data_AF-A0A5F8GBY6-F1
#
_entry.id   AF-A0A5F8GBY6-F1
#
_cell.length_a   1.000
_cell.length_b   1.000
_cell.length_c   1.000
_cell.angle_alpha   90.00
_cell.angle_beta   90.00
_cell.angle_gamma   90.00
#
_symmetry.space_group_name_H-M   'P 1'
#
loop_
_entity.id
_entity.type
_entity.pdbx_description
1 polymer ?
#
loop_
_entity_poly.entity_id
_entity_poly.type
_entity_poly.pdbx_seq_one_letter_code
_entity_poly.pdbx_strand_id
1 'polypeptide(L)'
;MAHFSSEDEAQLQSMLRQLLQSVKEKITGAPSLECAEEILLHLEETDENFHNYEFVKYLRQYIYNTLGAMIEEEMEKCTSDQNQGEGPGYDTLVQHVTKVTQESKEYKEMMHSLKNVMMVVVESLINKFEEDQTRNKEIQKKTVKEKCSNFCIDNCSDSDSSFNQSYKFSQGKLQLILEQLDPGQPKEVRLEAMQTLCSAPPSDVLNCENWTTLCEKLSVSLADPDPAFNDRILKFYAQTFTLSPLHMTKEIYTSLARHLELYFLSSENHIPTLLTGVDVTHPNVIRLLKKVRLLNEYQKEVPSFWIRHPEKYMEEIVESTLSLLSIKHDQSLLVSQKILDPIYFLALLDVKAVWFKKWMHACYSRTVVLRLLEKKYKSLITASVQQCVQYFESCEIMRSDENLTRPKHCGNKQKTFYSGQELQYIYFVHSLCLLGRLLIYTHGRKLFPVKLKNRKDSVSLTDLLVLFTRLIYYSPSCPKTALTAPAEDYSPASLVTEILRILCDQKECATECLYKTPVIDAFLEPIHNLMKGIEASPNCSETALIYIADVLARIASVEEGLFLLLYGENMNSSKDENSTGAHLIAQFSKKLLDEDISVFSGSEMLPVVKGAFISVCRQMYSTCEGLEVLIPYSLHDSIAKAWKKTSLLSERIPTPVEGSDSISSVSQESQNIMAWEENLLDDLLNFAATPRGLLLLQKTGAINDCVSFMFNRYAKKHQVSRHKKFGYGVMVTQVASTAAGAVALRNSGFINALITELWAILECGRDDVRVTQPRATPVDPIDRSCQKSFLALINLLSYPAVYELIGNQDIPNKSEYSLREVPTCIIDIIDRLIIVNSEAKIRSLFNYEQSHIFGLRLLSVLCCDLDTLLLLESQYQVSTILLNAQEENILDITGEQRDVIIDGLSVERNHVLVRLNLVGGPSERILPARALQKGDDPYPWPMFSSCPLPNCYVSEITKRIDSKQDNDFGKLLSPSKISDKQAEWIENCRVQFCQTMKTKPSVISEAATDANVKNESLSSVQQLGIKMTIRYGKFLYLLKDSAENDLTLVLKHSERFLKQQQATIKSSLRCLQGRYPGHDWFVSSLFLIMLGDKEKTLKFLQKFSRLLTSAFLWLPRLHISKYLPIDISESAIHPIYYCGAHYIEMLLKTEVPLVFSAFHMSGFTPSQICQQWITQCFWNYLDWIEICHYIATCIFLGPDYQIYICISIFKHLQQDILQHTQTQDLQVFLKEESLHGFRVSDYFEYMENLEQNYRPLLLQDMRSIRVQSM
;
A
#
# COMPACT_ATOMS: atom_id res chain seq x y z
N MET A 1 -19.57 -44.83 9.25
CA MET A 1 -18.33 -44.64 10.04
C MET A 1 -17.41 -45.82 9.78
N ALA A 2 -16.41 -45.67 8.91
CA ALA A 2 -15.36 -46.66 8.74
C ALA A 2 -14.22 -46.34 9.72
N HIS A 3 -13.88 -47.29 10.59
CA HIS A 3 -12.59 -47.27 11.27
C HIS A 3 -11.54 -47.78 10.28
N PHE A 4 -10.47 -47.01 10.09
CA PHE A 4 -9.29 -47.49 9.37
C PHE A 4 -8.72 -48.72 10.10
N SER A 5 -8.28 -49.72 9.35
CA SER A 5 -7.59 -50.88 9.91
C SER A 5 -6.10 -50.61 10.09
N SER A 6 -5.43 -51.45 10.88
CA SER A 6 -3.96 -51.43 10.99
C SER A 6 -3.25 -51.76 9.67
N GLU A 7 -3.95 -52.35 8.70
CA GLU A 7 -3.42 -52.58 7.34
C GLU A 7 -3.50 -51.30 6.50
N ASP A 8 -4.59 -50.54 6.61
CA ASP A 8 -4.72 -49.21 5.98
C ASP A 8 -3.67 -48.24 6.52
N GLU A 9 -3.43 -48.21 7.85
CA GLU A 9 -2.39 -47.39 8.47
C GLU A 9 -0.99 -47.71 7.91
N ALA A 10 -0.68 -49.00 7.74
CA ALA A 10 0.59 -49.46 7.18
C ALA A 10 0.72 -49.12 5.68
N GLN A 11 -0.36 -49.22 4.91
CA GLN A 11 -0.39 -48.85 3.50
C GLN A 11 -0.21 -47.34 3.31
N LEU A 12 -0.94 -46.53 4.09
CA LEU A 12 -0.82 -45.06 4.11
C LEU A 12 0.60 -44.64 4.52
N GLN A 13 1.19 -45.29 5.51
CA GLN A 13 2.58 -45.06 5.91
C GLN A 13 3.59 -45.33 4.78
N SER A 14 3.36 -46.37 3.97
CA SER A 14 4.20 -46.69 2.83
C SER A 14 4.08 -45.65 1.71
N MET A 15 2.84 -45.26 1.36
CA MET A 15 2.56 -44.24 0.34
C MET A 15 3.14 -42.86 0.73
N LEU A 16 3.01 -42.47 2.01
CA LEU A 16 3.57 -41.22 2.51
C LEU A 16 5.11 -41.22 2.52
N ARG A 17 5.75 -42.37 2.81
CA ARG A 17 7.22 -42.52 2.64
C ARG A 17 7.67 -42.32 1.20
N GLN A 18 6.92 -42.86 0.24
CA GLN A 18 7.23 -42.71 -1.18
C GLN A 18 7.15 -41.24 -1.63
N LEU A 19 6.07 -40.53 -1.25
CA LEU A 19 5.91 -39.09 -1.52
C LEU A 19 7.05 -38.25 -0.91
N LEU A 20 7.36 -38.46 0.38
CA LEU A 20 8.44 -37.74 1.06
C LEU A 20 9.83 -38.05 0.46
N GLN A 21 10.02 -39.25 -0.12
CA GLN A 21 11.27 -39.64 -0.78
C GLN A 21 11.37 -39.12 -2.23
N SER A 22 10.26 -38.90 -2.94
CA SER A 22 10.28 -38.29 -4.29
C SER A 22 10.43 -36.76 -4.23
N VAL A 23 9.78 -36.10 -3.27
CA VAL A 23 9.88 -34.64 -3.08
C VAL A 23 11.16 -34.25 -2.31
N LYS A 24 11.90 -35.23 -1.77
CA LYS A 24 13.11 -35.04 -0.93
C LYS A 24 14.11 -34.05 -1.50
N GLU A 25 14.45 -34.14 -2.78
CA GLU A 25 15.49 -33.29 -3.39
C GLU A 25 15.04 -31.81 -3.42
N LYS A 26 13.76 -31.56 -3.76
CA LYS A 26 13.15 -30.22 -3.69
C LYS A 26 13.20 -29.66 -2.26
N ILE A 27 12.87 -30.46 -1.25
CA ILE A 27 12.94 -30.08 0.17
C ILE A 27 14.38 -29.78 0.60
N THR A 28 15.35 -30.60 0.21
CA THR A 28 16.77 -30.37 0.57
C THR A 28 17.44 -29.23 -0.19
N GLY A 29 16.84 -28.77 -1.30
CA GLY A 29 17.26 -27.57 -2.03
C GLY A 29 16.73 -26.26 -1.44
N ALA A 30 15.79 -26.31 -0.48
CA ALA A 30 15.19 -25.12 0.10
C ALA A 30 16.20 -24.35 1.00
N PRO A 31 16.29 -23.01 0.88
CA PRO A 31 17.23 -22.19 1.66
C PRO A 31 16.80 -21.98 3.13
N SER A 32 15.52 -22.25 3.47
CA SER A 32 14.99 -22.17 4.83
C SER A 32 13.88 -23.20 5.04
N LEU A 33 13.53 -23.48 6.30
CA LEU A 33 12.39 -24.32 6.67
C LEU A 33 11.08 -23.74 6.13
N GLU A 34 10.91 -22.42 6.22
CA GLU A 34 9.72 -21.70 5.74
C GLU A 34 9.53 -21.89 4.22
N CYS A 35 10.62 -21.86 3.45
CA CYS A 35 10.59 -22.13 2.00
C CYS A 35 10.34 -23.63 1.70
N ALA A 36 10.79 -24.55 2.55
CA ALA A 36 10.44 -25.97 2.43
C ALA A 36 8.95 -26.23 2.72
N GLU A 37 8.36 -25.51 3.69
CA GLU A 37 6.92 -25.54 3.97
C GLU A 37 6.11 -24.93 2.82
N GLU A 38 6.57 -23.83 2.23
CA GLU A 38 5.98 -23.20 1.03
C GLU A 38 6.02 -24.15 -0.19
N ILE A 39 7.15 -24.81 -0.45
CA ILE A 39 7.29 -25.85 -1.50
C ILE A 39 6.32 -27.03 -1.26
N LEU A 40 6.09 -27.43 0.00
CA LEU A 40 5.16 -28.50 0.33
C LEU A 40 3.69 -28.09 0.19
N LEU A 41 3.34 -26.85 0.51
CA LEU A 41 1.99 -26.28 0.33
C LEU A 41 1.62 -26.16 -1.16
N HIS A 42 2.57 -25.73 -1.99
CA HIS A 42 2.35 -25.50 -3.43
C HIS A 42 2.71 -26.71 -4.31
N LEU A 43 2.71 -27.94 -3.78
CA LEU A 43 3.03 -29.15 -4.56
C LEU A 43 2.09 -29.40 -5.75
N GLU A 44 0.82 -29.04 -5.64
CA GLU A 44 -0.17 -29.17 -6.72
C GLU A 44 0.11 -28.20 -7.88
N GLU A 45 0.76 -27.06 -7.59
CA GLU A 45 1.15 -26.04 -8.57
C GLU A 45 2.59 -26.22 -9.10
N THR A 46 3.44 -26.98 -8.40
CA THR A 46 4.89 -27.06 -8.64
C THR A 46 5.43 -28.47 -8.90
N ASP A 47 4.57 -29.50 -8.97
CA ASP A 47 4.94 -30.85 -9.40
C ASP A 47 3.95 -31.42 -10.43
N GLU A 48 4.39 -31.55 -11.67
CA GLU A 48 3.64 -32.16 -12.77
C GLU A 48 3.21 -33.63 -12.46
N ASN A 49 3.87 -34.29 -11.50
CA ASN A 49 3.53 -35.64 -11.05
C ASN A 49 2.63 -35.67 -9.81
N PHE A 50 2.14 -34.53 -9.29
CA PHE A 50 1.36 -34.48 -8.06
C PHE A 50 0.17 -35.46 -8.04
N HIS A 51 -0.65 -35.47 -9.11
CA HIS A 51 -1.77 -36.41 -9.25
C HIS A 51 -1.35 -37.88 -9.50
N ASN A 52 -0.10 -38.12 -9.88
CA ASN A 52 0.43 -39.46 -10.16
C ASN A 52 0.91 -40.19 -8.90
N TYR A 53 1.08 -39.51 -7.76
CA TYR A 53 1.47 -40.15 -6.51
C TYR A 53 0.37 -41.04 -5.94
N GLU A 54 0.72 -42.26 -5.52
CA GLU A 54 -0.21 -43.24 -4.93
C GLU A 54 -0.93 -42.70 -3.68
N PHE A 55 -0.25 -41.88 -2.88
CA PHE A 55 -0.85 -41.17 -1.74
C PHE A 55 -1.98 -40.21 -2.17
N VAL A 56 -1.78 -39.44 -3.25
CA VAL A 56 -2.77 -38.47 -3.76
C VAL A 56 -3.93 -39.20 -4.44
N LYS A 57 -3.67 -40.30 -5.16
CA LYS A 57 -4.70 -41.22 -5.68
C LYS A 57 -5.54 -41.82 -4.55
N TYR A 58 -4.91 -42.31 -3.48
CA TYR A 58 -5.61 -42.85 -2.31
C TYR A 58 -6.50 -41.79 -1.66
N LEU A 59 -5.98 -40.58 -1.43
CA LEU A 59 -6.79 -39.48 -0.87
C LEU A 59 -7.97 -39.11 -1.77
N ARG A 60 -7.77 -39.00 -3.10
CA ARG A 60 -8.84 -38.73 -4.06
C ARG A 60 -9.92 -39.83 -4.03
N GLN A 61 -9.52 -41.11 -3.98
CA GLN A 61 -10.45 -42.23 -3.87
C GLN A 61 -11.16 -42.27 -2.51
N TYR A 62 -10.48 -41.94 -1.41
CA TYR A 62 -11.07 -41.89 -0.08
C TYR A 62 -12.14 -40.77 0.02
N ILE A 63 -11.85 -39.60 -0.55
CA ILE A 63 -12.80 -38.49 -0.67
C ILE A 63 -14.01 -38.91 -1.52
N TYR A 64 -13.79 -39.51 -2.70
CA TYR A 64 -14.88 -39.96 -3.57
C TYR A 64 -15.74 -41.05 -2.90
N ASN A 65 -15.12 -42.04 -2.26
CA ASN A 65 -15.83 -43.11 -1.54
C ASN A 65 -16.63 -42.60 -0.33
N THR A 66 -16.25 -41.47 0.26
CA THR A 66 -16.88 -40.94 1.50
C THR A 66 -17.92 -39.85 1.22
N LEU A 67 -17.72 -39.05 0.16
CA LEU A 67 -18.55 -37.89 -0.15
C LEU A 67 -19.21 -37.95 -1.54
N GLY A 68 -18.76 -38.84 -2.44
CA GLY A 68 -19.23 -38.91 -3.83
C GLY A 68 -20.74 -39.02 -3.95
N ALA A 69 -21.37 -39.94 -3.21
CA ALA A 69 -22.83 -40.10 -3.22
C ALA A 69 -23.60 -38.85 -2.75
N MET A 70 -23.02 -38.02 -1.87
CA MET A 70 -23.65 -36.77 -1.41
C MET A 70 -23.38 -35.61 -2.38
N ILE A 71 -22.21 -35.57 -3.01
CA ILE A 71 -21.91 -34.65 -4.12
C ILE A 71 -22.84 -34.95 -5.31
N GLU A 72 -23.08 -36.22 -5.61
CA GLU A 72 -24.02 -36.70 -6.62
C GLU A 72 -25.48 -36.34 -6.24
N GLU A 73 -25.90 -36.58 -4.99
CA GLU A 73 -27.25 -36.20 -4.50
C GLU A 73 -27.52 -34.68 -4.54
N GLU A 74 -26.56 -33.85 -4.11
CA GLU A 74 -26.70 -32.38 -4.18
C GLU A 74 -26.64 -31.86 -5.62
N MET A 75 -25.86 -32.50 -6.51
CA MET A 75 -25.84 -32.18 -7.93
C MET A 75 -27.15 -32.56 -8.64
N GLU A 76 -27.80 -33.66 -8.25
CA GLU A 76 -29.15 -34.03 -8.72
C GLU A 76 -30.24 -33.07 -8.18
N LYS A 77 -30.13 -32.58 -6.93
CA LYS A 77 -30.99 -31.49 -6.42
C LYS A 77 -30.83 -30.21 -7.24
N CYS A 78 -29.60 -29.74 -7.41
CA CYS A 78 -29.31 -28.52 -8.17
C CYS A 78 -29.74 -28.60 -9.65
N THR A 79 -29.80 -29.79 -10.25
CA THR A 79 -30.26 -29.97 -11.65
C THR A 79 -31.76 -30.28 -11.77
N SER A 80 -32.41 -30.77 -10.73
CA SER A 80 -33.87 -30.97 -10.71
C SER A 80 -34.65 -29.66 -10.47
N ASP A 81 -34.13 -28.75 -9.64
CA ASP A 81 -34.71 -27.40 -9.44
C ASP A 81 -34.53 -26.47 -10.67
N GLN A 82 -33.60 -26.76 -11.59
CA GLN A 82 -33.36 -25.97 -12.81
C GLN A 82 -34.50 -25.98 -13.84
N ASN A 83 -35.60 -26.70 -13.60
CA ASN A 83 -36.75 -26.76 -14.50
C ASN A 83 -37.63 -25.48 -14.52
N GLN A 84 -37.29 -24.42 -13.77
CA GLN A 84 -38.02 -23.14 -13.76
C GLN A 84 -37.11 -21.89 -13.71
N GLY A 85 -36.45 -21.58 -14.83
CA GLY A 85 -35.82 -20.27 -15.05
C GLY A 85 -34.31 -20.33 -15.32
N GLU A 86 -33.78 -19.25 -15.89
CA GLU A 86 -32.41 -19.10 -16.39
C GLU A 86 -31.35 -19.62 -15.41
N GLY A 87 -30.70 -20.73 -15.77
CA GLY A 87 -29.80 -21.46 -14.89
C GLY A 87 -28.47 -20.71 -14.64
N PRO A 88 -27.95 -20.71 -13.39
CA PRO A 88 -26.63 -20.17 -13.10
C PRO A 88 -25.54 -21.01 -13.76
N GLY A 89 -24.36 -20.40 -14.00
CA GLY A 89 -23.24 -21.06 -14.66
C GLY A 89 -22.72 -22.29 -13.91
N TYR A 90 -22.06 -23.20 -14.65
CA TYR A 90 -21.51 -24.45 -14.10
C TYR A 90 -20.60 -24.19 -12.88
N ASP A 91 -19.78 -23.14 -12.93
CA ASP A 91 -18.91 -22.74 -11.81
C ASP A 91 -19.70 -22.33 -10.56
N THR A 92 -20.87 -21.69 -10.72
CA THR A 92 -21.73 -21.29 -9.60
C THR A 92 -22.39 -22.51 -8.95
N LEU A 93 -22.77 -23.51 -9.75
CA LEU A 93 -23.26 -24.80 -9.25
C LEU A 93 -22.14 -25.57 -8.53
N VAL A 94 -20.93 -25.63 -9.11
CA VAL A 94 -19.75 -26.24 -8.47
C VAL A 94 -19.41 -25.55 -7.15
N GLN A 95 -19.44 -24.22 -7.08
CA GLN A 95 -19.24 -23.47 -5.84
C GLN A 95 -20.33 -23.77 -4.80
N HIS A 96 -21.60 -23.88 -5.21
CA HIS A 96 -22.70 -24.24 -4.32
C HIS A 96 -22.53 -25.64 -3.73
N VAL A 97 -22.38 -26.66 -4.58
CA VAL A 97 -22.19 -28.06 -4.17
C VAL A 97 -20.91 -28.21 -3.32
N THR A 98 -19.82 -27.53 -3.67
CA THR A 98 -18.58 -27.52 -2.87
C THR A 98 -18.81 -26.94 -1.47
N LYS A 99 -19.54 -25.82 -1.35
CA LYS A 99 -19.83 -25.19 -0.07
C LYS A 99 -20.72 -26.08 0.81
N VAL A 100 -21.80 -26.62 0.26
CA VAL A 100 -22.70 -27.56 0.97
C VAL A 100 -21.93 -28.81 1.42
N THR A 101 -21.07 -29.36 0.54
CA THR A 101 -20.18 -30.49 0.86
C THR A 101 -19.24 -30.17 2.03
N GLN A 102 -18.60 -28.99 2.06
CA GLN A 102 -17.71 -28.58 3.17
C GLN A 102 -18.48 -28.30 4.48
N GLU A 103 -19.70 -27.79 4.40
CA GLU A 103 -20.57 -27.56 5.55
C GLU A 103 -21.25 -28.82 6.08
N SER A 104 -21.25 -29.93 5.32
CA SER A 104 -21.79 -31.23 5.71
C SER A 104 -21.19 -31.81 7.00
N LYS A 105 -21.88 -32.79 7.58
CA LYS A 105 -21.37 -33.55 8.74
C LYS A 105 -20.35 -34.60 8.29
N GLU A 106 -20.57 -35.16 7.12
CA GLU A 106 -19.85 -36.25 6.49
C GLU A 106 -18.41 -35.81 6.16
N TYR A 107 -18.24 -34.60 5.61
CA TYR A 107 -16.93 -33.98 5.40
C TYR A 107 -16.17 -33.75 6.72
N LYS A 108 -16.89 -33.33 7.78
CA LYS A 108 -16.27 -33.07 9.10
C LYS A 108 -15.85 -34.36 9.80
N GLU A 109 -16.65 -35.43 9.72
CA GLU A 109 -16.28 -36.76 10.21
C GLU A 109 -15.13 -37.38 9.40
N MET A 110 -15.16 -37.27 8.07
CA MET A 110 -14.08 -37.69 7.17
C MET A 110 -12.76 -36.98 7.52
N MET A 111 -12.78 -35.66 7.62
CA MET A 111 -11.60 -34.85 7.92
C MET A 111 -11.04 -35.14 9.31
N HIS A 112 -11.90 -35.36 10.32
CA HIS A 112 -11.45 -35.75 11.65
C HIS A 112 -10.84 -37.16 11.68
N SER A 113 -11.44 -38.13 10.97
CA SER A 113 -10.93 -39.50 10.87
C SER A 113 -9.57 -39.55 10.18
N LEU A 114 -9.46 -38.91 9.00
CA LEU A 114 -8.21 -38.79 8.24
C LEU A 114 -7.11 -38.10 9.04
N LYS A 115 -7.44 -37.01 9.77
CA LYS A 115 -6.48 -36.29 10.63
C LYS A 115 -5.94 -37.15 11.77
N ASN A 116 -6.80 -37.95 12.42
CA ASN A 116 -6.37 -38.84 13.49
C ASN A 116 -5.39 -39.92 12.97
N VAL A 117 -5.73 -40.54 11.83
CA VAL A 117 -4.89 -41.59 11.22
C VAL A 117 -3.58 -41.01 10.70
N MET A 118 -3.60 -39.83 10.07
CA MET A 118 -2.39 -39.16 9.61
C MET A 118 -1.44 -38.85 10.78
N MET A 119 -1.97 -38.48 11.95
CA MET A 119 -1.19 -38.24 13.16
C MET A 119 -0.46 -39.51 13.62
N VAL A 120 -1.16 -40.63 13.76
CA VAL A 120 -0.58 -41.94 14.14
C VAL A 120 0.48 -42.39 13.11
N VAL A 121 0.17 -42.25 11.82
CA VAL A 121 1.08 -42.61 10.73
C VAL A 121 2.36 -41.76 10.76
N VAL A 122 2.25 -40.44 10.96
CA VAL A 122 3.38 -39.50 11.02
C VAL A 122 4.22 -39.70 12.28
N GLU A 123 3.62 -39.90 13.46
CA GLU A 123 4.36 -40.24 14.68
C GLU A 123 5.15 -41.55 14.50
N SER A 124 4.54 -42.57 13.89
CA SER A 124 5.20 -43.82 13.53
C SER A 124 6.30 -43.66 12.46
N LEU A 125 6.24 -42.62 11.61
CA LEU A 125 7.34 -42.24 10.72
C LEU A 125 8.50 -41.57 11.45
N ILE A 126 8.21 -40.63 12.34
CA ILE A 126 9.19 -39.90 13.16
C ILE A 126 9.98 -40.89 14.02
N ASN A 127 9.28 -41.75 14.77
CA ASN A 127 9.90 -42.75 15.65
C ASN A 127 10.87 -43.67 14.87
N LYS A 128 10.44 -44.21 13.72
CA LYS A 128 11.29 -45.05 12.86
C LYS A 128 12.48 -44.28 12.25
N PHE A 129 12.34 -42.98 11.97
CA PHE A 129 13.43 -42.15 11.47
C PHE A 129 14.46 -41.84 12.57
N GLU A 130 14.02 -41.64 13.82
CA GLU A 130 14.91 -41.49 14.97
C GLU A 130 15.66 -42.81 15.28
N GLU A 131 14.98 -43.95 15.21
CA GLU A 131 15.59 -45.29 15.25
C GLU A 131 16.67 -45.43 14.16
N ASP A 132 16.35 -45.18 12.89
CA ASP A 132 17.32 -45.27 11.79
C ASP A 132 18.47 -44.25 11.94
N GLN A 133 18.24 -43.06 12.51
CA GLN A 133 19.31 -42.11 12.82
C GLN A 133 20.24 -42.62 13.94
N THR A 134 19.72 -43.19 15.03
CA THR A 134 20.58 -43.76 16.08
C THR A 134 21.41 -44.92 15.54
N ARG A 135 20.79 -45.80 14.73
CA ARG A 135 21.44 -46.94 14.08
C ARG A 135 22.56 -46.52 13.11
N ASN A 136 22.34 -45.48 12.31
CA ASN A 136 23.39 -44.92 11.45
C ASN A 136 24.53 -44.27 12.24
N LYS A 137 24.24 -43.62 13.38
CA LYS A 137 25.28 -43.09 14.30
C LYS A 137 26.10 -44.21 14.95
N GLU A 138 25.51 -45.39 15.20
CA GLU A 138 26.28 -46.58 15.63
C GLU A 138 27.17 -47.16 14.52
N ILE A 139 26.67 -47.22 13.28
CA ILE A 139 27.45 -47.71 12.13
C ILE A 139 28.66 -46.79 11.87
N GLN A 140 28.47 -45.47 11.85
CA GLN A 140 29.58 -44.52 11.72
C GLN A 140 30.59 -44.64 12.88
N LYS A 141 30.14 -44.86 14.12
CA LYS A 141 31.02 -45.15 15.27
C LYS A 141 31.86 -46.43 15.11
N LYS A 142 31.40 -47.41 14.32
CA LYS A 142 32.20 -48.58 13.94
C LYS A 142 33.21 -48.24 12.84
N THR A 143 32.80 -47.59 11.76
CA THR A 143 33.70 -47.26 10.63
C THR A 143 34.84 -46.31 11.01
N VAL A 144 34.62 -45.41 11.98
CA VAL A 144 35.68 -44.52 12.49
C VAL A 144 36.73 -45.27 13.33
N LYS A 145 36.38 -46.38 13.98
CA LYS A 145 37.32 -47.16 14.81
C LYS A 145 38.39 -47.92 14.00
N GLU A 146 38.13 -48.25 12.73
CA GLU A 146 39.03 -49.07 11.92
C GLU A 146 40.10 -48.28 11.14
N LYS A 147 40.06 -46.93 11.16
CA LYS A 147 41.00 -46.08 10.39
C LYS A 147 41.94 -45.20 11.23
N CYS A 148 41.93 -45.32 12.56
CA CYS A 148 42.74 -44.49 13.46
C CYS A 148 43.61 -45.32 14.42
N SER A 149 44.26 -46.37 13.91
CA SER A 149 45.19 -47.22 14.67
C SER A 149 46.63 -47.07 14.15
N ASN A 150 47.31 -45.98 14.51
CA ASN A 150 48.77 -45.87 14.41
C ASN A 150 49.34 -44.73 15.29
N PHE A 151 50.44 -45.04 15.98
CA PHE A 151 51.28 -44.17 16.83
C PHE A 151 50.75 -43.64 18.19
N CYS A 152 51.19 -44.36 19.24
CA CYS A 152 51.54 -43.98 20.62
C CYS A 152 50.49 -43.33 21.56
N ILE A 153 50.23 -43.81 22.79
CA ILE A 153 51.12 -44.26 23.92
C ILE A 153 51.87 -43.03 24.51
N ASP A 154 51.79 -42.65 25.79
CA ASP A 154 51.15 -43.18 27.03
C ASP A 154 51.03 -42.00 28.03
N ASN A 155 50.32 -41.99 29.17
CA ASN A 155 49.26 -42.76 29.85
C ASN A 155 48.67 -41.76 30.92
N CYS A 156 47.58 -41.89 31.71
CA CYS A 156 46.57 -42.90 32.08
C CYS A 156 45.31 -42.08 32.55
N SER A 157 44.12 -42.59 32.85
CA SER A 157 43.61 -43.96 33.01
C SER A 157 42.14 -44.04 32.58
N ASP A 158 41.73 -45.16 31.99
CA ASP A 158 40.34 -45.42 31.62
C ASP A 158 39.45 -45.71 32.84
N SER A 159 38.21 -45.22 32.78
CA SER A 159 37.01 -45.85 33.36
C SER A 159 35.76 -45.19 32.79
N ASP A 160 35.29 -45.65 31.62
CA ASP A 160 34.06 -46.45 31.55
C ASP A 160 33.54 -46.65 30.12
N SER A 161 33.46 -47.92 29.70
CA SER A 161 32.54 -48.35 28.64
C SER A 161 31.62 -49.44 29.20
N SER A 162 30.71 -49.04 30.11
CA SER A 162 29.90 -49.92 30.95
C SER A 162 28.39 -49.67 30.80
N PHE A 163 27.92 -49.54 29.55
CA PHE A 163 26.50 -49.37 29.19
C PHE A 163 25.67 -50.66 29.40
N ASN A 164 25.76 -51.25 30.59
CA ASN A 164 24.89 -52.31 31.12
C ASN A 164 24.99 -52.47 32.66
N GLN A 165 25.34 -51.41 33.41
CA GLN A 165 25.06 -51.32 34.84
C GLN A 165 24.16 -50.13 35.17
N SER A 166 22.84 -50.36 35.01
CA SER A 166 21.84 -49.57 35.74
C SER A 166 21.91 -49.90 37.23
N TYR A 167 22.86 -49.26 37.93
CA TYR A 167 22.79 -49.15 39.39
C TYR A 167 21.47 -48.47 39.74
N LYS A 168 20.47 -49.28 40.13
CA LYS A 168 19.20 -48.78 40.65
C LYS A 168 19.48 -47.73 41.71
N PHE A 169 19.13 -46.48 41.42
CA PHE A 169 19.22 -45.40 42.38
C PHE A 169 18.11 -45.63 43.42
N SER A 170 18.43 -46.39 44.46
CA SER A 170 17.44 -46.82 45.46
C SER A 170 16.93 -45.61 46.25
N GLN A 171 15.64 -45.59 46.60
CA GLN A 171 15.03 -44.50 47.40
C GLN A 171 15.83 -44.18 48.67
N GLY A 172 16.41 -45.19 49.32
CA GLY A 172 17.29 -45.02 50.49
C GLY A 172 18.59 -44.24 50.22
N LYS A 173 19.14 -44.26 48.99
CA LYS A 173 20.27 -43.39 48.63
C LYS A 173 19.89 -41.91 48.60
N LEU A 174 18.68 -41.57 48.16
CA LEU A 174 18.24 -40.17 48.17
C LEU A 174 18.03 -39.68 49.61
N GLN A 175 17.54 -40.53 50.51
CA GLN A 175 17.44 -40.18 51.94
C GLN A 175 18.82 -40.02 52.61
N LEU A 176 19.80 -40.86 52.28
CA LEU A 176 21.20 -40.64 52.68
C LEU A 176 21.78 -39.33 52.12
N ILE A 177 21.47 -38.96 50.87
CA ILE A 177 21.85 -37.66 50.29
C ILE A 177 21.19 -36.50 51.06
N LEU A 178 19.93 -36.62 51.49
CA LEU A 178 19.25 -35.62 52.32
C LEU A 178 19.87 -35.47 53.72
N GLU A 179 20.35 -36.56 54.31
CA GLU A 179 21.08 -36.55 55.58
C GLU A 179 22.52 -36.01 55.43
N GLN A 180 23.15 -36.26 54.29
CA GLN A 180 24.49 -35.78 53.95
C GLN A 180 24.52 -34.31 53.50
N LEU A 181 23.45 -33.78 52.91
CA LEU A 181 23.29 -32.36 52.54
C LEU A 181 22.98 -31.45 53.74
N ASP A 182 22.85 -31.99 54.95
CA ASP A 182 22.51 -31.20 56.13
C ASP A 182 23.60 -30.20 56.52
N PRO A 183 23.29 -28.94 56.89
CA PRO A 183 24.30 -27.94 57.28
C PRO A 183 25.26 -28.37 58.40
N GLY A 184 24.88 -29.34 59.24
CA GLY A 184 25.75 -29.91 60.27
C GLY A 184 26.88 -30.83 59.75
N GLN A 185 26.85 -31.22 58.46
CA GLN A 185 27.80 -32.18 57.88
C GLN A 185 29.08 -31.51 57.33
N PRO A 186 30.22 -32.25 57.28
CA PRO A 186 31.46 -31.76 56.69
C PRO A 186 31.28 -31.27 55.24
N LYS A 187 32.03 -30.24 54.87
CA LYS A 187 31.98 -29.62 53.53
C LYS A 187 32.18 -30.65 52.42
N GLU A 188 33.10 -31.58 52.62
CA GLU A 188 33.52 -32.61 51.68
C GLU A 188 32.37 -33.59 51.42
N VAL A 189 31.68 -34.03 52.49
CA VAL A 189 30.50 -34.90 52.43
C VAL A 189 29.34 -34.21 51.70
N ARG A 190 29.12 -32.92 51.97
CA ARG A 190 28.10 -32.11 51.29
C ARG A 190 28.41 -31.94 49.80
N LEU A 191 29.67 -31.68 49.46
CA LEU A 191 30.14 -31.59 48.06
C LEU A 191 30.03 -32.92 47.30
N GLU A 192 30.31 -34.04 47.96
CA GLU A 192 30.20 -35.39 47.39
C GLU A 192 28.73 -35.77 47.14
N ALA A 193 27.86 -35.61 48.14
CA ALA A 193 26.42 -35.86 48.00
C ALA A 193 25.78 -35.04 46.87
N MET A 194 26.17 -33.75 46.75
CA MET A 194 25.75 -32.90 45.64
C MET A 194 26.33 -33.36 44.29
N GLN A 195 27.54 -33.94 44.26
CA GLN A 195 28.09 -34.52 43.03
C GLN A 195 27.31 -35.77 42.60
N THR A 196 26.96 -36.65 43.55
CA THR A 196 26.12 -37.82 43.31
C THR A 196 24.73 -37.44 42.79
N LEU A 197 24.15 -36.35 43.32
CA LEU A 197 22.88 -35.80 42.85
C LEU A 197 22.98 -35.22 41.42
N CYS A 198 24.04 -34.47 41.11
CA CYS A 198 24.29 -33.94 39.75
C CYS A 198 24.66 -35.01 38.71
N SER A 199 25.02 -36.23 39.14
CA SER A 199 25.27 -37.40 38.29
C SER A 199 24.12 -38.41 38.27
N ALA A 200 23.03 -38.17 39.00
CA ALA A 200 21.86 -39.04 38.99
C ALA A 200 21.08 -38.90 37.67
N PRO A 201 20.51 -40.00 37.10
CA PRO A 201 19.56 -39.89 36.00
C PRO A 201 18.32 -39.09 36.43
N PRO A 202 17.79 -38.17 35.60
CA PRO A 202 16.56 -37.44 35.93
C PRO A 202 15.38 -38.37 36.27
N SER A 203 15.25 -39.49 35.54
CA SER A 203 14.28 -40.57 35.77
C SER A 203 14.24 -41.08 37.21
N ASP A 204 15.38 -41.04 37.89
CA ASP A 204 15.58 -41.71 39.17
C ASP A 204 15.30 -40.76 40.34
N VAL A 205 15.52 -39.46 40.14
CA VAL A 205 15.11 -38.40 41.08
C VAL A 205 13.60 -38.18 41.03
N LEU A 206 12.97 -38.35 39.86
CA LEU A 206 11.54 -38.14 39.62
C LEU A 206 10.59 -39.10 40.36
N ASN A 207 11.06 -40.29 40.74
CA ASN A 207 10.25 -41.32 41.40
C ASN A 207 10.33 -41.26 42.94
N CYS A 208 10.70 -40.10 43.52
CA CYS A 208 10.97 -39.98 44.95
C CYS A 208 9.90 -39.20 45.72
N GLU A 209 9.26 -39.85 46.69
CA GLU A 209 8.25 -39.25 47.57
C GLU A 209 8.81 -38.10 48.45
N ASN A 210 10.12 -38.09 48.68
CA ASN A 210 10.84 -37.06 49.45
C ASN A 210 11.24 -35.82 48.62
N TRP A 211 10.66 -35.62 47.43
CA TRP A 211 11.02 -34.54 46.51
C TRP A 211 10.84 -33.13 47.12
N THR A 212 9.76 -32.87 47.85
CA THR A 212 9.53 -31.59 48.54
C THR A 212 10.60 -31.31 49.59
N THR A 213 10.95 -32.31 50.39
CA THR A 213 12.05 -32.27 51.38
C THR A 213 13.41 -31.98 50.73
N LEU A 214 13.63 -32.46 49.50
CA LEU A 214 14.81 -32.14 48.71
C LEU A 214 14.80 -30.68 48.22
N CYS A 215 13.67 -30.16 47.74
CA CYS A 215 13.54 -28.74 47.41
C CYS A 215 13.79 -27.83 48.62
N GLU A 216 13.30 -28.20 49.81
CA GLU A 216 13.55 -27.46 51.06
C GLU A 216 15.03 -27.48 51.44
N LYS A 217 15.67 -28.66 51.51
CA LYS A 217 17.11 -28.73 51.83
C LYS A 217 18.00 -28.06 50.77
N LEU A 218 17.65 -28.12 49.48
CA LEU A 218 18.35 -27.39 48.43
C LEU A 218 18.17 -25.87 48.56
N SER A 219 16.98 -25.40 48.96
CA SER A 219 16.69 -23.97 49.18
C SER A 219 17.48 -23.40 50.38
N VAL A 220 17.66 -24.19 51.44
CA VAL A 220 18.58 -23.86 52.55
C VAL A 220 20.03 -23.92 52.07
N SER A 221 20.42 -24.95 51.31
CA SER A 221 21.79 -25.11 50.77
C SER A 221 22.21 -23.98 49.81
N LEU A 222 21.26 -23.32 49.13
CA LEU A 222 21.55 -22.14 48.29
C LEU A 222 22.12 -20.95 49.09
N ALA A 223 21.98 -20.93 50.43
CA ALA A 223 22.55 -19.90 51.30
C ALA A 223 24.02 -20.17 51.72
N ASP A 224 24.60 -21.32 51.38
CA ASP A 224 25.91 -21.74 51.87
C ASP A 224 27.07 -20.79 51.44
N PRO A 225 28.05 -20.53 52.35
CA PRO A 225 29.17 -19.65 52.07
C PRO A 225 30.22 -20.21 51.07
N ASP A 226 30.21 -21.48 50.69
CA ASP A 226 31.15 -22.06 49.73
C ASP A 226 30.72 -21.87 48.26
N PRO A 227 31.55 -21.23 47.40
CA PRO A 227 31.17 -21.00 46.00
C PRO A 227 31.16 -22.29 45.15
N ALA A 228 31.98 -23.29 45.48
CA ALA A 228 32.03 -24.54 44.71
C ALA A 228 30.79 -25.40 44.94
N PHE A 229 30.24 -25.41 46.16
CA PHE A 229 28.95 -26.01 46.47
C PHE A 229 27.79 -25.25 45.82
N ASN A 230 27.77 -23.91 45.89
CA ASN A 230 26.72 -23.09 45.26
C ASN A 230 26.64 -23.29 43.74
N ASP A 231 27.79 -23.31 43.04
CA ASP A 231 27.86 -23.55 41.60
C ASP A 231 27.39 -24.96 41.20
N ARG A 232 27.56 -25.97 42.06
CA ARG A 232 27.01 -27.32 41.84
C ARG A 232 25.48 -27.36 41.97
N ILE A 233 24.91 -26.65 42.94
CA ILE A 233 23.45 -26.52 43.09
C ILE A 233 22.85 -25.79 41.88
N LEU A 234 23.48 -24.69 41.42
CA LEU A 234 23.04 -23.99 40.22
C LEU A 234 23.19 -24.82 38.94
N LYS A 235 24.23 -25.68 38.85
CA LYS A 235 24.35 -26.65 37.77
C LYS A 235 23.22 -27.69 37.80
N PHE A 236 22.85 -28.21 38.98
CA PHE A 236 21.69 -29.11 39.12
C PHE A 236 20.41 -28.42 38.65
N TYR A 237 20.13 -27.20 39.13
CA TYR A 237 18.93 -26.44 38.74
C TYR A 237 18.88 -26.22 37.21
N ALA A 238 20.02 -25.87 36.59
CA ALA A 238 20.13 -25.75 35.13
C ALA A 238 19.88 -27.09 34.40
N GLN A 239 20.50 -28.18 34.86
CA GLN A 239 20.27 -29.53 34.31
C GLN A 239 18.78 -29.92 34.41
N THR A 240 18.11 -29.62 35.52
CA THR A 240 16.69 -29.95 35.71
C THR A 240 15.79 -29.10 34.80
N PHE A 241 16.09 -27.81 34.59
CA PHE A 241 15.35 -26.97 33.62
C PHE A 241 15.44 -27.48 32.18
N THR A 242 16.54 -28.13 31.78
CA THR A 242 16.71 -28.68 30.43
C THR A 242 16.24 -30.14 30.28
N LEU A 243 16.29 -30.95 31.34
CA LEU A 243 16.19 -32.42 31.22
C LEU A 243 15.02 -33.08 31.96
N SER A 244 14.17 -32.33 32.70
CA SER A 244 13.16 -32.94 33.58
C SER A 244 11.69 -32.52 33.32
N PRO A 245 10.71 -33.38 33.62
CA PRO A 245 9.28 -33.09 33.62
C PRO A 245 8.88 -31.85 34.42
N LEU A 246 7.82 -31.18 33.95
CA LEU A 246 7.62 -29.77 34.25
C LEU A 246 7.00 -29.45 35.62
N HIS A 247 6.47 -30.43 36.36
CA HIS A 247 6.13 -30.20 37.77
C HIS A 247 7.40 -29.89 38.58
N MET A 248 8.49 -30.61 38.27
CA MET A 248 9.81 -30.45 38.86
C MET A 248 10.43 -29.09 38.49
N THR A 249 10.29 -28.65 37.23
CA THR A 249 10.77 -27.32 36.80
C THR A 249 9.97 -26.19 37.45
N LYS A 250 8.65 -26.34 37.63
CA LYS A 250 7.82 -25.37 38.37
C LYS A 250 8.33 -25.21 39.81
N GLU A 251 8.52 -26.31 40.51
CA GLU A 251 8.90 -26.29 41.92
C GLU A 251 10.32 -25.76 42.12
N ILE A 252 11.28 -26.16 41.29
CA ILE A 252 12.63 -25.54 41.28
C ILE A 252 12.56 -24.05 40.97
N TYR A 253 11.74 -23.63 39.98
CA TYR A 253 11.59 -22.22 39.64
C TYR A 253 11.06 -21.40 40.82
N THR A 254 9.95 -21.83 41.41
CA THR A 254 9.35 -21.18 42.58
C THR A 254 10.24 -21.24 43.82
N SER A 255 11.03 -22.31 44.00
CA SER A 255 12.01 -22.43 45.08
C SER A 255 13.18 -21.46 44.91
N LEU A 256 13.74 -21.34 43.70
CA LEU A 256 14.80 -20.38 43.39
C LEU A 256 14.31 -18.93 43.55
N ALA A 257 13.10 -18.64 43.05
CA ALA A 257 12.47 -17.34 43.21
C ALA A 257 12.23 -17.02 44.69
N ARG A 258 11.60 -17.92 45.47
CA ARG A 258 11.34 -17.74 46.90
C ARG A 258 12.60 -17.67 47.76
N HIS A 259 13.66 -18.39 47.39
CA HIS A 259 14.98 -18.22 48.00
C HIS A 259 15.51 -16.80 47.76
N LEU A 260 15.38 -16.25 46.55
CA LEU A 260 15.74 -14.87 46.26
C LEU A 260 14.83 -13.88 47.01
N GLU A 261 13.52 -14.14 47.12
CA GLU A 261 12.60 -13.29 47.91
C GLU A 261 13.07 -13.17 49.36
N LEU A 262 13.36 -14.29 50.01
CA LEU A 262 13.89 -14.34 51.38
C LEU A 262 15.30 -13.73 51.48
N TYR A 263 16.14 -13.90 50.46
CA TYR A 263 17.46 -13.27 50.40
C TYR A 263 17.38 -11.74 50.40
N PHE A 264 16.46 -11.17 49.61
CA PHE A 264 16.23 -9.73 49.56
C PHE A 264 15.47 -9.18 50.78
N LEU A 265 14.62 -9.98 51.44
CA LEU A 265 13.91 -9.56 52.65
C LEU A 265 14.76 -9.63 53.94
N SER A 266 15.82 -10.45 53.98
CA SER A 266 16.67 -10.57 55.18
C SER A 266 17.62 -9.39 55.35
N SER A 267 17.59 -8.79 56.55
CA SER A 267 18.50 -7.72 56.98
C SER A 267 19.95 -8.18 57.21
N GLU A 268 20.21 -9.49 57.23
CA GLU A 268 21.55 -10.06 57.47
C GLU A 268 22.39 -10.13 56.18
N ASN A 269 21.76 -10.05 55.01
CA ASN A 269 22.45 -10.07 53.72
C ASN A 269 23.02 -8.71 53.35
N HIS A 270 24.33 -8.64 53.09
CA HIS A 270 25.00 -7.45 52.56
C HIS A 270 24.66 -7.20 51.08
N ILE A 271 23.43 -6.74 50.84
CA ILE A 271 22.96 -6.24 49.54
C ILE A 271 23.57 -4.84 49.34
N PRO A 272 24.22 -4.54 48.19
CA PRO A 272 24.78 -3.23 47.95
C PRO A 272 23.70 -2.12 47.95
N THR A 273 24.09 -0.93 48.39
CA THR A 273 23.23 0.27 48.32
C THR A 273 23.42 0.98 46.98
N LEU A 274 22.44 1.79 46.59
CA LEU A 274 22.51 2.60 45.37
C LEU A 274 23.66 3.64 45.41
N LEU A 275 24.11 4.05 46.61
CA LEU A 275 25.26 4.95 46.79
C LEU A 275 26.61 4.23 46.63
N THR A 276 26.71 2.96 47.04
CA THR A 276 27.94 2.17 46.95
C THR A 276 28.20 1.57 45.56
N GLY A 277 27.18 1.52 44.69
CA GLY A 277 27.27 0.84 43.40
C GLY A 277 27.33 -0.69 43.53
N VAL A 278 27.66 -1.36 42.42
CA VAL A 278 27.76 -2.82 42.32
C VAL A 278 29.08 -3.20 41.64
N ASP A 279 29.95 -3.88 42.39
CA ASP A 279 31.13 -4.57 41.87
C ASP A 279 30.74 -5.98 41.44
N VAL A 280 30.81 -6.28 40.14
CA VAL A 280 30.46 -7.60 39.58
C VAL A 280 31.59 -8.63 39.71
N THR A 281 32.75 -8.25 40.26
CA THR A 281 33.80 -9.18 40.70
C THR A 281 33.66 -9.58 42.18
N HIS A 282 32.85 -8.87 42.97
CA HIS A 282 32.65 -9.19 44.38
C HIS A 282 31.96 -10.56 44.56
N PRO A 283 32.49 -11.50 45.37
CA PRO A 283 32.01 -12.88 45.42
C PRO A 283 30.52 -13.05 45.71
N ASN A 284 29.95 -12.20 46.57
CA ASN A 284 28.51 -12.27 46.90
C ASN A 284 27.64 -11.79 45.72
N VAL A 285 28.10 -10.77 44.98
CA VAL A 285 27.40 -10.25 43.79
C VAL A 285 27.45 -11.28 42.66
N ILE A 286 28.59 -11.95 42.44
CA ILE A 286 28.70 -13.04 41.47
C ILE A 286 27.66 -14.14 41.75
N ARG A 287 27.53 -14.59 43.01
CA ARG A 287 26.55 -15.62 43.40
C ARG A 287 25.11 -15.16 43.15
N LEU A 288 24.78 -13.93 43.52
CA LEU A 288 23.46 -13.35 43.30
C LEU A 288 23.14 -13.23 41.80
N LEU A 289 24.08 -12.74 40.99
CA LEU A 289 23.91 -12.63 39.53
C LEU A 289 23.81 -14.00 38.86
N LYS A 290 24.55 -15.03 39.31
CA LYS A 290 24.37 -16.41 38.80
C LYS A 290 22.95 -16.94 39.08
N LYS A 291 22.41 -16.72 40.28
CA LYS A 291 21.03 -17.09 40.66
C LYS A 291 19.99 -16.37 39.80
N VAL A 292 20.07 -15.04 39.70
CA VAL A 292 19.12 -14.22 38.91
C VAL A 292 19.23 -14.51 37.41
N ARG A 293 20.44 -14.76 36.89
CA ARG A 293 20.65 -15.13 35.48
C ARG A 293 20.00 -16.46 35.13
N LEU A 294 20.18 -17.48 35.97
CA LEU A 294 19.56 -18.80 35.75
C LEU A 294 18.03 -18.68 35.69
N LEU A 295 17.45 -17.89 36.61
CA LEU A 295 16.02 -17.58 36.64
C LEU A 295 15.57 -16.81 35.38
N ASN A 296 16.37 -15.85 34.89
CA ASN A 296 16.03 -15.04 33.71
C ASN A 296 16.21 -15.76 32.37
N GLU A 297 17.19 -16.65 32.21
CA GLU A 297 17.26 -17.48 31.00
C GLU A 297 16.04 -18.42 30.92
N TYR A 298 15.62 -19.03 32.03
CA TYR A 298 14.37 -19.82 32.02
C TYR A 298 13.14 -18.96 31.70
N GLN A 299 13.04 -17.72 32.21
CA GLN A 299 11.97 -16.79 31.80
C GLN A 299 11.95 -16.52 30.29
N LYS A 300 13.11 -16.49 29.63
CA LYS A 300 13.21 -16.30 28.17
C LYS A 300 12.85 -17.56 27.38
N GLU A 301 13.01 -18.76 27.93
CA GLU A 301 12.70 -20.02 27.23
C GLU A 301 11.26 -20.50 27.48
N VAL A 302 10.75 -20.35 28.71
CA VAL A 302 9.50 -20.95 29.16
C VAL A 302 8.24 -20.62 28.32
N PRO A 303 8.13 -19.49 27.60
CA PRO A 303 6.99 -19.26 26.71
C PRO A 303 6.83 -20.25 25.56
N SER A 304 7.87 -21.00 25.21
CA SER A 304 7.80 -22.10 24.23
C SER A 304 6.99 -23.30 24.75
N PHE A 305 6.86 -23.46 26.07
CA PHE A 305 6.18 -24.58 26.71
C PHE A 305 4.71 -24.27 27.06
N TRP A 306 4.33 -22.99 27.17
CA TRP A 306 3.01 -22.53 27.62
C TRP A 306 1.81 -23.30 27.04
N ILE A 307 1.74 -23.45 25.71
CA ILE A 307 0.57 -24.07 25.04
C ILE A 307 0.43 -25.56 25.37
N ARG A 308 1.52 -26.24 25.76
CA ARG A 308 1.53 -27.68 26.05
C ARG A 308 1.02 -28.01 27.46
N HIS A 309 0.73 -27.01 28.31
CA HIS A 309 0.56 -27.19 29.76
C HIS A 309 -0.64 -26.39 30.36
N PRO A 310 -1.18 -26.81 31.52
CA PRO A 310 -2.33 -26.15 32.16
C PRO A 310 -2.03 -24.71 32.59
N GLU A 311 -3.03 -23.83 32.56
CA GLU A 311 -2.90 -22.40 32.90
C GLU A 311 -2.25 -22.18 34.28
N LYS A 312 -2.59 -23.03 35.26
CA LYS A 312 -2.03 -22.98 36.63
C LYS A 312 -0.50 -23.09 36.68
N TYR A 313 0.12 -23.90 35.81
CA TYR A 313 1.59 -24.00 35.74
C TYR A 313 2.23 -22.66 35.37
N MET A 314 1.61 -21.95 34.42
CA MET A 314 2.03 -20.62 34.01
C MET A 314 1.71 -19.58 35.08
N GLU A 315 0.50 -19.58 35.64
CA GLU A 315 0.05 -18.60 36.64
C GLU A 315 0.95 -18.63 37.89
N GLU A 316 1.40 -19.79 38.35
CA GLU A 316 2.36 -19.91 39.45
C GLU A 316 3.77 -19.36 39.10
N ILE A 317 4.29 -19.60 37.89
CA ILE A 317 5.61 -19.06 37.44
C ILE A 317 5.55 -17.54 37.24
N VAL A 318 4.43 -17.03 36.70
CA VAL A 318 4.17 -15.60 36.53
C VAL A 318 3.99 -14.92 37.89
N GLU A 319 3.17 -15.49 38.78
CA GLU A 319 2.96 -14.93 40.12
C GLU A 319 4.26 -14.91 40.93
N SER A 320 5.04 -15.99 40.93
CA SER A 320 6.34 -16.05 41.63
C SER A 320 7.35 -15.05 41.07
N THR A 321 7.34 -14.78 39.75
CA THR A 321 8.16 -13.72 39.13
C THR A 321 7.72 -12.32 39.56
N LEU A 322 6.42 -12.03 39.49
CA LEU A 322 5.89 -10.70 39.81
C LEU A 322 5.99 -10.41 41.31
N SER A 323 5.82 -11.44 42.15
CA SER A 323 6.06 -11.39 43.60
C SER A 323 7.50 -10.95 43.91
N LEU A 324 8.50 -11.68 43.41
CA LEU A 324 9.92 -11.35 43.57
C LEU A 324 10.27 -9.93 43.13
N LEU A 325 9.76 -9.48 41.98
CA LEU A 325 10.02 -8.12 41.50
C LEU A 325 9.27 -7.04 42.29
N SER A 326 8.22 -7.38 43.02
CA SER A 326 7.37 -6.43 43.75
C SER A 326 7.83 -6.10 45.17
N ILE A 327 8.88 -6.78 45.65
CA ILE A 327 9.50 -6.57 46.98
C ILE A 327 9.88 -5.10 47.17
N LYS A 328 9.65 -4.62 48.40
CA LYS A 328 10.01 -3.27 48.84
C LYS A 328 10.55 -3.34 50.26
N HIS A 329 11.65 -2.64 50.51
CA HIS A 329 12.12 -2.37 51.86
C HIS A 329 11.33 -1.19 52.44
N ASP A 330 10.73 -1.36 53.62
CA ASP A 330 10.14 -0.23 54.35
C ASP A 330 11.26 0.67 54.92
N GLN A 331 11.26 1.93 54.50
CA GLN A 331 12.27 2.90 54.90
C GLN A 331 11.94 3.45 56.29
N SER A 332 12.67 2.99 57.31
CA SER A 332 12.69 3.66 58.61
C SER A 332 13.35 5.05 58.47
N LEU A 333 12.81 6.03 59.19
CA LEU A 333 13.00 7.47 58.94
C LEU A 333 14.41 8.04 59.25
N LEU A 334 15.45 7.21 59.38
CA LEU A 334 16.73 7.58 60.01
C LEU A 334 18.01 7.29 59.20
N VAL A 335 17.96 6.59 58.05
CA VAL A 335 19.15 6.36 57.21
C VAL A 335 18.82 6.57 55.73
N SER A 336 19.62 7.40 55.05
CA SER A 336 19.38 7.90 53.68
C SER A 336 19.78 6.93 52.55
N GLN A 337 20.05 5.66 52.85
CA GLN A 337 20.64 4.72 51.90
C GLN A 337 19.58 3.78 51.31
N LYS A 338 19.25 3.96 50.02
CA LYS A 338 18.36 3.03 49.30
C LYS A 338 19.11 1.72 48.99
N ILE A 339 18.60 0.60 49.49
CA ILE A 339 19.02 -0.76 49.12
C ILE A 339 18.59 -1.04 47.67
N LEU A 340 19.34 -1.89 46.95
CA LEU A 340 18.99 -2.29 45.59
C LEU A 340 17.91 -3.38 45.57
N ASP A 341 16.72 -2.98 45.11
CA ASP A 341 15.58 -3.88 44.85
C ASP A 341 15.95 -5.00 43.83
N PRO A 342 15.29 -6.17 43.82
CA PRO A 342 15.63 -7.31 42.96
C PRO A 342 15.70 -6.97 41.45
N ILE A 343 14.88 -6.01 41.01
CA ILE A 343 14.77 -5.58 39.63
C ILE A 343 16.03 -4.90 39.08
N TYR A 344 16.90 -4.32 39.93
CA TYR A 344 18.20 -3.79 39.47
C TYR A 344 19.13 -4.91 38.96
N PHE A 345 19.13 -6.07 39.62
CA PHE A 345 19.93 -7.22 39.22
C PHE A 345 19.36 -7.91 37.98
N LEU A 346 18.03 -7.95 37.84
CA LEU A 346 17.38 -8.42 36.61
C LEU A 346 17.66 -7.48 35.42
N ALA A 347 17.55 -6.17 35.63
CA ALA A 347 17.82 -5.16 34.60
C ALA A 347 19.29 -5.17 34.14
N LEU A 348 20.24 -5.46 35.03
CA LEU A 348 21.66 -5.62 34.69
C LEU A 348 21.95 -6.84 33.78
N LEU A 349 21.06 -7.84 33.78
CA LEU A 349 21.18 -9.08 33.00
C LEU A 349 20.29 -9.11 31.74
N ASP A 350 19.18 -8.38 31.74
CA ASP A 350 18.22 -8.28 30.65
C ASP A 350 17.76 -6.82 30.47
N VAL A 351 18.68 -5.95 30.05
CA VAL A 351 18.49 -4.49 29.98
C VAL A 351 17.27 -4.09 29.16
N LYS A 352 16.92 -4.85 28.11
CA LYS A 352 15.78 -4.56 27.20
C LYS A 352 14.49 -5.32 27.57
N ALA A 353 14.42 -5.93 28.75
CA ALA A 353 13.25 -6.69 29.24
C ALA A 353 12.74 -7.75 28.25
N VAL A 354 13.66 -8.51 27.63
CA VAL A 354 13.38 -9.54 26.63
C VAL A 354 12.48 -10.64 27.19
N TRP A 355 12.64 -10.99 28.48
CA TRP A 355 11.72 -11.87 29.20
C TRP A 355 10.25 -11.42 29.03
N PHE A 356 9.95 -10.16 29.34
CA PHE A 356 8.61 -9.57 29.26
C PHE A 356 8.14 -9.44 27.81
N LYS A 357 9.04 -9.09 26.87
CA LYS A 357 8.75 -9.05 25.43
C LYS A 357 8.20 -10.39 24.92
N LYS A 358 8.79 -11.50 25.35
CA LYS A 358 8.35 -12.87 25.02
C LYS A 358 7.06 -13.26 25.74
N TRP A 359 6.94 -12.97 27.04
CA TRP A 359 5.74 -13.32 27.84
C TRP A 359 4.47 -12.65 27.30
N MET A 360 4.60 -11.40 26.81
CA MET A 360 3.52 -10.62 26.22
C MET A 360 3.19 -10.99 24.76
N HIS A 361 3.90 -11.95 24.14
CA HIS A 361 3.72 -12.33 22.74
C HIS A 361 2.41 -13.11 22.50
N ALA A 362 2.23 -14.24 23.20
CA ALA A 362 1.06 -15.09 23.04
C ALA A 362 -0.15 -14.55 23.83
N CYS A 363 -1.35 -14.62 23.25
CA CYS A 363 -2.58 -14.12 23.88
C CYS A 363 -2.88 -14.81 25.23
N TYR A 364 -2.63 -16.12 25.30
CA TYR A 364 -2.81 -16.96 26.49
C TYR A 364 -2.00 -16.42 27.69
N SER A 365 -0.68 -16.25 27.53
CA SER A 365 0.18 -15.76 28.61
C SER A 365 0.03 -14.28 28.91
N ARG A 366 -0.15 -13.45 27.87
CA ARG A 366 -0.44 -12.02 28.02
C ARG A 366 -1.66 -11.77 28.91
N THR A 367 -2.70 -12.60 28.80
CA THR A 367 -3.92 -12.50 29.61
C THR A 367 -3.65 -12.74 31.09
N VAL A 368 -2.88 -13.79 31.44
CA VAL A 368 -2.50 -14.10 32.84
C VAL A 368 -1.60 -13.01 33.43
N VAL A 369 -0.58 -12.58 32.68
CA VAL A 369 0.35 -11.51 33.09
C VAL A 369 -0.38 -10.20 33.38
N LEU A 370 -1.28 -9.76 32.48
CA LEU A 370 -2.05 -8.54 32.68
C LEU A 370 -3.05 -8.66 33.84
N ARG A 371 -3.73 -9.80 34.00
CA ARG A 371 -4.64 -10.09 35.13
C ARG A 371 -3.94 -9.96 36.48
N LEU A 372 -2.71 -10.47 36.61
CA LEU A 372 -1.92 -10.39 37.85
C LEU A 372 -1.33 -9.00 38.09
N LEU A 373 -0.85 -8.32 37.03
CA LEU A 373 -0.40 -6.92 37.10
C LEU A 373 -1.54 -5.96 37.49
N GLU A 374 -2.77 -6.20 37.06
CA GLU A 374 -3.93 -5.40 37.44
C GLU A 374 -4.33 -5.64 38.91
N LYS A 375 -4.51 -6.90 39.31
CA LYS A 375 -5.15 -7.27 40.58
C LYS A 375 -4.22 -7.34 41.79
N LYS A 376 -2.95 -7.73 41.60
CA LYS A 376 -1.97 -7.95 42.67
C LYS A 376 -0.77 -7.01 42.57
N TYR A 377 -0.19 -6.85 41.38
CA TYR A 377 1.16 -6.30 41.20
C TYR A 377 1.21 -4.93 40.49
N LYS A 378 0.15 -4.12 40.57
CA LYS A 378 0.09 -2.78 39.93
C LYS A 378 1.20 -1.83 40.42
N SER A 379 1.73 -2.11 41.60
CA SER A 379 2.93 -1.51 42.20
C SER A 379 4.17 -1.54 41.32
N LEU A 380 4.32 -2.52 40.42
CA LEU A 380 5.42 -2.64 39.46
C LEU A 380 5.32 -1.56 38.37
N ILE A 381 4.13 -1.38 37.81
CA ILE A 381 3.86 -0.37 36.77
C ILE A 381 4.07 1.02 37.37
N THR A 382 3.62 1.26 38.62
CA THR A 382 3.92 2.50 39.35
C THR A 382 5.42 2.75 39.48
N ALA A 383 6.22 1.72 39.78
CA ALA A 383 7.67 1.86 39.91
C ALA A 383 8.35 2.17 38.55
N SER A 384 7.95 1.48 37.48
CA SER A 384 8.49 1.74 36.13
C SER A 384 8.14 3.13 35.60
N VAL A 385 6.88 3.59 35.78
CA VAL A 385 6.50 4.96 35.43
C VAL A 385 7.29 5.97 36.26
N GLN A 386 7.52 5.69 37.55
CA GLN A 386 8.34 6.53 38.41
C GLN A 386 9.80 6.61 37.93
N GLN A 387 10.40 5.53 37.39
CA GLN A 387 11.76 5.62 36.82
C GLN A 387 11.82 6.50 35.57
N CYS A 388 10.83 6.44 34.68
CA CYS A 388 10.77 7.33 33.51
C CYS A 388 10.63 8.81 33.90
N VAL A 389 9.79 9.11 34.90
CA VAL A 389 9.62 10.48 35.43
C VAL A 389 10.91 10.96 36.11
N GLN A 390 11.51 10.16 36.98
CA GLN A 390 12.75 10.53 37.69
C GLN A 390 13.93 10.76 36.73
N TYR A 391 14.05 9.97 35.66
CA TYR A 391 15.08 10.18 34.65
C TYR A 391 14.84 11.46 33.84
N PHE A 392 13.59 11.76 33.49
CA PHE A 392 13.23 13.01 32.80
C PHE A 392 13.51 14.25 33.66
N GLU A 393 13.03 14.27 34.91
CA GLU A 393 13.29 15.36 35.88
C GLU A 393 14.81 15.57 36.08
N SER A 394 15.61 14.49 36.03
CA SER A 394 17.08 14.58 36.06
C SER A 394 17.68 15.21 34.80
N CYS A 395 17.12 14.93 33.61
CA CYS A 395 17.56 15.52 32.34
C CYS A 395 17.25 17.02 32.25
N GLU A 396 16.13 17.48 32.82
CA GLU A 396 15.82 18.91 32.93
C GLU A 396 16.85 19.63 33.81
N ILE A 397 17.14 19.09 35.00
CA ILE A 397 18.13 19.65 35.93
C ILE A 397 19.53 19.68 35.28
N MET A 398 19.97 18.60 34.63
CA MET A 398 21.30 18.52 33.99
C MET A 398 21.49 19.46 32.79
N ARG A 399 20.42 20.08 32.26
CA ARG A 399 20.52 21.15 31.24
C ARG A 399 20.51 22.55 31.84
N SER A 400 20.12 22.72 33.11
CA SER A 400 20.12 24.02 33.79
C SER A 400 21.46 24.44 34.41
N ASP A 401 22.42 23.50 34.48
CA ASP A 401 23.71 23.67 35.16
C ASP A 401 24.87 23.19 34.26
N GLU A 402 25.31 24.07 33.34
CA GLU A 402 26.28 23.74 32.27
C GLU A 402 27.64 23.22 32.77
N ASN A 403 27.94 23.39 34.06
CA ASN A 403 29.22 23.01 34.65
C ASN A 403 29.26 21.56 35.19
N LEU A 404 28.12 20.84 35.26
CA LEU A 404 28.10 19.51 35.87
C LEU A 404 28.69 18.44 34.93
N THR A 405 29.81 17.85 35.35
CA THR A 405 30.65 16.98 34.52
C THR A 405 29.87 15.85 33.84
N ARG A 406 29.89 15.81 32.50
CA ARG A 406 29.30 14.74 31.67
C ARG A 406 29.76 13.34 32.14
N PRO A 407 28.87 12.34 32.25
CA PRO A 407 29.28 10.96 32.48
C PRO A 407 30.18 10.50 31.34
N LYS A 408 31.44 10.18 31.64
CA LYS A 408 32.45 9.87 30.62
C LYS A 408 32.10 8.55 29.91
N HIS A 409 32.00 8.62 28.58
CA HIS A 409 31.85 7.44 27.74
C HIS A 409 33.03 6.48 27.96
N CYS A 410 32.76 5.18 28.03
CA CYS A 410 33.72 4.18 28.51
C CYS A 410 34.02 3.17 27.40
N GLY A 411 35.29 3.10 26.97
CA GLY A 411 35.71 2.23 25.87
C GLY A 411 35.72 0.75 26.20
N ASN A 412 35.84 -0.09 25.17
CA ASN A 412 35.73 -1.55 25.20
C ASN A 412 36.79 -2.25 26.09
N LYS A 413 36.52 -2.30 27.40
CA LYS A 413 37.05 -3.27 28.36
C LYS A 413 35.90 -3.76 29.24
N GLN A 414 35.97 -5.00 29.71
CA GLN A 414 34.94 -5.59 30.57
C GLN A 414 34.81 -4.77 31.87
N LYS A 415 33.69 -4.05 32.04
CA LYS A 415 33.43 -3.28 33.27
C LYS A 415 33.21 -4.22 34.45
N THR A 416 34.06 -4.06 35.46
CA THR A 416 33.99 -4.78 36.74
C THR A 416 33.12 -4.07 37.79
N PHE A 417 32.81 -2.78 37.58
CA PHE A 417 32.05 -1.96 38.53
C PHE A 417 31.00 -1.10 37.83
N TYR A 418 29.84 -0.94 38.46
CA TYR A 418 28.72 -0.10 38.03
C TYR A 418 28.36 0.88 39.15
N SER A 419 28.35 2.17 38.85
CA SER A 419 27.92 3.23 39.78
C SER A 419 26.41 3.28 39.97
N GLY A 420 25.95 3.95 41.04
CA GLY A 420 24.53 4.17 41.31
C GLY A 420 23.76 4.82 40.16
N GLN A 421 24.38 5.77 39.45
CA GLN A 421 23.79 6.45 38.30
C GLN A 421 23.64 5.51 37.09
N GLU A 422 24.61 4.62 36.85
CA GLU A 422 24.51 3.60 35.79
C GLU A 422 23.44 2.56 36.11
N LEU A 423 23.30 2.17 37.38
CA LEU A 423 22.25 1.25 37.83
C LEU A 423 20.84 1.89 37.75
N GLN A 424 20.70 3.18 38.06
CA GLN A 424 19.47 3.95 37.79
C GLN A 424 19.15 3.98 36.29
N TYR A 425 20.14 4.27 35.43
CA TYR A 425 19.96 4.33 33.99
C TYR A 425 19.53 2.96 33.40
N ILE A 426 20.17 1.87 33.82
CA ILE A 426 19.83 0.50 33.40
C ILE A 426 18.40 0.14 33.83
N TYR A 427 17.99 0.48 35.05
CA TYR A 427 16.62 0.24 35.52
C TYR A 427 15.57 1.13 34.82
N PHE A 428 15.93 2.37 34.47
CA PHE A 428 15.13 3.23 33.59
C PHE A 428 14.93 2.60 32.21
N VAL A 429 15.99 2.12 31.54
CA VAL A 429 15.90 1.47 30.23
C VAL A 429 15.04 0.21 30.27
N HIS A 430 15.20 -0.64 31.30
CA HIS A 430 14.36 -1.82 31.49
C HIS A 430 12.88 -1.44 31.69
N SER A 431 12.62 -0.40 32.48
CA SER A 431 11.27 0.14 32.72
C SER A 431 10.64 0.72 31.46
N LEU A 432 11.40 1.45 30.65
CA LEU A 432 10.96 2.00 29.37
C LEU A 432 10.56 0.89 28.40
N CYS A 433 11.39 -0.15 28.24
CA CYS A 433 11.09 -1.29 27.38
C CYS A 433 9.87 -2.10 27.86
N LEU A 434 9.72 -2.28 29.18
CA LEU A 434 8.56 -2.94 29.79
C LEU A 434 7.26 -2.15 29.53
N LEU A 435 7.28 -0.84 29.78
CA LEU A 435 6.13 0.04 29.51
C LEU A 435 5.80 0.12 28.02
N GLY A 436 6.81 0.26 27.15
CA GLY A 436 6.61 0.24 25.70
C GLY A 436 5.93 -1.04 25.22
N ARG A 437 6.31 -2.20 25.77
CA ARG A 437 5.63 -3.47 25.47
C ARG A 437 4.21 -3.56 26.03
N LEU A 438 3.93 -2.89 27.15
CA LEU A 438 2.60 -2.82 27.76
C LEU A 438 1.62 -2.00 26.92
N LEU A 439 2.05 -0.85 26.39
CA LEU A 439 1.19 0.08 25.65
C LEU A 439 0.67 -0.46 24.30
N ILE A 440 1.34 -1.45 23.72
CA ILE A 440 0.92 -2.12 22.47
C ILE A 440 -0.45 -2.80 22.61
N TYR A 441 -0.87 -3.18 23.83
CA TYR A 441 -2.08 -3.98 24.03
C TYR A 441 -3.17 -3.21 24.77
N THR A 442 -4.41 -3.27 24.27
CA THR A 442 -5.61 -2.62 24.84
C THR A 442 -5.74 -2.82 26.36
N HIS A 443 -5.55 -4.05 26.83
CA HIS A 443 -5.64 -4.40 28.25
C HIS A 443 -4.45 -3.89 29.09
N GLY A 444 -3.29 -3.61 28.48
CA GLY A 444 -2.18 -2.91 29.13
C GLY A 444 -2.43 -1.40 29.25
N ARG A 445 -3.05 -0.79 28.24
CA ARG A 445 -3.46 0.63 28.26
C ARG A 445 -4.51 0.92 29.35
N LYS A 446 -5.45 -0.01 29.59
CA LYS A 446 -6.43 0.04 30.68
C LYS A 446 -5.84 0.09 32.10
N LEU A 447 -4.55 -0.16 32.29
CA LEU A 447 -3.91 -0.08 33.61
C LEU A 447 -3.61 1.37 34.03
N PHE A 448 -3.73 2.33 33.12
CA PHE A 448 -3.66 3.78 33.38
C PHE A 448 -5.05 4.35 33.70
N PRO A 449 -5.15 5.44 34.49
CA PRO A 449 -4.06 6.24 35.06
C PRO A 449 -3.38 5.60 36.28
N VAL A 450 -2.18 6.08 36.60
CA VAL A 450 -1.32 5.56 37.67
C VAL A 450 -0.98 6.67 38.67
N LYS A 451 -1.26 6.44 39.97
CA LYS A 451 -0.91 7.37 41.04
C LYS A 451 0.53 7.13 41.51
N LEU A 452 1.36 8.16 41.45
CA LEU A 452 2.74 8.15 41.96
C LEU A 452 2.77 8.61 43.43
N LYS A 453 3.71 8.12 44.24
CA LYS A 453 3.83 8.52 45.66
C LYS A 453 4.17 10.00 45.85
N ASN A 454 4.81 10.65 44.87
CA ASN A 454 5.44 11.97 45.01
C ASN A 454 4.71 13.09 44.23
N ARG A 455 3.61 12.79 43.52
CA ARG A 455 2.75 13.78 42.85
C ARG A 455 1.32 13.62 43.35
N LYS A 456 0.55 14.71 43.43
CA LYS A 456 -0.87 14.67 43.85
C LYS A 456 -1.74 14.02 42.76
N ASP A 457 -1.39 14.28 41.52
CA ASP A 457 -2.15 13.90 40.34
C ASP A 457 -1.68 12.56 39.76
N SER A 458 -2.59 11.84 39.10
CA SER A 458 -2.30 10.55 38.49
C SER A 458 -1.85 10.70 37.04
N VAL A 459 -0.73 10.06 36.69
CA VAL A 459 -0.21 10.04 35.31
C VAL A 459 -1.17 9.23 34.43
N SER A 460 -1.76 9.87 33.43
CA SER A 460 -2.60 9.25 32.41
C SER A 460 -1.76 8.56 31.31
N LEU A 461 -2.42 7.88 30.38
CA LEU A 461 -1.79 7.35 29.18
C LEU A 461 -1.17 8.48 28.34
N THR A 462 -1.90 9.58 28.17
CA THR A 462 -1.47 10.76 27.40
C THR A 462 -0.24 11.41 28.04
N ASP A 463 -0.22 11.57 29.36
CA ASP A 463 0.94 12.14 30.08
C ASP A 463 2.21 11.29 29.91
N LEU A 464 2.06 9.95 29.90
CA LEU A 464 3.18 9.04 29.66
C LEU A 464 3.71 9.14 28.22
N LEU A 465 2.85 9.36 27.24
CA LEU A 465 3.23 9.52 25.84
C LEU A 465 3.88 10.88 25.58
N VAL A 466 3.38 11.96 26.21
CA VAL A 466 4.04 13.28 26.23
C VAL A 466 5.43 13.18 26.88
N LEU A 467 5.55 12.45 27.99
CA LEU A 467 6.84 12.17 28.65
C LEU A 467 7.80 11.41 27.73
N PHE A 468 7.31 10.37 27.02
CA PHE A 468 8.12 9.64 26.04
C PHE A 468 8.57 10.57 24.91
N THR A 469 7.66 11.30 24.26
CA THR A 469 8.01 12.26 23.20
C THR A 469 9.05 13.28 23.65
N ARG A 470 8.93 13.83 24.88
CA ARG A 470 9.92 14.75 25.46
C ARG A 470 11.28 14.10 25.73
N LEU A 471 11.32 12.82 26.11
CA LEU A 471 12.59 12.08 26.28
C LEU A 471 13.40 11.96 24.98
N ILE A 472 12.80 12.14 23.78
CA ILE A 472 13.55 12.17 22.51
C ILE A 472 14.51 13.37 22.46
N TYR A 473 14.04 14.57 22.84
CA TYR A 473 14.79 15.81 22.68
C TYR A 473 15.39 16.39 23.97
N TYR A 474 14.90 16.01 25.15
CA TYR A 474 15.53 16.36 26.44
C TYR A 474 16.71 15.44 26.81
N SER A 475 16.71 14.17 26.37
CA SER A 475 17.84 13.26 26.62
C SER A 475 19.17 13.87 26.12
N PRO A 476 20.29 13.71 26.86
CA PRO A 476 21.60 14.06 26.33
C PRO A 476 21.92 13.18 25.11
N SER A 477 22.39 13.80 24.03
CA SER A 477 22.79 13.09 22.81
C SER A 477 24.22 12.57 22.94
N CYS A 478 24.42 11.26 22.74
CA CYS A 478 25.75 10.67 22.73
C CYS A 478 26.45 10.97 21.38
N PRO A 479 27.66 11.54 21.36
CA PRO A 479 28.38 11.79 20.11
C PRO A 479 28.75 10.46 19.44
N LYS A 480 28.38 10.28 18.16
CA LYS A 480 28.68 9.07 17.38
C LYS A 480 30.06 9.18 16.73
N THR A 481 31.11 8.76 17.44
CA THR A 481 32.43 8.53 16.82
C THR A 481 32.46 7.22 16.04
N ALA A 482 32.63 7.32 14.72
CA ALA A 482 32.91 6.25 13.74
C ALA A 482 31.84 5.16 13.54
N LEU A 483 31.44 4.96 12.27
CA LEU A 483 30.59 3.84 11.84
C LEU A 483 31.41 2.55 11.69
N THR A 484 31.53 1.74 12.75
CA THR A 484 31.96 0.33 12.62
C THR A 484 31.16 -0.61 13.55
N ALA A 485 30.64 -1.69 12.95
CA ALA A 485 29.84 -2.76 13.56
C ALA A 485 28.46 -2.34 14.15
N PRO A 486 27.46 -3.25 14.18
CA PRO A 486 26.16 -3.00 14.79
C PRO A 486 26.24 -3.15 16.31
N ALA A 487 26.84 -2.16 16.98
CA ALA A 487 26.70 -2.01 18.42
C ALA A 487 25.23 -1.80 18.79
N GLU A 488 24.75 -2.48 19.83
CA GLU A 488 23.37 -2.32 20.29
C GLU A 488 23.14 -0.89 20.80
N ASP A 489 22.29 -0.12 20.12
CA ASP A 489 21.92 1.22 20.58
C ASP A 489 21.09 1.09 21.88
N TYR A 490 21.57 1.74 22.95
CA TYR A 490 20.96 1.82 24.28
C TYR A 490 20.53 3.25 24.63
N SER A 491 20.46 4.14 23.63
CA SER A 491 20.11 5.56 23.80
C SER A 491 18.59 5.75 24.03
N PRO A 492 18.16 6.66 24.94
CA PRO A 492 16.75 6.76 25.32
C PRO A 492 15.87 7.19 24.13
N ALA A 493 16.34 8.17 23.36
CA ALA A 493 15.65 8.67 22.17
C ALA A 493 15.42 7.57 21.12
N SER A 494 16.41 6.69 20.88
CA SER A 494 16.28 5.58 19.92
C SER A 494 15.26 4.55 20.40
N LEU A 495 15.33 4.16 21.68
CA LEU A 495 14.40 3.20 22.30
C LEU A 495 12.95 3.73 22.34
N VAL A 496 12.77 5.00 22.70
CA VAL A 496 11.47 5.69 22.65
C VAL A 496 10.93 5.71 21.22
N THR A 497 11.75 6.10 20.24
CA THR A 497 11.33 6.18 18.83
C THR A 497 10.87 4.81 18.33
N GLU A 498 11.58 3.73 18.65
CA GLU A 498 11.18 2.37 18.28
C GLU A 498 9.84 1.95 18.95
N ILE A 499 9.60 2.33 20.20
CA ILE A 499 8.31 2.12 20.87
C ILE A 499 7.19 2.89 20.14
N LEU A 500 7.43 4.15 19.79
CA LEU A 500 6.44 5.01 19.13
C LEU A 500 6.14 4.55 17.69
N ARG A 501 7.15 4.06 16.95
CA ARG A 501 6.95 3.41 15.64
C ARG A 501 6.00 2.22 15.74
N ILE A 502 6.25 1.30 16.67
CA ILE A 502 5.42 0.10 16.86
C ILE A 502 3.97 0.47 17.27
N LEU A 503 3.77 1.63 17.91
CA LEU A 503 2.43 2.18 18.19
C LEU A 503 1.78 2.85 16.95
N CYS A 504 2.56 3.47 16.05
CA CYS A 504 2.06 3.96 14.75
C CYS A 504 1.63 2.81 13.82
N ASP A 505 2.41 1.73 13.79
CA ASP A 505 2.23 0.60 12.87
C ASP A 505 0.94 -0.23 13.16
N GLN A 506 0.16 0.13 14.18
CA GLN A 506 -1.09 -0.52 14.58
C GLN A 506 -2.22 0.51 14.77
N LYS A 507 -3.19 0.55 13.84
CA LYS A 507 -4.25 1.58 13.78
C LYS A 507 -5.03 1.80 15.09
N GLU A 508 -5.44 0.73 15.78
CA GLU A 508 -6.12 0.83 17.09
C GLU A 508 -5.23 1.50 18.14
N CYS A 509 -3.94 1.17 18.16
CA CYS A 509 -2.96 1.67 19.11
C CYS A 509 -2.63 3.13 18.82
N ALA A 510 -2.44 3.51 17.56
CA ALA A 510 -2.21 4.88 17.15
C ALA A 510 -3.40 5.79 17.52
N THR A 511 -4.64 5.32 17.35
CA THR A 511 -5.86 6.09 17.64
C THR A 511 -6.11 6.30 19.14
N GLU A 512 -5.82 5.31 19.98
CA GLU A 512 -5.92 5.46 21.44
C GLU A 512 -4.74 6.24 22.05
N CYS A 513 -3.52 6.11 21.49
CA CYS A 513 -2.31 6.70 22.05
C CYS A 513 -1.89 8.03 21.40
N LEU A 514 -1.64 8.03 20.09
CA LEU A 514 -0.85 9.06 19.39
C LEU A 514 -1.71 10.13 18.73
N TYR A 515 -2.91 9.78 18.27
CA TYR A 515 -3.85 10.72 17.65
C TYR A 515 -4.62 11.49 18.74
N LYS A 516 -3.88 12.29 19.51
CA LYS A 516 -4.35 13.16 20.61
C LYS A 516 -3.56 14.47 20.54
N THR A 517 -4.25 15.61 20.54
CA THR A 517 -3.63 16.94 20.41
C THR A 517 -2.43 17.14 21.36
N PRO A 518 -2.49 16.84 22.67
CA PRO A 518 -1.33 17.03 23.57
C PRO A 518 -0.08 16.22 23.20
N VAL A 519 -0.23 15.07 22.52
CA VAL A 519 0.90 14.24 22.07
C VAL A 519 1.50 14.81 20.78
N ILE A 520 0.66 15.31 19.87
CA ILE A 520 1.09 16.02 18.66
C ILE A 520 1.80 17.33 19.04
N ASP A 521 1.25 18.11 19.96
CA ASP A 521 1.87 19.34 20.48
C ASP A 521 3.27 19.07 21.07
N ALA A 522 3.45 17.95 21.77
CA ALA A 522 4.75 17.55 22.31
C ALA A 522 5.79 17.20 21.23
N PHE A 523 5.38 16.74 20.04
CA PHE A 523 6.26 16.58 18.86
C PHE A 523 6.54 17.92 18.16
N LEU A 524 5.59 18.87 18.20
CA LEU A 524 5.71 20.19 17.58
C LEU A 524 6.49 21.21 18.44
N GLU A 525 6.51 21.03 19.76
CA GLU A 525 7.18 21.90 20.75
C GLU A 525 8.65 22.25 20.37
N PRO A 526 9.52 21.31 19.98
CA PRO A 526 10.88 21.63 19.52
C PRO A 526 10.93 22.49 18.25
N ILE A 527 10.03 22.22 17.30
CA ILE A 527 9.94 22.93 16.02
C ILE A 527 9.48 24.38 16.27
N HIS A 528 8.47 24.54 17.12
CA HIS A 528 7.91 25.83 17.51
C HIS A 528 8.94 26.71 18.25
N ASN A 529 9.73 26.11 19.13
CA ASN A 529 10.83 26.79 19.85
C ASN A 529 11.95 27.26 18.90
N LEU A 530 12.40 26.40 17.99
CA LEU A 530 13.39 26.75 16.96
C LEU A 530 12.87 27.84 16.00
N MET A 531 11.59 27.80 15.64
CA MET A 531 10.96 28.81 14.78
C MET A 531 10.84 30.19 15.46
N LYS A 532 10.61 30.23 16.77
CA LYS A 532 10.53 31.48 17.55
C LYS A 532 11.89 32.09 17.91
N GLY A 533 13.00 31.38 17.69
CA GLY A 533 14.35 31.89 17.94
C GLY A 533 14.65 32.22 19.41
N ILE A 534 13.99 31.52 20.34
CA ILE A 534 14.13 31.79 21.78
C ILE A 534 15.47 31.20 22.27
N GLU A 535 16.44 32.07 22.53
CA GLU A 535 17.78 31.70 23.04
C GLU A 535 17.74 30.94 24.38
N ALA A 536 16.65 31.08 25.14
CA ALA A 536 16.38 30.37 26.40
C ALA A 536 15.63 29.02 26.23
N SER A 537 15.41 28.55 24.99
CA SER A 537 14.74 27.27 24.72
C SER A 537 15.74 26.11 24.60
N PRO A 538 15.38 24.86 24.96
CA PRO A 538 16.35 23.78 25.04
C PRO A 538 16.84 23.37 23.64
N ASN A 539 18.12 23.63 23.36
CA ASN A 539 18.79 23.22 22.12
C ASN A 539 18.52 21.74 21.79
N CYS A 540 17.71 21.52 20.75
CA CYS A 540 17.34 20.20 20.27
C CYS A 540 18.44 19.69 19.32
N SER A 541 18.86 18.43 19.48
CA SER A 541 19.85 17.84 18.57
C SER A 541 19.23 17.47 17.22
N GLU A 542 20.05 17.50 16.18
CA GLU A 542 19.67 17.10 14.82
C GLU A 542 19.17 15.64 14.77
N THR A 543 19.74 14.76 15.59
CA THR A 543 19.28 13.36 15.72
C THR A 543 17.90 13.26 16.38
N ALA A 544 17.60 14.09 17.38
CA ALA A 544 16.26 14.16 17.96
C ALA A 544 15.23 14.72 16.96
N LEU A 545 15.60 15.73 16.17
CA LEU A 545 14.78 16.26 15.08
C LEU A 545 14.47 15.21 14.00
N ILE A 546 15.46 14.40 13.60
CA ILE A 546 15.27 13.28 12.67
C ILE A 546 14.31 12.22 13.25
N TYR A 547 14.43 11.87 14.54
CA TYR A 547 13.51 10.95 15.19
C TYR A 547 12.07 11.49 15.28
N ILE A 548 11.90 12.78 15.59
CA ILE A 548 10.60 13.46 15.61
C ILE A 548 9.96 13.41 14.22
N ALA A 549 10.71 13.78 13.17
CA ALA A 549 10.23 13.74 11.80
C ALA A 549 9.88 12.31 11.31
N ASP A 550 10.66 11.29 11.70
CA ASP A 550 10.40 9.88 11.36
C ASP A 550 9.10 9.35 12.01
N VAL A 551 8.72 9.84 13.20
CA VAL A 551 7.42 9.52 13.81
C VAL A 551 6.29 10.35 13.20
N LEU A 552 6.48 11.65 13.01
CA LEU A 552 5.49 12.54 12.35
C LEU A 552 5.17 12.08 10.92
N ALA A 553 6.15 11.57 10.16
CA ALA A 553 5.93 11.00 8.83
C ALA A 553 5.03 9.76 8.86
N ARG A 554 5.12 8.91 9.90
CA ARG A 554 4.17 7.79 10.08
C ARG A 554 2.77 8.27 10.43
N ILE A 555 2.66 9.24 11.34
CA ILE A 555 1.37 9.86 11.70
C ILE A 555 0.70 10.47 10.47
N ALA A 556 1.44 11.24 9.65
CA ALA A 556 0.95 11.82 8.41
C ALA A 556 0.67 10.81 7.27
N SER A 557 1.16 9.56 7.37
CA SER A 557 0.91 8.52 6.37
C SER A 557 -0.39 7.73 6.59
N VAL A 558 -1.10 7.98 7.70
CA VAL A 558 -2.38 7.36 8.06
C VAL A 558 -3.44 8.45 8.13
N GLU A 559 -4.63 8.16 7.58
CA GLU A 559 -5.71 9.14 7.41
C GLU A 559 -6.12 9.87 8.69
N GLU A 560 -6.34 9.17 9.80
CA GLU A 560 -6.70 9.80 11.07
C GLU A 560 -5.58 10.69 11.65
N GLY A 561 -4.31 10.33 11.42
CA GLY A 561 -3.16 11.11 11.86
C GLY A 561 -2.89 12.33 10.98
N LEU A 562 -3.09 12.19 9.66
CA LEU A 562 -3.05 13.29 8.70
C LEU A 562 -4.14 14.32 8.99
N PHE A 563 -5.39 13.87 9.19
CA PHE A 563 -6.53 14.72 9.53
C PHE A 563 -6.23 15.57 10.78
N LEU A 564 -5.69 14.95 11.83
CA LEU A 564 -5.31 15.63 13.07
C LEU A 564 -4.18 16.66 12.86
N LEU A 565 -3.22 16.40 11.97
CA LEU A 565 -2.15 17.36 11.63
C LEU A 565 -2.65 18.54 10.80
N LEU A 566 -3.63 18.32 9.91
CA LEU A 566 -4.23 19.37 9.07
C LEU A 566 -5.19 20.26 9.86
N TYR A 567 -6.14 19.68 10.60
CA TYR A 567 -7.30 20.38 11.18
C TYR A 567 -7.35 20.41 12.72
N GLY A 568 -6.58 19.57 13.42
CA GLY A 568 -6.68 19.42 14.88
C GLY A 568 -7.90 18.61 15.34
N GLU A 569 -8.17 18.59 16.65
CA GLU A 569 -9.33 17.88 17.24
C GLU A 569 -10.69 18.59 17.02
N ASN A 570 -10.72 19.84 16.54
CA ASN A 570 -11.93 20.65 16.42
C ASN A 570 -12.16 21.20 15.00
N MET A 571 -13.07 20.58 14.25
CA MET A 571 -13.53 21.07 12.93
C MET A 571 -14.15 22.48 12.93
N ASN A 572 -14.60 22.98 14.10
CA ASN A 572 -15.45 24.18 14.19
C ASN A 572 -14.72 25.45 14.69
N SER A 573 -13.42 25.42 14.96
CA SER A 573 -12.66 26.62 15.40
C SER A 573 -12.30 27.52 14.21
N SER A 574 -13.27 28.31 13.76
CA SER A 574 -13.07 29.27 12.68
C SER A 574 -12.13 30.42 13.07
N LYS A 575 -11.02 30.59 12.34
CA LYS A 575 -10.18 31.80 12.32
C LYS A 575 -9.42 32.17 13.62
N ASP A 576 -8.92 31.20 14.38
CA ASP A 576 -7.83 31.50 15.32
C ASP A 576 -6.47 31.39 14.60
N GLU A 577 -5.56 32.33 14.88
CA GLU A 577 -4.25 32.46 14.20
C GLU A 577 -3.20 31.41 14.66
N ASN A 578 -3.64 30.38 15.38
CA ASN A 578 -2.80 29.26 15.81
C ASN A 578 -2.63 28.26 14.65
N SER A 579 -1.54 28.43 13.90
CA SER A 579 -1.10 27.51 12.84
C SER A 579 -1.12 26.04 13.29
N THR A 580 -1.89 25.20 12.60
CA THR A 580 -1.97 23.75 12.87
C THR A 580 -0.63 23.04 12.62
N GLY A 581 -0.53 21.76 12.99
CA GLY A 581 0.71 20.99 12.88
C GLY A 581 1.29 20.99 11.46
N ALA A 582 0.45 20.81 10.44
CA ALA A 582 0.83 20.88 9.04
C ALA A 582 1.43 22.25 8.66
N HIS A 583 0.81 23.35 9.10
CA HIS A 583 1.31 24.71 8.86
C HIS A 583 2.68 24.96 9.50
N LEU A 584 2.90 24.52 10.75
CA LEU A 584 4.19 24.63 11.45
C LEU A 584 5.28 23.80 10.75
N ILE A 585 4.97 22.55 10.41
CA ILE A 585 5.90 21.63 9.73
C ILE A 585 6.29 22.18 8.34
N ALA A 586 5.33 22.68 7.56
CA ALA A 586 5.57 23.26 6.24
C ALA A 586 6.41 24.54 6.32
N GLN A 587 6.13 25.43 7.28
CA GLN A 587 6.92 26.65 7.47
C GLN A 587 8.37 26.35 7.88
N PHE A 588 8.57 25.39 8.80
CA PHE A 588 9.91 24.95 9.21
C PHE A 588 10.67 24.26 8.08
N SER A 589 10.00 23.40 7.31
CA SER A 589 10.60 22.71 6.15
C SER A 589 10.98 23.69 5.04
N LYS A 590 10.17 24.73 4.80
CA LYS A 590 10.53 25.84 3.91
C LYS A 590 11.76 26.59 4.44
N LYS A 591 11.77 26.97 5.72
CA LYS A 591 12.90 27.69 6.32
C LYS A 591 14.19 26.88 6.21
N LEU A 592 14.13 25.57 6.49
CA LEU A 592 15.24 24.64 6.30
C LEU A 592 15.75 24.55 4.84
N LEU A 593 14.93 24.84 3.83
CA LEU A 593 15.32 24.82 2.42
C LEU A 593 15.86 26.17 1.93
N ASP A 594 15.14 27.26 2.23
CA ASP A 594 15.41 28.61 1.71
C ASP A 594 16.46 29.38 2.55
N GLU A 595 16.59 29.10 3.86
CA GLU A 595 17.50 29.80 4.79
C GLU A 595 18.48 28.83 5.48
N ASP A 596 19.75 29.23 5.61
CA ASP A 596 20.69 28.51 6.47
C ASP A 596 20.48 28.95 7.92
N ILE A 597 19.72 28.14 8.68
CA ILE A 597 19.47 28.36 10.11
C ILE A 597 20.82 28.36 10.86
N SER A 598 21.11 29.45 11.57
CA SER A 598 22.39 29.70 12.27
C SER A 598 22.81 28.59 13.26
N VAL A 599 21.84 27.89 13.83
CA VAL A 599 22.04 26.76 14.76
C VAL A 599 22.68 25.54 14.08
N PHE A 600 22.51 25.37 12.76
CA PHE A 600 22.97 24.21 12.00
C PHE A 600 24.03 24.55 10.93
N SER A 601 24.54 25.79 10.92
CA SER A 601 25.53 26.25 9.93
C SER A 601 26.83 25.44 10.01
N GLY A 602 27.05 24.57 9.02
CA GLY A 602 28.25 23.72 8.90
C GLY A 602 28.10 22.29 9.45
N SER A 603 26.90 21.82 9.79
CA SER A 603 26.71 20.41 10.19
C SER A 603 26.60 19.46 8.99
N GLU A 604 27.32 18.33 9.06
CA GLU A 604 27.20 17.20 8.13
C GLU A 604 25.80 16.54 8.17
N MET A 605 25.05 16.67 9.27
CA MET A 605 23.73 16.06 9.46
C MET A 605 22.59 16.91 8.88
N LEU A 606 22.84 18.18 8.55
CA LEU A 606 21.82 19.10 8.07
C LEU A 606 21.04 18.58 6.84
N PRO A 607 21.65 17.97 5.79
CA PRO A 607 20.90 17.37 4.68
C PRO A 607 19.94 16.26 5.13
N VAL A 608 20.32 15.47 6.14
CA VAL A 608 19.47 14.41 6.70
C VAL A 608 18.29 15.00 7.46
N VAL A 609 18.48 16.11 8.19
CA VAL A 609 17.40 16.87 8.82
C VAL A 609 16.45 17.45 7.77
N LYS A 610 16.98 18.06 6.70
CA LYS A 610 16.17 18.59 5.58
C LYS A 610 15.33 17.46 4.97
N GLY A 611 15.94 16.34 4.59
CA GLY A 611 15.23 15.18 4.01
C GLY A 611 14.18 14.56 4.92
N ALA A 612 14.45 14.46 6.23
CA ALA A 612 13.48 13.94 7.19
C ALA A 612 12.21 14.80 7.24
N PHE A 613 12.34 16.14 7.29
CA PHE A 613 11.21 17.06 7.34
C PHE A 613 10.46 17.21 6.00
N ILE A 614 11.17 17.17 4.86
CA ILE A 614 10.51 17.11 3.55
C ILE A 614 9.72 15.80 3.41
N SER A 615 10.24 14.68 3.94
CA SER A 615 9.52 13.39 3.95
C SER A 615 8.24 13.41 4.81
N VAL A 616 8.13 14.28 5.82
CA VAL A 616 6.85 14.54 6.52
C VAL A 616 5.90 15.31 5.62
N CYS A 617 6.38 16.41 5.02
CA CYS A 617 5.60 17.21 4.06
C CYS A 617 5.08 16.36 2.89
N ARG A 618 5.88 15.41 2.40
CA ARG A 618 5.56 14.48 1.32
C ARG A 618 4.32 13.64 1.61
N GLN A 619 4.15 13.13 2.83
CA GLN A 619 2.92 12.37 3.13
C GLN A 619 1.68 13.27 3.09
N MET A 620 1.82 14.56 3.39
CA MET A 620 0.74 15.54 3.32
C MET A 620 0.46 15.97 1.87
N TYR A 621 1.44 16.48 1.11
CA TYR A 621 1.21 17.00 -0.25
C TYR A 621 0.96 15.93 -1.33
N SER A 622 1.17 14.64 -1.03
CA SER A 622 0.70 13.54 -1.89
C SER A 622 -0.80 13.23 -1.74
N THR A 623 -1.53 13.92 -0.86
CA THR A 623 -3.00 13.89 -0.77
C THR A 623 -3.59 15.20 -1.31
N CYS A 624 -4.85 15.19 -1.73
CA CYS A 624 -5.46 16.42 -2.24
C CYS A 624 -5.68 17.43 -1.11
N GLU A 625 -6.26 16.99 -0.01
CA GLU A 625 -6.54 17.76 1.20
C GLU A 625 -5.27 18.36 1.80
N GLY A 626 -4.21 17.57 1.89
CA GLY A 626 -2.92 18.03 2.41
C GLY A 626 -2.17 18.94 1.45
N LEU A 627 -2.34 18.80 0.13
CA LEU A 627 -1.77 19.76 -0.83
C LEU A 627 -2.42 21.14 -0.70
N GLU A 628 -3.75 21.22 -0.61
CA GLU A 628 -4.49 22.49 -0.48
C GLU A 628 -3.98 23.32 0.73
N VAL A 629 -3.75 22.67 1.88
CA VAL A 629 -3.21 23.30 3.09
C VAL A 629 -1.74 23.74 2.93
N LEU A 630 -0.95 23.02 2.11
CA LEU A 630 0.48 23.27 1.89
C LEU A 630 0.81 24.22 0.74
N ILE A 631 -0.13 24.51 -0.17
CA ILE A 631 0.06 25.42 -1.32
C ILE A 631 0.67 26.79 -0.93
N PRO A 632 0.22 27.49 0.14
CA PRO A 632 0.74 28.81 0.51
C PRO A 632 2.24 28.87 0.81
N TYR A 633 2.89 27.72 1.05
CA TYR A 633 4.32 27.65 1.32
C TYR A 633 5.18 27.53 0.05
N SER A 634 4.60 27.21 -1.12
CA SER A 634 5.35 26.96 -2.37
C SER A 634 6.51 25.96 -2.22
N LEU A 635 6.31 24.87 -1.47
CA LEU A 635 7.38 23.90 -1.19
C LEU A 635 8.01 23.31 -2.47
N HIS A 636 7.23 23.16 -3.55
CA HIS A 636 7.72 22.75 -4.86
C HIS A 636 8.85 23.66 -5.39
N ASP A 637 8.73 24.99 -5.24
CA ASP A 637 9.76 25.93 -5.65
C ASP A 637 11.03 25.81 -4.81
N SER A 638 10.88 25.69 -3.49
CA SER A 638 12.02 25.58 -2.56
C SER A 638 12.78 24.26 -2.75
N ILE A 639 12.07 23.14 -2.92
CA ILE A 639 12.67 21.83 -3.23
C ILE A 639 13.34 21.88 -4.61
N ALA A 640 12.71 22.47 -5.64
CA ALA A 640 13.31 22.58 -6.97
C ALA A 640 14.54 23.50 -7.02
N LYS A 641 14.59 24.58 -6.21
CA LYS A 641 15.79 25.41 -6.03
C LYS A 641 16.92 24.63 -5.37
N ALA A 642 16.61 23.85 -4.32
CA ALA A 642 17.58 22.99 -3.64
C ALA A 642 18.11 21.88 -4.56
N TRP A 643 17.23 21.24 -5.36
CA TRP A 643 17.62 20.26 -6.37
C TRP A 643 18.56 20.87 -7.41
N LYS A 644 18.20 22.00 -8.03
CA LYS A 644 19.06 22.70 -9.02
C LYS A 644 20.41 23.11 -8.43
N LYS A 645 20.46 23.51 -7.15
CA LYS A 645 21.73 23.79 -6.43
C LYS A 645 22.58 22.53 -6.21
N THR A 646 21.94 21.37 -5.98
CA THR A 646 22.62 20.08 -5.75
C THR A 646 23.09 19.45 -7.06
N SER A 647 22.26 19.47 -8.12
CA SER A 647 22.58 18.93 -9.44
C SER A 647 23.80 19.62 -10.06
N LEU A 648 23.89 20.95 -9.94
CA LEU A 648 25.07 21.75 -10.34
C LEU A 648 26.36 21.45 -9.54
N LEU A 649 26.29 20.68 -8.46
CA LEU A 649 27.44 20.13 -7.73
C LEU A 649 27.71 18.68 -8.17
N SER A 650 26.65 17.90 -8.40
CA SER A 650 26.67 16.54 -8.96
C SER A 650 27.40 16.49 -10.31
N GLU A 651 27.04 17.37 -11.25
CA GLU A 651 27.67 17.51 -12.58
C GLU A 651 29.18 17.85 -12.54
N ARG A 652 29.69 18.35 -11.40
CA ARG A 652 31.11 18.73 -11.24
C ARG A 652 31.97 17.59 -10.71
N ILE A 653 31.37 16.45 -10.33
CA ILE A 653 32.08 15.26 -9.89
C ILE A 653 32.62 14.56 -11.15
N PRO A 654 33.94 14.44 -11.36
CA PRO A 654 34.48 13.79 -12.54
C PRO A 654 34.11 12.31 -12.56
N THR A 655 33.76 11.78 -13.74
CA THR A 655 33.59 10.33 -13.93
C THR A 655 34.86 9.61 -13.48
N PRO A 656 34.80 8.66 -12.53
CA PRO A 656 36.00 8.06 -11.97
C PRO A 656 36.75 7.26 -13.03
N VAL A 657 38.02 7.61 -13.24
CA VAL A 657 38.92 6.87 -14.13
C VAL A 657 39.34 5.58 -13.45
N GLU A 658 39.11 4.44 -14.11
CA GLU A 658 39.53 3.12 -13.62
C GLU A 658 41.05 3.10 -13.35
N GLY A 659 41.45 2.71 -12.14
CA GLY A 659 42.86 2.52 -11.77
C GLY A 659 43.53 3.64 -10.96
N SER A 660 42.80 4.40 -10.14
CA SER A 660 43.41 5.33 -9.14
C SER A 660 42.99 5.04 -7.70
N ASP A 661 43.87 4.39 -6.94
CA ASP A 661 43.64 3.87 -5.57
C ASP A 661 43.67 4.95 -4.46
N SER A 662 43.07 6.13 -4.69
CA SER A 662 43.10 7.26 -3.74
C SER A 662 41.70 7.83 -3.45
N ILE A 663 40.70 6.98 -3.23
CA ILE A 663 39.29 7.39 -3.10
C ILE A 663 38.57 6.69 -1.94
N SER A 664 38.75 7.17 -0.70
CA SER A 664 38.00 6.70 0.49
C SER A 664 37.15 7.75 1.20
N SER A 665 37.51 9.04 1.10
CA SER A 665 36.69 10.17 1.60
C SER A 665 35.85 10.79 0.50
N VAL A 666 36.47 11.12 -0.63
CA VAL A 666 35.83 11.78 -1.79
C VAL A 666 34.71 10.92 -2.40
N SER A 667 34.82 9.59 -2.30
CA SER A 667 33.77 8.63 -2.70
C SER A 667 32.53 8.71 -1.80
N GLN A 668 32.69 8.95 -0.50
CA GLN A 668 31.55 9.04 0.41
C GLN A 668 30.79 10.36 0.26
N GLU A 669 31.50 11.47 0.08
CA GLU A 669 30.88 12.79 -0.12
C GLU A 669 30.11 12.85 -1.45
N SER A 670 30.70 12.33 -2.53
CA SER A 670 30.01 12.22 -3.84
C SER A 670 28.79 11.29 -3.81
N GLN A 671 28.87 10.15 -3.12
CA GLN A 671 27.70 9.28 -2.90
C GLN A 671 26.60 9.97 -2.09
N ASN A 672 26.96 10.73 -1.05
CA ASN A 672 26.00 11.48 -0.24
C ASN A 672 25.30 12.58 -1.06
N ILE A 673 26.02 13.26 -1.97
CA ILE A 673 25.46 14.27 -2.88
C ILE A 673 24.45 13.64 -3.85
N MET A 674 24.80 12.52 -4.52
CA MET A 674 23.87 11.85 -5.42
C MET A 674 22.65 11.26 -4.69
N ALA A 675 22.84 10.69 -3.49
CA ALA A 675 21.72 10.21 -2.68
C ALA A 675 20.80 11.36 -2.23
N TRP A 676 21.34 12.56 -1.98
CA TRP A 676 20.54 13.74 -1.68
C TRP A 676 19.77 14.24 -2.92
N GLU A 677 20.39 14.21 -4.10
CA GLU A 677 19.73 14.52 -5.38
C GLU A 677 18.58 13.54 -5.70
N GLU A 678 18.78 12.23 -5.56
CA GLU A 678 17.74 11.22 -5.73
C GLU A 678 16.56 11.41 -4.77
N ASN A 679 16.82 11.78 -3.50
CA ASN A 679 15.74 12.07 -2.54
C ASN A 679 14.93 13.31 -2.94
N LEU A 680 15.58 14.40 -3.36
CA LEU A 680 14.89 15.61 -3.82
C LEU A 680 14.07 15.37 -5.11
N LEU A 681 14.53 14.49 -6.00
CA LEU A 681 13.76 14.07 -7.17
C LEU A 681 12.56 13.19 -6.79
N ASP A 682 12.68 12.29 -5.80
CA ASP A 682 11.54 11.53 -5.25
C ASP A 682 10.51 12.48 -4.60
N ASP A 683 10.95 13.46 -3.82
CA ASP A 683 10.09 14.49 -3.22
C ASP A 683 9.35 15.33 -4.28
N LEU A 684 10.04 15.83 -5.31
CA LEU A 684 9.40 16.53 -6.43
C LEU A 684 8.40 15.64 -7.18
N LEU A 685 8.79 14.38 -7.47
CA LEU A 685 7.93 13.42 -8.14
C LEU A 685 6.63 13.14 -7.36
N ASN A 686 6.67 13.12 -6.02
CA ASN A 686 5.49 12.87 -5.18
C ASN A 686 4.42 13.98 -5.23
N PHE A 687 4.69 15.15 -5.85
CA PHE A 687 3.62 16.09 -6.23
C PHE A 687 2.75 15.57 -7.38
N ALA A 688 3.28 14.72 -8.28
CA ALA A 688 2.50 14.09 -9.35
C ALA A 688 1.52 13.01 -8.85
N ALA A 689 1.34 12.86 -7.54
CA ALA A 689 0.28 12.05 -6.96
C ALA A 689 -1.12 12.65 -7.13
N THR A 690 -1.24 13.97 -7.36
CA THR A 690 -2.54 14.67 -7.52
C THR A 690 -2.56 15.55 -8.79
N PRO A 691 -3.75 15.86 -9.36
CA PRO A 691 -3.85 16.65 -10.59
C PRO A 691 -3.34 18.09 -10.43
N ARG A 692 -3.57 18.70 -9.25
CA ARG A 692 -3.06 20.04 -8.93
C ARG A 692 -1.56 20.03 -8.66
N GLY A 693 -1.05 19.00 -7.97
CA GLY A 693 0.37 18.84 -7.71
C GLY A 693 1.20 18.62 -8.97
N LEU A 694 0.67 17.90 -9.96
CA LEU A 694 1.34 17.73 -11.26
C LEU A 694 1.58 19.07 -11.99
N LEU A 695 0.63 20.01 -11.93
CA LEU A 695 0.82 21.37 -12.45
C LEU A 695 1.95 22.10 -11.71
N LEU A 696 2.02 21.98 -10.38
CA LEU A 696 3.09 22.59 -9.58
C LEU A 696 4.47 21.98 -9.91
N LEU A 697 4.55 20.65 -10.07
CA LEU A 697 5.75 19.96 -10.53
C LEU A 697 6.19 20.47 -11.91
N GLN A 698 5.27 20.56 -12.87
CA GLN A 698 5.60 21.02 -14.22
C GLN A 698 6.13 22.47 -14.22
N LYS A 699 5.56 23.37 -13.41
CA LYS A 699 6.07 24.74 -13.24
C LYS A 699 7.52 24.82 -12.74
N THR A 700 8.00 23.83 -12.00
CA THR A 700 9.41 23.78 -11.55
C THR A 700 10.39 23.53 -12.70
N GLY A 701 9.92 22.95 -13.81
CA GLY A 701 10.71 22.47 -14.94
C GLY A 701 11.31 21.07 -14.77
N ALA A 702 11.29 20.47 -13.57
CA ALA A 702 11.98 19.21 -13.24
C ALA A 702 11.28 17.93 -13.73
N ILE A 703 10.23 18.04 -14.56
CA ILE A 703 9.36 16.90 -14.92
C ILE A 703 10.08 15.81 -15.72
N ASN A 704 11.02 16.17 -16.61
CA ASN A 704 11.80 15.19 -17.38
C ASN A 704 12.71 14.36 -16.46
N ASP A 705 13.35 15.03 -15.50
CA ASP A 705 14.31 14.45 -14.56
C ASP A 705 13.60 13.54 -13.55
N CYS A 706 12.46 13.99 -13.00
CA CYS A 706 11.60 13.21 -12.10
C CYS A 706 11.05 11.95 -12.78
N VAL A 707 10.62 12.03 -14.03
CA VAL A 707 10.12 10.86 -14.79
C VAL A 707 11.26 9.92 -15.19
N SER A 708 12.45 10.45 -15.51
CA SER A 708 13.64 9.63 -15.78
C SER A 708 14.13 8.90 -14.53
N PHE A 709 14.11 9.55 -13.36
CA PHE A 709 14.35 8.94 -12.05
C PHE A 709 13.33 7.83 -11.75
N MET A 710 12.04 8.09 -11.97
CA MET A 710 10.96 7.09 -11.81
C MET A 710 11.20 5.84 -12.69
N PHE A 711 11.56 6.03 -13.96
CA PHE A 711 11.86 4.93 -14.88
C PHE A 711 13.13 4.17 -14.47
N ASN A 712 14.21 4.86 -14.11
CA ASN A 712 15.44 4.25 -13.60
C ASN A 712 15.17 3.37 -12.36
N ARG A 713 14.26 3.79 -11.47
CA ARG A 713 13.86 3.04 -10.29
C ARG A 713 12.99 1.81 -10.62
N TYR A 714 12.07 1.96 -11.59
CA TYR A 714 11.26 0.85 -12.13
C TYR A 714 12.14 -0.23 -12.79
N ALA A 715 13.05 0.17 -13.68
CA ALA A 715 13.95 -0.73 -14.40
C ALA A 715 14.85 -1.56 -13.46
N LYS A 716 15.38 -0.93 -12.38
CA LYS A 716 16.18 -1.61 -11.35
C LYS A 716 15.35 -2.49 -10.38
N LYS A 717 14.01 -2.53 -10.52
CA LYS A 717 13.06 -3.20 -9.59
C LYS A 717 13.25 -2.81 -8.11
N HIS A 718 13.79 -1.62 -7.83
CA HIS A 718 14.06 -1.19 -6.46
C HIS A 718 12.76 -0.85 -5.73
N GLN A 719 12.55 -1.45 -4.55
CA GLN A 719 11.40 -1.15 -3.69
C GLN A 719 11.32 0.36 -3.41
N VAL A 720 10.12 0.93 -3.53
CA VAL A 720 9.92 2.38 -3.45
C VAL A 720 10.11 2.88 -2.01
N SER A 721 9.65 2.11 -1.03
CA SER A 721 10.12 2.20 0.36
C SER A 721 9.76 0.91 1.13
N ARG A 722 10.13 0.82 2.40
CA ARG A 722 9.58 -0.22 3.32
C ARG A 722 8.05 -0.18 3.45
N HIS A 723 7.39 0.93 3.11
CA HIS A 723 5.97 1.17 3.38
C HIS A 723 5.10 1.34 2.11
N LYS A 724 5.69 1.48 0.92
CA LYS A 724 4.97 1.48 -0.37
C LYS A 724 5.60 0.44 -1.32
N LYS A 725 4.95 -0.72 -1.51
CA LYS A 725 5.42 -1.79 -2.41
C LYS A 725 5.14 -1.52 -3.90
N PHE A 726 4.00 -0.90 -4.24
CA PHE A 726 3.59 -0.62 -5.63
C PHE A 726 2.94 0.78 -5.72
N GLY A 727 3.76 1.83 -5.84
CA GLY A 727 3.26 3.22 -5.79
C GLY A 727 3.06 3.93 -7.14
N TYR A 728 3.88 3.63 -8.14
CA TYR A 728 4.03 4.53 -9.30
C TYR A 728 2.99 4.40 -10.42
N GLY A 729 2.14 3.37 -10.47
CA GLY A 729 1.17 3.20 -11.57
C GLY A 729 0.19 4.37 -11.71
N VAL A 730 -0.38 4.79 -10.58
CA VAL A 730 -1.27 5.97 -10.50
C VAL A 730 -0.53 7.24 -10.93
N MET A 731 0.74 7.39 -10.56
CA MET A 731 1.57 8.57 -10.89
C MET A 731 1.99 8.60 -12.36
N VAL A 732 2.30 7.46 -12.97
CA VAL A 732 2.49 7.34 -14.43
C VAL A 732 1.21 7.76 -15.16
N THR A 733 0.04 7.38 -14.66
CA THR A 733 -1.27 7.74 -15.24
C THR A 733 -1.59 9.24 -15.09
N GLN A 734 -1.30 9.85 -13.93
CA GLN A 734 -1.35 11.30 -13.73
C GLN A 734 -0.47 12.02 -14.77
N VAL A 735 0.81 11.65 -14.84
CA VAL A 735 1.79 12.24 -15.78
C VAL A 735 1.32 12.08 -17.23
N ALA A 736 0.88 10.89 -17.62
CA ALA A 736 0.37 10.58 -18.96
C ALA A 736 -0.96 11.27 -19.32
N SER A 737 -1.67 11.87 -18.37
CA SER A 737 -2.87 12.67 -18.63
C SER A 737 -2.54 14.11 -19.10
N THR A 738 -1.25 14.44 -19.23
CA THR A 738 -0.75 15.74 -19.68
C THR A 738 0.21 15.62 -20.86
N ALA A 739 0.19 16.59 -21.79
CA ALA A 739 1.06 16.57 -22.97
C ALA A 739 2.56 16.61 -22.60
N ALA A 740 2.95 17.46 -21.64
CA ALA A 740 4.34 17.53 -21.17
C ALA A 740 4.80 16.26 -20.45
N GLY A 741 3.92 15.63 -19.66
CA GLY A 741 4.22 14.35 -19.03
C GLY A 741 4.36 13.21 -20.04
N ALA A 742 3.54 13.18 -21.09
CA ALA A 742 3.71 12.25 -22.21
C ALA A 742 5.05 12.44 -22.95
N VAL A 743 5.51 13.69 -23.13
CA VAL A 743 6.85 13.99 -23.65
C VAL A 743 7.94 13.49 -22.71
N ALA A 744 7.82 13.69 -21.39
CA ALA A 744 8.77 13.16 -20.41
C ALA A 744 8.82 11.62 -20.39
N LEU A 745 7.67 10.94 -20.52
CA LEU A 745 7.58 9.48 -20.63
C LEU A 745 8.19 8.95 -21.94
N ARG A 746 8.08 9.70 -23.04
CA ARG A 746 8.80 9.40 -24.30
C ARG A 746 10.32 9.56 -24.11
N ASN A 747 10.74 10.71 -23.60
CA ASN A 747 12.15 11.11 -23.52
C ASN A 747 12.97 10.24 -22.53
N SER A 748 12.35 9.79 -21.44
CA SER A 748 12.95 8.87 -20.46
C SER A 748 13.15 7.44 -20.96
N GLY A 749 12.56 7.08 -22.11
CA GLY A 749 12.59 5.72 -22.64
C GLY A 749 11.52 4.78 -22.09
N PHE A 750 10.67 5.23 -21.14
CA PHE A 750 9.58 4.43 -20.56
C PHE A 750 8.66 3.83 -21.63
N ILE A 751 8.26 4.64 -22.62
CA ILE A 751 7.37 4.20 -23.71
C ILE A 751 8.05 3.11 -24.56
N ASN A 752 9.32 3.28 -24.90
CA ASN A 752 10.08 2.30 -25.69
C ASN A 752 10.22 0.96 -24.92
N ALA A 753 10.50 1.01 -23.61
CA ALA A 753 10.57 -0.17 -22.77
C ALA A 753 9.22 -0.91 -22.67
N LEU A 754 8.11 -0.19 -22.50
CA LEU A 754 6.77 -0.78 -22.49
C LEU A 754 6.40 -1.44 -23.83
N ILE A 755 6.73 -0.79 -24.94
CA ILE A 755 6.50 -1.34 -26.30
C ILE A 755 7.39 -2.56 -26.55
N THR A 756 8.64 -2.55 -26.08
CA THR A 756 9.54 -3.71 -26.17
C THR A 756 9.04 -4.88 -25.30
N GLU A 757 8.55 -4.62 -24.08
CA GLU A 757 7.92 -5.64 -23.21
C GLU A 757 6.68 -6.24 -23.88
N LEU A 758 5.81 -5.41 -24.48
CA LEU A 758 4.64 -5.87 -25.23
C LEU A 758 5.02 -6.71 -26.46
N TRP A 759 5.95 -6.24 -27.30
CA TRP A 759 6.35 -6.92 -28.53
C TRP A 759 7.00 -8.28 -28.23
N ALA A 760 7.82 -8.36 -27.18
CA ALA A 760 8.40 -9.62 -26.74
C ALA A 760 7.33 -10.65 -26.34
N ILE A 761 6.22 -10.20 -25.72
CA ILE A 761 5.12 -11.08 -25.32
C ILE A 761 4.27 -11.51 -26.54
N LEU A 762 3.93 -10.58 -27.44
CA LEU A 762 3.10 -10.86 -28.62
C LEU A 762 3.82 -11.68 -29.70
N GLU A 763 5.09 -11.38 -29.99
CA GLU A 763 5.75 -11.80 -31.24
C GLU A 763 7.04 -12.63 -31.02
N CYS A 764 7.74 -12.49 -29.90
CA CYS A 764 9.04 -13.16 -29.72
C CYS A 764 9.03 -14.36 -28.75
N GLY A 765 8.10 -14.40 -27.80
CA GLY A 765 8.20 -15.30 -26.64
C GLY A 765 9.17 -14.77 -25.58
N ARG A 766 9.13 -15.37 -24.38
CA ARG A 766 9.90 -14.87 -23.21
C ARG A 766 11.31 -15.48 -23.05
N ASP A 767 11.63 -16.53 -23.81
CA ASP A 767 12.86 -17.32 -23.64
C ASP A 767 13.52 -17.61 -24.99
N ASP A 768 14.85 -17.46 -25.08
CA ASP A 768 15.69 -17.86 -26.24
C ASP A 768 15.75 -19.39 -26.46
N VAL A 769 14.96 -20.17 -25.71
CA VAL A 769 14.79 -21.60 -25.92
C VAL A 769 13.97 -21.82 -27.18
N ARG A 770 14.67 -22.03 -28.30
CA ARG A 770 14.16 -22.32 -29.65
C ARG A 770 12.70 -22.80 -29.65
N VAL A 771 11.79 -21.92 -30.06
CA VAL A 771 10.35 -22.20 -30.12
C VAL A 771 10.08 -23.34 -31.10
N THR A 772 9.96 -24.56 -30.57
CA THR A 772 9.70 -25.79 -31.35
C THR A 772 8.22 -26.01 -31.65
N GLN A 773 7.33 -25.32 -30.93
CA GLN A 773 5.90 -25.24 -31.19
C GLN A 773 5.42 -23.82 -30.86
N PRO A 774 4.53 -23.20 -31.67
CA PRO A 774 3.84 -21.98 -31.27
C PRO A 774 2.96 -22.25 -30.06
N ARG A 775 2.67 -21.22 -29.25
CA ARG A 775 1.69 -21.32 -28.17
C ARG A 775 0.31 -21.59 -28.77
N ALA A 776 -0.51 -22.37 -28.06
CA ALA A 776 -1.90 -22.57 -28.42
C ALA A 776 -2.64 -21.22 -28.43
N THR A 777 -3.49 -21.01 -29.43
CA THR A 777 -4.25 -19.77 -29.63
C THR A 777 -5.12 -19.50 -28.39
N PRO A 778 -4.93 -18.38 -27.67
CA PRO A 778 -5.76 -18.07 -26.51
C PRO A 778 -7.20 -17.80 -26.95
N VAL A 779 -8.15 -18.37 -26.21
CA VAL A 779 -9.60 -18.24 -26.46
C VAL A 779 -10.15 -16.91 -25.89
N ASP A 780 -9.43 -16.31 -24.94
CA ASP A 780 -9.79 -15.05 -24.30
C ASP A 780 -9.57 -13.84 -25.23
N PRO A 781 -10.42 -12.80 -25.14
CA PRO A 781 -10.41 -11.65 -26.06
C PRO A 781 -9.16 -10.77 -25.99
N ILE A 782 -8.34 -10.95 -24.94
CA ILE A 782 -6.94 -10.48 -24.78
C ILE A 782 -6.24 -11.53 -23.91
N ASP A 783 -5.08 -12.05 -24.34
CA ASP A 783 -4.27 -12.95 -23.50
C ASP A 783 -3.94 -12.29 -22.14
N ARG A 784 -4.20 -13.01 -21.04
CA ARG A 784 -3.81 -12.63 -19.68
C ARG A 784 -2.32 -12.31 -19.55
N SER A 785 -1.46 -12.87 -20.40
CA SER A 785 -0.03 -12.54 -20.47
C SER A 785 0.26 -11.15 -21.07
N CYS A 786 -0.64 -10.63 -21.92
CA CYS A 786 -0.61 -9.30 -22.53
C CYS A 786 -1.42 -8.24 -21.75
N GLN A 787 -2.43 -8.64 -20.97
CA GLN A 787 -3.39 -7.76 -20.28
C GLN A 787 -2.72 -6.60 -19.52
N LYS A 788 -1.65 -6.86 -18.76
CA LYS A 788 -0.87 -5.82 -18.05
C LYS A 788 -0.35 -4.72 -19.00
N SER A 789 0.21 -5.11 -20.15
CA SER A 789 0.79 -4.20 -21.14
C SER A 789 -0.30 -3.45 -21.92
N PHE A 790 -1.43 -4.09 -22.19
CA PHE A 790 -2.62 -3.47 -22.78
C PHE A 790 -3.18 -2.34 -21.89
N LEU A 791 -3.42 -2.65 -20.61
CA LEU A 791 -3.89 -1.68 -19.60
C LEU A 791 -2.86 -0.53 -19.43
N ALA A 792 -1.57 -0.83 -19.41
CA ALA A 792 -0.52 0.19 -19.35
C ALA A 792 -0.53 1.14 -20.58
N LEU A 793 -0.80 0.63 -21.79
CA LEU A 793 -0.98 1.48 -22.98
C LEU A 793 -2.25 2.34 -22.90
N ILE A 794 -3.37 1.80 -22.41
CA ILE A 794 -4.63 2.55 -22.24
C ILE A 794 -4.45 3.73 -21.28
N ASN A 795 -3.78 3.51 -20.15
CA ASN A 795 -3.50 4.58 -19.18
C ASN A 795 -2.48 5.61 -19.70
N LEU A 796 -1.55 5.18 -20.58
CA LEU A 796 -0.59 6.07 -21.24
C LEU A 796 -1.26 6.99 -22.28
N LEU A 797 -2.26 6.48 -23.01
CA LEU A 797 -2.81 7.12 -24.20
C LEU A 797 -4.07 7.94 -23.90
N SER A 798 -3.93 8.95 -23.04
CA SER A 798 -4.89 10.06 -22.94
C SER A 798 -4.87 10.90 -24.24
N TYR A 799 -5.94 11.62 -24.59
CA TYR A 799 -5.92 12.49 -25.77
C TYR A 799 -4.76 13.53 -25.78
N PRO A 800 -4.43 14.22 -24.67
CA PRO A 800 -3.23 15.07 -24.60
C PRO A 800 -1.92 14.33 -24.90
N ALA A 801 -1.79 13.06 -24.49
CA ALA A 801 -0.63 12.23 -24.82
C ALA A 801 -0.66 11.79 -26.29
N VAL A 802 -1.78 11.30 -26.79
CA VAL A 802 -1.96 10.87 -28.18
C VAL A 802 -1.59 12.01 -29.14
N TYR A 803 -2.13 13.22 -28.95
CA TYR A 803 -1.84 14.35 -29.82
C TYR A 803 -0.35 14.75 -29.80
N GLU A 804 0.30 14.71 -28.64
CA GLU A 804 1.72 15.10 -28.49
C GLU A 804 2.71 14.00 -28.93
N LEU A 805 2.24 12.73 -28.99
CA LEU A 805 3.00 11.59 -29.51
C LEU A 805 2.84 11.47 -31.03
N ILE A 806 1.61 11.28 -31.55
CA ILE A 806 1.32 10.96 -32.96
C ILE A 806 0.76 12.13 -33.79
N GLY A 807 0.35 13.23 -33.16
CA GLY A 807 -0.28 14.35 -33.87
C GLY A 807 0.66 14.98 -34.90
N ASN A 808 0.21 15.06 -36.15
CA ASN A 808 0.98 15.50 -37.33
C ASN A 808 2.21 14.62 -37.66
N GLN A 809 2.16 13.31 -37.38
CA GLN A 809 3.13 12.32 -37.88
C GLN A 809 2.50 11.42 -38.95
N ASP A 810 3.25 11.18 -40.02
CA ASP A 810 2.89 10.20 -41.06
C ASP A 810 3.14 8.75 -40.59
N ILE A 811 2.45 7.80 -41.22
CA ILE A 811 2.63 6.37 -40.97
C ILE A 811 3.91 5.87 -41.67
N PRO A 812 4.80 5.11 -40.99
CA PRO A 812 6.01 4.54 -41.60
C PRO A 812 5.79 3.69 -42.86
N ASN A 813 4.77 2.82 -42.86
CA ASN A 813 4.28 2.00 -43.99
C ASN A 813 5.37 1.53 -44.98
N LYS A 814 6.35 0.77 -44.46
CA LYS A 814 7.55 0.37 -45.20
C LYS A 814 7.21 -0.69 -46.26
N SER A 815 7.99 -0.70 -47.35
CA SER A 815 7.85 -1.71 -48.42
C SER A 815 8.26 -3.11 -47.95
N GLU A 816 9.19 -3.21 -47.01
CA GLU A 816 9.65 -4.44 -46.35
C GLU A 816 9.94 -4.13 -44.88
N TYR A 817 9.74 -5.11 -44.00
CA TYR A 817 10.06 -5.05 -42.57
C TYR A 817 10.98 -6.22 -42.21
N SER A 818 11.96 -6.02 -41.33
CA SER A 818 12.84 -7.11 -40.90
C SER A 818 12.22 -7.92 -39.76
N LEU A 819 12.39 -9.24 -39.77
CA LEU A 819 11.98 -10.12 -38.65
C LEU A 819 12.74 -9.84 -37.33
N ARG A 820 13.78 -8.99 -37.36
CA ARG A 820 14.49 -8.48 -36.16
C ARG A 820 14.11 -7.04 -35.81
N GLU A 821 13.16 -6.45 -36.51
CA GLU A 821 12.71 -5.08 -36.30
C GLU A 821 11.62 -5.05 -35.24
N VAL A 822 11.92 -4.39 -34.11
CA VAL A 822 11.01 -4.23 -32.98
C VAL A 822 10.47 -2.79 -32.99
N PRO A 823 9.15 -2.56 -32.85
CA PRO A 823 8.58 -1.24 -32.62
C PRO A 823 9.23 -0.50 -31.45
N THR A 824 9.45 0.80 -31.59
CA THR A 824 10.12 1.64 -30.58
C THR A 824 9.23 2.77 -30.04
N CYS A 825 8.17 3.12 -30.78
CA CYS A 825 7.26 4.20 -30.44
C CYS A 825 5.81 3.90 -30.86
N ILE A 826 4.85 4.69 -30.37
CA ILE A 826 3.41 4.41 -30.53
C ILE A 826 2.98 4.38 -32.01
N ILE A 827 3.59 5.19 -32.88
CA ILE A 827 3.27 5.17 -34.31
C ILE A 827 3.73 3.87 -35.00
N ASP A 828 4.80 3.21 -34.53
CA ASP A 828 5.22 1.89 -35.01
C ASP A 828 4.18 0.80 -34.66
N ILE A 829 3.54 0.91 -33.49
CA ILE A 829 2.47 0.02 -33.05
C ILE A 829 1.18 0.26 -33.84
N ILE A 830 0.82 1.52 -34.12
CA ILE A 830 -0.31 1.85 -35.02
C ILE A 830 -0.04 1.30 -36.43
N ASP A 831 1.18 1.47 -36.96
CA ASP A 831 1.59 1.01 -38.29
C ASP A 831 1.55 -0.51 -38.45
N ARG A 832 1.97 -1.28 -37.44
CA ARG A 832 2.13 -2.75 -37.54
C ARG A 832 1.02 -3.57 -36.90
N LEU A 833 0.27 -3.05 -35.92
CA LEU A 833 -0.83 -3.80 -35.26
C LEU A 833 -2.23 -3.32 -35.68
N ILE A 834 -2.40 -2.01 -35.93
CA ILE A 834 -3.72 -1.43 -36.22
C ILE A 834 -3.94 -1.29 -37.72
N ILE A 835 -3.00 -0.65 -38.41
CA ILE A 835 -3.12 -0.27 -39.83
C ILE A 835 -2.37 -1.30 -40.69
N VAL A 836 -2.85 -2.56 -40.64
CA VAL A 836 -2.25 -3.68 -41.37
C VAL A 836 -2.78 -3.72 -42.81
N ASN A 837 -2.35 -2.73 -43.61
CA ASN A 837 -2.84 -2.45 -44.95
C ASN A 837 -1.91 -2.90 -46.10
N SER A 838 -0.99 -3.83 -45.84
CA SER A 838 -0.10 -4.37 -46.86
C SER A 838 0.40 -5.78 -46.51
N GLU A 839 0.64 -6.60 -47.53
CA GLU A 839 1.15 -7.97 -47.34
C GLU A 839 2.52 -7.98 -46.64
N ALA A 840 3.34 -6.93 -46.84
CA ALA A 840 4.62 -6.75 -46.16
C ALA A 840 4.46 -6.63 -44.63
N LYS A 841 3.38 -6.02 -44.14
CA LYS A 841 3.06 -5.95 -42.71
C LYS A 841 2.56 -7.27 -42.17
N ILE A 842 1.64 -7.94 -42.89
CA ILE A 842 1.12 -9.27 -42.51
C ILE A 842 2.27 -10.27 -42.38
N ARG A 843 3.17 -10.34 -43.37
CA ARG A 843 4.37 -11.18 -43.37
C ARG A 843 5.44 -10.76 -42.34
N SER A 844 5.27 -9.62 -41.65
CA SER A 844 6.18 -9.15 -40.60
C SER A 844 5.79 -9.62 -39.19
N LEU A 845 4.63 -10.26 -39.06
CA LEU A 845 4.07 -10.74 -37.80
C LEU A 845 4.11 -12.28 -37.79
N PHE A 846 4.63 -12.87 -36.72
CA PHE A 846 4.55 -14.31 -36.47
C PHE A 846 3.13 -14.70 -36.04
N ASN A 847 2.44 -13.83 -35.28
CA ASN A 847 1.12 -14.10 -34.70
C ASN A 847 0.04 -13.13 -35.24
N TYR A 848 -0.02 -12.95 -36.57
CA TYR A 848 -0.87 -11.96 -37.26
C TYR A 848 -2.27 -11.78 -36.66
N GLU A 849 -3.05 -12.85 -36.50
CA GLU A 849 -4.42 -12.78 -35.98
C GLU A 849 -4.47 -12.17 -34.58
N GLN A 850 -3.68 -12.69 -33.64
CA GLN A 850 -3.64 -12.23 -32.25
C GLN A 850 -3.12 -10.79 -32.14
N SER A 851 -2.06 -10.47 -32.88
CA SER A 851 -1.44 -9.14 -32.90
C SER A 851 -2.32 -8.09 -33.57
N HIS A 852 -3.11 -8.45 -34.57
CA HIS A 852 -4.09 -7.56 -35.19
C HIS A 852 -5.39 -7.44 -34.35
N ILE A 853 -5.87 -8.52 -33.71
CA ILE A 853 -6.95 -8.44 -32.69
C ILE A 853 -6.55 -7.49 -31.56
N PHE A 854 -5.32 -7.59 -31.03
CA PHE A 854 -4.79 -6.65 -30.04
C PHE A 854 -4.82 -5.20 -30.54
N GLY A 855 -4.44 -4.97 -31.81
CA GLY A 855 -4.52 -3.67 -32.46
C GLY A 855 -5.96 -3.13 -32.55
N LEU A 856 -6.93 -3.95 -32.98
CA LEU A 856 -8.34 -3.58 -33.07
C LEU A 856 -8.96 -3.30 -31.69
N ARG A 857 -8.63 -4.12 -30.67
CA ARG A 857 -8.99 -3.87 -29.26
C ARG A 857 -8.48 -2.52 -28.77
N LEU A 858 -7.20 -2.22 -29.01
CA LEU A 858 -6.59 -0.95 -28.62
C LEU A 858 -7.24 0.22 -29.35
N LEU A 859 -7.49 0.09 -30.65
CA LEU A 859 -8.20 1.09 -31.45
C LEU A 859 -9.61 1.37 -30.92
N SER A 860 -10.39 0.34 -30.54
CA SER A 860 -11.72 0.52 -29.97
C SER A 860 -11.69 1.40 -28.72
N VAL A 861 -10.78 1.13 -27.78
CA VAL A 861 -10.64 1.90 -26.54
C VAL A 861 -10.15 3.34 -26.82
N LEU A 862 -9.21 3.53 -27.75
CA LEU A 862 -8.75 4.85 -28.16
C LEU A 862 -9.87 5.68 -28.80
N CYS A 863 -10.71 5.07 -29.63
CA CYS A 863 -11.85 5.72 -30.28
C CYS A 863 -13.06 5.96 -29.35
N CYS A 864 -12.96 5.64 -28.06
CA CYS A 864 -13.94 6.07 -27.06
C CYS A 864 -13.78 7.56 -26.69
N ASP A 865 -12.58 8.11 -26.86
CA ASP A 865 -12.31 9.55 -26.84
C ASP A 865 -12.54 10.12 -28.25
N LEU A 866 -13.50 11.04 -28.38
CA LEU A 866 -13.95 11.50 -29.70
C LEU A 866 -12.93 12.41 -30.40
N ASP A 867 -12.10 13.16 -29.67
CA ASP A 867 -11.03 13.96 -30.28
C ASP A 867 -9.89 13.05 -30.79
N THR A 868 -9.63 11.93 -30.12
CA THR A 868 -8.72 10.86 -30.56
C THR A 868 -9.24 10.16 -31.81
N LEU A 869 -10.53 9.79 -31.84
CA LEU A 869 -11.20 9.25 -33.04
C LEU A 869 -11.05 10.20 -34.23
N LEU A 870 -11.37 11.48 -34.05
CA LEU A 870 -11.26 12.49 -35.10
C LEU A 870 -9.82 12.72 -35.58
N LEU A 871 -8.83 12.63 -34.68
CA LEU A 871 -7.42 12.75 -35.03
C LEU A 871 -6.94 11.57 -35.91
N LEU A 872 -7.23 10.34 -35.49
CA LEU A 872 -6.88 9.12 -36.21
C LEU A 872 -7.56 9.07 -37.59
N GLU A 873 -8.85 9.39 -37.66
CA GLU A 873 -9.57 9.45 -38.93
C GLU A 873 -9.05 10.57 -39.83
N SER A 874 -8.71 11.74 -39.26
CA SER A 874 -8.18 12.87 -40.02
C SER A 874 -6.78 12.65 -40.57
N GLN A 875 -5.90 11.93 -39.87
CA GLN A 875 -4.53 11.68 -40.32
C GLN A 875 -4.42 10.41 -41.17
N TYR A 876 -5.19 9.37 -40.84
CA TYR A 876 -4.92 8.00 -41.30
C TYR A 876 -6.10 7.32 -42.01
N GLN A 877 -7.29 7.94 -42.04
CA GLN A 877 -8.49 7.40 -42.71
C GLN A 877 -8.80 5.95 -42.30
N VAL A 878 -8.70 5.69 -40.99
CA VAL A 878 -8.79 4.34 -40.40
C VAL A 878 -10.12 3.67 -40.76
N SER A 879 -11.22 4.42 -40.86
CA SER A 879 -12.51 3.87 -41.29
C SER A 879 -12.44 3.27 -42.69
N THR A 880 -11.84 3.96 -43.67
CA THR A 880 -11.64 3.47 -45.04
C THR A 880 -10.76 2.22 -45.07
N ILE A 881 -9.68 2.19 -44.30
CA ILE A 881 -8.75 1.05 -44.28
C ILE A 881 -9.44 -0.21 -43.72
N LEU A 882 -10.22 -0.06 -42.65
CA LEU A 882 -10.99 -1.17 -42.08
C LEU A 882 -12.17 -1.61 -42.96
N LEU A 883 -12.82 -0.68 -43.70
CA LEU A 883 -13.86 -1.04 -44.67
C LEU A 883 -13.29 -1.84 -45.84
N ASN A 884 -12.13 -1.42 -46.39
CA ASN A 884 -11.44 -2.16 -47.45
C ASN A 884 -11.05 -3.58 -46.98
N ALA A 885 -10.47 -3.71 -45.78
CA ALA A 885 -10.15 -5.01 -45.20
C ALA A 885 -11.39 -5.88 -44.86
N GLN A 886 -12.59 -5.29 -44.79
CA GLN A 886 -13.86 -6.02 -44.70
C GLN A 886 -14.40 -6.42 -46.08
N GLU A 887 -14.12 -5.66 -47.15
CA GLU A 887 -14.43 -6.06 -48.54
C GLU A 887 -13.50 -7.18 -49.03
N GLU A 888 -12.23 -7.18 -48.61
CA GLU A 888 -11.27 -8.28 -48.87
C GLU A 888 -11.67 -9.61 -48.20
N ASN A 889 -12.57 -9.58 -47.21
CA ASN A 889 -13.12 -10.76 -46.51
C ASN A 889 -14.43 -11.32 -47.16
N ILE A 890 -14.82 -10.89 -48.37
CA ILE A 890 -16.03 -11.37 -49.07
C ILE A 890 -15.73 -12.60 -49.92
N LEU A 891 -16.64 -13.59 -49.93
CA LEU A 891 -16.55 -14.75 -50.80
C LEU A 891 -17.14 -14.46 -52.20
N ASP A 892 -16.31 -14.57 -53.24
CA ASP A 892 -16.74 -14.55 -54.66
C ASP A 892 -17.46 -15.86 -55.06
N ILE A 893 -18.60 -16.12 -54.43
CA ILE A 893 -19.53 -17.18 -54.84
C ILE A 893 -20.46 -16.62 -55.94
N THR A 894 -20.66 -17.39 -57.01
CA THR A 894 -21.49 -16.97 -58.16
C THR A 894 -22.99 -16.96 -57.82
N GLY A 895 -23.45 -15.89 -57.18
CA GLY A 895 -24.83 -15.60 -56.82
C GLY A 895 -24.98 -14.15 -56.33
N GLU A 896 -26.21 -13.68 -56.10
CA GLU A 896 -26.47 -12.27 -55.74
C GLU A 896 -26.20 -11.95 -54.25
N GLN A 897 -25.72 -12.92 -53.47
CA GLN A 897 -25.37 -12.77 -52.05
C GLN A 897 -23.85 -12.63 -51.87
N ARG A 898 -23.42 -11.45 -51.41
CA ARG A 898 -22.05 -11.17 -50.96
C ARG A 898 -21.91 -11.51 -49.48
N ASP A 899 -21.66 -12.77 -49.17
CA ASP A 899 -21.47 -13.20 -47.79
C ASP A 899 -20.03 -12.95 -47.32
N VAL A 900 -19.88 -12.32 -46.15
CA VAL A 900 -18.59 -12.01 -45.51
C VAL A 900 -18.15 -13.21 -44.68
N ILE A 901 -16.86 -13.55 -44.72
CA ILE A 901 -16.28 -14.59 -43.85
C ILE A 901 -16.37 -14.14 -42.39
N ILE A 902 -17.08 -14.92 -41.55
CA ILE A 902 -17.23 -14.68 -40.12
C ILE A 902 -16.12 -15.40 -39.36
N ASP A 903 -15.23 -14.62 -38.77
CA ASP A 903 -14.07 -15.04 -37.97
C ASP A 903 -13.81 -14.04 -36.82
N GLY A 904 -12.79 -14.27 -35.99
CA GLY A 904 -12.48 -13.37 -34.88
C GLY A 904 -12.06 -11.96 -35.31
N LEU A 905 -11.42 -11.81 -36.48
CA LEU A 905 -10.94 -10.52 -36.98
C LEU A 905 -12.08 -9.67 -37.55
N SER A 906 -12.96 -10.26 -38.35
CA SER A 906 -14.13 -9.63 -38.96
C SER A 906 -15.19 -9.24 -37.94
N VAL A 907 -15.39 -10.02 -36.86
CA VAL A 907 -16.24 -9.66 -35.71
C VAL A 907 -15.70 -8.41 -35.00
N GLU A 908 -14.40 -8.38 -34.70
CA GLU A 908 -13.77 -7.22 -34.06
C GLU A 908 -13.74 -6.00 -34.98
N ARG A 909 -13.41 -6.20 -36.26
CA ARG A 909 -13.43 -5.15 -37.28
C ARG A 909 -14.83 -4.55 -37.43
N ASN A 910 -15.88 -5.38 -37.42
CA ASN A 910 -17.27 -4.92 -37.42
C ASN A 910 -17.61 -4.10 -36.16
N HIS A 911 -17.24 -4.56 -34.96
CA HIS A 911 -17.45 -3.79 -33.72
C HIS A 911 -16.76 -2.41 -33.77
N VAL A 912 -15.49 -2.36 -34.20
CA VAL A 912 -14.75 -1.11 -34.37
C VAL A 912 -15.39 -0.22 -35.43
N LEU A 913 -15.79 -0.76 -36.59
CA LEU A 913 -16.43 -0.01 -37.67
C LEU A 913 -17.77 0.62 -37.26
N VAL A 914 -18.57 -0.07 -36.43
CA VAL A 914 -19.79 0.50 -35.82
C VAL A 914 -19.42 1.61 -34.84
N ARG A 915 -18.49 1.38 -33.91
CA ARG A 915 -18.05 2.38 -32.90
C ARG A 915 -17.46 3.64 -33.54
N LEU A 916 -16.71 3.51 -34.64
CA LEU A 916 -16.15 4.63 -35.42
C LEU A 916 -17.22 5.52 -36.07
N ASN A 917 -18.42 4.99 -36.35
CA ASN A 917 -19.43 5.65 -37.16
C ASN A 917 -20.68 6.10 -36.40
N LEU A 918 -20.97 5.51 -35.24
CA LEU A 918 -22.15 5.81 -34.44
C LEU A 918 -21.80 6.49 -33.11
N VAL A 919 -22.48 7.62 -32.89
CA VAL A 919 -22.54 8.33 -31.61
C VAL A 919 -23.94 8.18 -31.04
N GLY A 920 -24.00 7.94 -29.73
CA GLY A 920 -25.25 7.91 -28.97
C GLY A 920 -25.04 7.31 -27.58
N GLY A 921 -25.96 7.64 -26.67
CA GLY A 921 -26.05 7.04 -25.34
C GLY A 921 -26.60 5.61 -25.32
N PRO A 922 -26.81 5.04 -24.11
CA PRO A 922 -27.24 3.65 -23.92
C PRO A 922 -28.60 3.29 -24.54
N SER A 923 -29.50 4.26 -24.74
CA SER A 923 -30.81 4.06 -25.39
C SER A 923 -30.79 4.32 -26.90
N GLU A 924 -29.68 4.85 -27.43
CA GLU A 924 -29.57 5.45 -28.75
C GLU A 924 -28.73 4.61 -29.73
N ARG A 925 -27.61 4.05 -29.23
CA ARG A 925 -26.61 3.33 -30.03
C ARG A 925 -26.44 1.90 -29.53
N ILE A 926 -26.47 0.93 -30.45
CA ILE A 926 -26.26 -0.48 -30.15
C ILE A 926 -24.96 -0.93 -30.83
N LEU A 927 -24.00 -1.40 -30.03
CA LEU A 927 -22.75 -1.99 -30.54
C LEU A 927 -22.88 -3.51 -30.62
N PRO A 928 -22.36 -4.17 -31.68
CA PRO A 928 -22.43 -5.63 -31.79
C PRO A 928 -21.59 -6.32 -30.72
N ALA A 929 -21.97 -7.58 -30.45
CA ALA A 929 -21.18 -8.48 -29.62
C ALA A 929 -19.78 -8.72 -30.20
N ARG A 930 -18.85 -9.08 -29.31
CA ARG A 930 -17.41 -9.32 -29.58
C ARG A 930 -17.01 -10.80 -29.57
N ALA A 931 -17.99 -11.68 -29.35
CA ALA A 931 -17.82 -13.12 -29.25
C ALA A 931 -18.87 -13.81 -30.12
N LEU A 932 -18.49 -14.95 -30.71
CA LEU A 932 -19.40 -15.81 -31.48
C LEU A 932 -20.32 -16.59 -30.54
N GLN A 933 -21.58 -16.71 -30.93
CA GLN A 933 -22.60 -17.45 -30.20
C GLN A 933 -22.63 -18.92 -30.62
N LYS A 934 -23.19 -19.80 -29.78
CA LYS A 934 -23.40 -21.22 -30.09
C LYS A 934 -24.81 -21.42 -30.65
N GLY A 935 -24.92 -21.58 -31.96
CA GLY A 935 -26.20 -21.81 -32.65
C GLY A 935 -26.01 -21.91 -34.17
N ASP A 936 -27.12 -22.03 -34.90
CA ASP A 936 -27.13 -22.08 -36.37
C ASP A 936 -26.76 -20.71 -37.01
N ASP A 937 -26.99 -19.62 -36.28
CA ASP A 937 -26.43 -18.29 -36.54
C ASP A 937 -25.43 -17.95 -35.41
N PRO A 938 -24.10 -18.02 -35.67
CA PRO A 938 -23.10 -17.70 -34.66
C PRO A 938 -22.87 -16.19 -34.48
N TYR A 939 -23.43 -15.32 -35.33
CA TYR A 939 -23.22 -13.88 -35.26
C TYR A 939 -24.41 -13.10 -35.86
N PRO A 940 -25.49 -12.85 -35.07
CA PRO A 940 -26.74 -12.25 -35.55
C PRO A 940 -26.67 -10.73 -35.82
N TRP A 941 -25.49 -10.22 -36.20
CA TRP A 941 -25.22 -8.81 -36.47
C TRP A 941 -24.74 -8.66 -37.93
N PRO A 942 -25.48 -7.95 -38.81
CA PRO A 942 -25.11 -7.82 -40.22
C PRO A 942 -23.81 -7.02 -40.37
N MET A 943 -22.77 -7.67 -40.88
CA MET A 943 -21.50 -7.02 -41.22
C MET A 943 -21.66 -6.10 -42.44
N PHE A 944 -20.79 -5.09 -42.57
CA PHE A 944 -20.82 -4.15 -43.68
C PHE A 944 -19.40 -3.73 -44.12
N SER A 945 -19.18 -3.66 -45.45
CA SER A 945 -17.95 -3.15 -46.06
C SER A 945 -18.11 -1.76 -46.70
N SER A 946 -19.32 -1.18 -46.68
CA SER A 946 -19.59 0.17 -47.19
C SER A 946 -20.70 0.87 -46.40
N CYS A 947 -20.71 2.21 -46.42
CA CYS A 947 -21.74 3.03 -45.75
C CYS A 947 -22.96 3.27 -46.67
N PRO A 948 -24.19 3.45 -46.12
CA PRO A 948 -24.53 3.60 -44.70
C PRO A 948 -24.55 2.29 -43.90
N LEU A 949 -24.49 2.39 -42.57
CA LEU A 949 -24.55 1.24 -41.68
C LEU A 949 -25.95 0.59 -41.69
N PRO A 950 -26.05 -0.73 -41.41
CA PRO A 950 -27.31 -1.39 -41.13
C PRO A 950 -28.09 -0.74 -39.96
N ASN A 951 -29.40 -0.60 -40.13
CA ASN A 951 -30.26 0.10 -39.16
C ASN A 951 -30.30 -0.56 -37.77
N CYS A 952 -29.97 -1.86 -37.63
CA CYS A 952 -30.01 -2.59 -36.36
C CYS A 952 -29.04 -2.06 -35.29
N TYR A 953 -28.00 -1.32 -35.68
CA TYR A 953 -27.06 -0.68 -34.76
C TYR A 953 -27.58 0.66 -34.19
N VAL A 954 -28.75 1.10 -34.67
CA VAL A 954 -29.37 2.39 -34.36
C VAL A 954 -30.74 2.14 -33.73
N SER A 955 -30.96 2.63 -32.51
CA SER A 955 -32.22 2.45 -31.79
C SER A 955 -33.36 3.27 -32.42
N GLU A 956 -34.57 2.72 -32.55
CA GLU A 956 -35.73 3.45 -33.08
C GLU A 956 -36.25 4.49 -32.07
N ILE A 957 -35.67 5.70 -32.10
CA ILE A 957 -36.17 6.86 -31.35
C ILE A 957 -37.62 7.13 -31.78
N THR A 958 -38.56 6.94 -30.85
CA THR A 958 -39.99 7.08 -31.10
C THR A 958 -40.32 8.54 -31.43
N LYS A 959 -40.81 8.81 -32.65
CA LYS A 959 -41.13 10.17 -33.14
C LYS A 959 -42.08 10.92 -32.19
N ARG A 960 -41.53 11.85 -31.39
CA ARG A 960 -42.23 12.62 -30.35
C ARG A 960 -42.16 14.14 -30.53
N ILE A 961 -42.03 14.62 -31.77
CA ILE A 961 -42.18 16.05 -32.10
C ILE A 961 -43.25 16.22 -33.17
N ASP A 962 -44.49 16.43 -32.73
CA ASP A 962 -45.59 16.83 -33.61
C ASP A 962 -45.38 18.28 -34.09
N SER A 963 -45.53 18.52 -35.39
CA SER A 963 -44.94 19.69 -36.05
C SER A 963 -45.81 20.95 -36.00
N LYS A 964 -45.73 21.71 -34.89
CA LYS A 964 -46.18 23.11 -34.83
C LYS A 964 -45.11 24.05 -34.27
N GLN A 965 -45.01 25.22 -34.88
CA GLN A 965 -44.02 26.24 -34.55
C GLN A 965 -44.50 27.09 -33.36
N ASP A 966 -43.99 26.84 -32.14
CA ASP A 966 -43.57 27.91 -31.21
C ASP A 966 -42.92 27.38 -29.91
N ASN A 967 -41.76 27.96 -29.54
CA ASN A 967 -41.15 27.96 -28.19
C ASN A 967 -40.94 26.63 -27.42
N ASP A 968 -40.72 25.51 -28.11
CA ASP A 968 -40.72 24.16 -27.49
C ASP A 968 -39.45 23.67 -26.77
N PHE A 969 -38.51 24.54 -26.37
CA PHE A 969 -37.41 24.13 -25.44
C PHE A 969 -37.98 23.60 -24.10
N GLY A 970 -39.19 24.01 -23.72
CA GLY A 970 -39.91 23.48 -22.56
C GLY A 970 -40.36 22.02 -22.68
N LYS A 971 -40.35 21.41 -23.88
CA LYS A 971 -40.67 19.97 -24.04
C LYS A 971 -39.45 19.07 -23.81
N LEU A 972 -38.25 19.51 -24.20
CA LEU A 972 -36.99 18.77 -23.97
C LEU A 972 -36.69 18.57 -22.47
N LEU A 973 -37.17 19.49 -21.62
CA LEU A 973 -37.06 19.41 -20.16
C LEU A 973 -38.32 18.82 -19.48
N SER A 974 -39.32 18.33 -20.23
CA SER A 974 -40.58 17.87 -19.63
C SER A 974 -40.45 16.44 -19.06
N PRO A 975 -40.77 16.20 -17.77
CA PRO A 975 -40.32 14.99 -17.09
C PRO A 975 -41.20 13.75 -17.32
N SER A 976 -40.57 12.59 -17.54
CA SER A 976 -41.21 11.28 -17.63
C SER A 976 -41.24 10.56 -16.26
N LYS A 977 -42.19 10.97 -15.39
CA LYS A 977 -42.43 10.49 -14.01
C LYS A 977 -41.41 10.99 -12.97
N ILE A 978 -41.70 12.12 -12.34
CA ILE A 978 -40.88 12.80 -11.32
C ILE A 978 -41.82 13.43 -10.26
N SER A 979 -41.32 13.72 -9.05
CA SER A 979 -42.12 14.27 -7.93
C SER A 979 -42.41 15.78 -8.05
N ASP A 980 -43.46 16.26 -7.37
CA ASP A 980 -43.98 17.64 -7.49
C ASP A 980 -42.91 18.72 -7.28
N LYS A 981 -42.01 18.56 -6.29
CA LYS A 981 -40.91 19.51 -6.01
C LYS A 981 -39.94 19.65 -7.17
N GLN A 982 -39.62 18.55 -7.84
CA GLN A 982 -38.67 18.54 -8.95
C GLN A 982 -39.29 19.12 -10.23
N ALA A 983 -40.62 19.01 -10.40
CA ALA A 983 -41.33 19.71 -11.47
C ALA A 983 -41.29 21.25 -11.28
N GLU A 984 -41.42 21.74 -10.05
CA GLU A 984 -41.27 23.16 -9.71
C GLU A 984 -39.84 23.69 -9.96
N TRP A 985 -38.81 22.85 -9.73
CA TRP A 985 -37.42 23.18 -10.06
C TRP A 985 -37.19 23.33 -11.57
N ILE A 986 -37.64 22.35 -12.38
CA ILE A 986 -37.53 22.40 -13.85
C ILE A 986 -38.23 23.65 -14.40
N GLU A 987 -39.43 23.95 -13.91
CA GLU A 987 -40.19 25.14 -14.33
C GLU A 987 -39.48 26.45 -13.94
N ASN A 988 -38.86 26.52 -12.75
CA ASN A 988 -38.04 27.67 -12.36
C ASN A 988 -36.79 27.83 -13.26
N CYS A 989 -36.08 26.74 -13.58
CA CYS A 989 -34.95 26.76 -14.52
C CYS A 989 -35.40 27.24 -15.92
N ARG A 990 -36.57 26.76 -16.40
CA ARG A 990 -37.18 27.21 -17.66
C ARG A 990 -37.48 28.71 -17.65
N VAL A 991 -38.04 29.22 -16.55
CA VAL A 991 -38.34 30.65 -16.36
C VAL A 991 -37.06 31.50 -16.31
N GLN A 992 -36.07 31.11 -15.52
CA GLN A 992 -34.75 31.77 -15.41
C GLN A 992 -34.02 31.84 -16.75
N PHE A 993 -34.01 30.74 -17.52
CA PHE A 993 -33.44 30.70 -18.87
C PHE A 993 -34.16 31.65 -19.82
N CYS A 994 -35.50 31.61 -19.84
CA CYS A 994 -36.30 32.47 -20.69
C CYS A 994 -36.13 33.96 -20.33
N GLN A 995 -35.97 34.30 -19.05
CA GLN A 995 -35.66 35.67 -18.61
C GLN A 995 -34.25 36.09 -19.07
N THR A 996 -33.25 35.24 -18.86
CA THR A 996 -31.85 35.48 -19.25
C THR A 996 -31.68 35.63 -20.78
N MET A 997 -32.48 34.92 -21.57
CA MET A 997 -32.55 35.10 -23.03
C MET A 997 -33.22 36.43 -23.41
N LYS A 998 -34.32 36.82 -22.72
CA LYS A 998 -35.11 38.03 -23.01
C LYS A 998 -34.45 39.36 -22.61
N THR A 999 -33.44 39.38 -21.75
CA THR A 999 -32.71 40.62 -21.44
C THR A 999 -31.98 41.16 -22.68
N LYS A 1000 -32.26 42.43 -23.03
CA LYS A 1000 -31.62 43.10 -24.17
C LYS A 1000 -30.11 43.22 -23.95
N PRO A 1001 -29.27 42.98 -24.98
CA PRO A 1001 -27.84 43.20 -24.88
C PRO A 1001 -27.51 44.69 -24.75
N SER A 1002 -26.64 45.04 -23.80
CA SER A 1002 -25.91 46.31 -23.86
C SER A 1002 -24.92 46.26 -25.01
N VAL A 1003 -24.97 47.25 -25.90
CA VAL A 1003 -24.21 47.27 -27.16
C VAL A 1003 -22.71 47.45 -26.89
N ILE A 1004 -21.91 46.53 -27.41
CA ILE A 1004 -20.46 46.68 -27.62
C ILE A 1004 -20.17 46.15 -29.05
N SER A 1005 -19.30 46.83 -29.79
CA SER A 1005 -18.86 46.42 -31.14
C SER A 1005 -18.25 45.00 -31.16
N GLU A 1006 -18.25 44.27 -32.28
CA GLU A 1006 -18.45 44.70 -33.67
C GLU A 1006 -19.17 43.61 -34.50
N ALA A 1007 -20.14 43.98 -35.33
CA ALA A 1007 -20.89 43.03 -36.16
C ALA A 1007 -20.13 42.70 -37.47
N ALA A 1008 -19.17 41.79 -37.39
CA ALA A 1008 -18.48 41.27 -38.57
C ALA A 1008 -19.47 40.53 -39.49
N THR A 1009 -19.56 40.96 -40.76
CA THR A 1009 -20.43 40.34 -41.77
C THR A 1009 -19.94 38.94 -42.15
N ASP A 1010 -20.88 38.01 -42.42
CA ASP A 1010 -20.60 36.62 -42.82
C ASP A 1010 -19.55 36.51 -43.96
N ALA A 1011 -19.49 37.51 -44.85
CA ALA A 1011 -18.50 37.60 -45.93
C ALA A 1011 -17.04 37.55 -45.42
N ASN A 1012 -16.72 38.22 -44.31
CA ASN A 1012 -15.37 38.28 -43.74
C ASN A 1012 -14.98 37.02 -42.94
N VAL A 1013 -15.94 36.13 -42.67
CA VAL A 1013 -15.74 34.90 -41.88
C VAL A 1013 -15.70 33.66 -42.78
N LYS A 1014 -16.35 33.68 -43.95
CA LYS A 1014 -16.29 32.59 -44.94
C LYS A 1014 -14.86 32.21 -45.33
N ASN A 1015 -13.93 33.17 -45.37
CA ASN A 1015 -12.53 32.99 -45.76
C ASN A 1015 -11.65 32.27 -44.71
N GLU A 1016 -12.10 32.11 -43.46
CA GLU A 1016 -11.35 31.33 -42.46
C GLU A 1016 -11.57 29.83 -42.72
N SER A 1017 -10.50 29.04 -42.89
CA SER A 1017 -10.57 27.58 -42.98
C SER A 1017 -10.64 26.95 -41.59
N LEU A 1018 -11.47 25.91 -41.40
CA LEU A 1018 -11.50 25.07 -40.19
C LEU A 1018 -10.54 23.88 -40.35
N SER A 1019 -10.10 23.27 -39.24
CA SER A 1019 -9.26 22.06 -39.31
C SER A 1019 -10.03 20.86 -39.89
N SER A 1020 -9.31 19.86 -40.40
CA SER A 1020 -9.89 18.59 -40.87
C SER A 1020 -10.60 17.84 -39.74
N VAL A 1021 -10.01 17.81 -38.54
CA VAL A 1021 -10.62 17.34 -37.28
C VAL A 1021 -11.97 18.02 -37.04
N GLN A 1022 -12.04 19.35 -37.12
CA GLN A 1022 -13.30 20.08 -36.95
C GLN A 1022 -14.32 19.79 -38.06
N GLN A 1023 -13.89 19.60 -39.31
CA GLN A 1023 -14.78 19.24 -40.43
C GLN A 1023 -15.38 17.84 -40.27
N LEU A 1024 -14.63 16.88 -39.73
CA LEU A 1024 -15.13 15.55 -39.37
C LEU A 1024 -16.08 15.63 -38.17
N GLY A 1025 -15.75 16.42 -37.13
CA GLY A 1025 -16.64 16.67 -35.98
C GLY A 1025 -17.96 17.34 -36.35
N ILE A 1026 -17.94 18.25 -37.34
CA ILE A 1026 -19.16 18.81 -37.96
C ILE A 1026 -20.00 17.69 -38.58
N LYS A 1027 -19.43 16.86 -39.46
CA LYS A 1027 -20.16 15.74 -40.11
C LYS A 1027 -20.76 14.78 -39.09
N MET A 1028 -20.03 14.47 -38.02
CA MET A 1028 -20.50 13.63 -36.90
C MET A 1028 -21.67 14.30 -36.15
N THR A 1029 -21.55 15.58 -35.81
CA THR A 1029 -22.61 16.38 -35.17
C THR A 1029 -23.87 16.45 -36.03
N ILE A 1030 -23.74 16.64 -37.34
CA ILE A 1030 -24.88 16.69 -38.26
C ILE A 1030 -25.53 15.29 -38.42
N ARG A 1031 -24.75 14.20 -38.45
CA ARG A 1031 -25.25 12.82 -38.45
C ARG A 1031 -26.11 12.56 -37.20
N TYR A 1032 -25.56 12.83 -36.02
CA TYR A 1032 -26.25 12.64 -34.73
C TYR A 1032 -27.48 13.55 -34.60
N GLY A 1033 -27.37 14.84 -34.94
CA GLY A 1033 -28.49 15.78 -34.89
C GLY A 1033 -29.62 15.52 -35.91
N LYS A 1034 -29.33 14.84 -37.02
CA LYS A 1034 -30.38 14.33 -37.94
C LYS A 1034 -31.05 13.07 -37.39
N PHE A 1035 -30.29 12.15 -36.78
CA PHE A 1035 -30.83 10.97 -36.09
C PHE A 1035 -31.77 11.35 -34.93
N LEU A 1036 -31.39 12.33 -34.10
CA LEU A 1036 -32.23 12.90 -33.04
C LEU A 1036 -33.42 13.74 -33.56
N TYR A 1037 -33.61 13.87 -34.88
CA TYR A 1037 -34.63 14.72 -35.52
C TYR A 1037 -34.58 16.22 -35.16
N LEU A 1038 -33.42 16.73 -34.71
CA LEU A 1038 -33.26 18.13 -34.27
C LEU A 1038 -32.88 19.09 -35.40
N LEU A 1039 -32.32 18.58 -36.50
CA LEU A 1039 -31.69 19.38 -37.56
C LEU A 1039 -32.43 19.36 -38.90
N LYS A 1040 -32.18 20.42 -39.69
CA LYS A 1040 -32.64 20.61 -41.08
C LYS A 1040 -31.45 20.51 -42.05
N ASP A 1041 -31.71 20.38 -43.34
CA ASP A 1041 -30.65 20.15 -44.32
C ASP A 1041 -29.66 21.32 -44.53
N SER A 1042 -29.97 22.56 -44.10
CA SER A 1042 -28.98 23.65 -44.11
C SER A 1042 -27.92 23.55 -43.00
N ALA A 1043 -28.18 22.75 -41.96
CA ALA A 1043 -27.51 22.85 -40.67
C ALA A 1043 -25.99 22.66 -40.71
N GLU A 1044 -25.44 21.92 -41.69
CA GLU A 1044 -24.00 21.74 -41.86
C GLU A 1044 -23.29 23.06 -42.19
N ASN A 1045 -23.89 23.88 -43.06
CA ASN A 1045 -23.37 25.21 -43.37
C ASN A 1045 -23.54 26.17 -42.19
N ASP A 1046 -24.66 26.09 -41.47
CA ASP A 1046 -24.94 26.92 -40.31
C ASP A 1046 -23.96 26.62 -39.15
N LEU A 1047 -23.74 25.35 -38.80
CA LEU A 1047 -22.76 24.92 -37.80
C LEU A 1047 -21.32 25.30 -38.21
N THR A 1048 -20.97 25.11 -39.49
CA THR A 1048 -19.69 25.55 -40.05
C THR A 1048 -19.46 27.05 -39.83
N LEU A 1049 -20.49 27.88 -40.02
CA LEU A 1049 -20.40 29.31 -39.74
C LEU A 1049 -20.30 29.59 -38.23
N VAL A 1050 -21.10 28.93 -37.38
CA VAL A 1050 -21.00 29.09 -35.91
C VAL A 1050 -19.57 28.82 -35.44
N LEU A 1051 -18.97 27.71 -35.86
CA LEU A 1051 -17.61 27.34 -35.44
C LEU A 1051 -16.54 28.32 -35.93
N LYS A 1052 -16.64 28.84 -37.18
CA LYS A 1052 -15.73 29.90 -37.66
C LYS A 1052 -15.87 31.20 -36.86
N HIS A 1053 -17.10 31.61 -36.55
CA HIS A 1053 -17.35 32.78 -35.70
C HIS A 1053 -16.81 32.58 -34.27
N SER A 1054 -16.98 31.39 -33.70
CA SER A 1054 -16.43 31.01 -32.38
C SER A 1054 -14.90 31.04 -32.39
N GLU A 1055 -14.25 30.38 -33.35
CA GLU A 1055 -12.79 30.35 -33.43
C GLU A 1055 -12.20 31.77 -33.58
N ARG A 1056 -12.83 32.62 -34.40
CA ARG A 1056 -12.45 34.04 -34.55
C ARG A 1056 -12.59 34.83 -33.25
N PHE A 1057 -13.65 34.59 -32.48
CA PHE A 1057 -13.86 35.20 -31.15
C PHE A 1057 -12.80 34.73 -30.15
N LEU A 1058 -12.46 33.43 -30.15
CA LEU A 1058 -11.45 32.86 -29.26
C LEU A 1058 -10.04 33.36 -29.57
N LYS A 1059 -9.67 33.54 -30.85
CA LYS A 1059 -8.40 34.17 -31.26
C LYS A 1059 -8.18 35.57 -30.65
N GLN A 1060 -9.24 36.33 -30.41
CA GLN A 1060 -9.13 37.64 -29.75
C GLN A 1060 -8.74 37.51 -28.27
N GLN A 1061 -9.07 36.37 -27.64
CA GLN A 1061 -8.81 36.05 -26.24
C GLN A 1061 -7.51 35.24 -26.04
N GLN A 1062 -6.86 34.76 -27.11
CA GLN A 1062 -5.64 33.96 -27.06
C GLN A 1062 -4.35 34.80 -26.95
N ALA A 1063 -3.43 34.36 -26.09
CA ALA A 1063 -2.08 34.88 -25.95
C ALA A 1063 -1.13 34.28 -27.01
N THR A 1064 0.03 34.90 -27.23
CA THR A 1064 1.08 34.34 -28.09
C THR A 1064 2.11 33.62 -27.22
N ILE A 1065 2.12 32.30 -27.25
CA ILE A 1065 3.04 31.45 -26.49
C ILE A 1065 4.08 30.82 -27.42
N LYS A 1066 5.31 30.63 -26.94
CA LYS A 1066 6.37 29.88 -27.62
C LYS A 1066 6.69 28.63 -26.81
N SER A 1067 6.11 27.49 -27.19
CA SER A 1067 6.32 26.21 -26.52
C SER A 1067 6.79 25.12 -27.49
N SER A 1068 7.52 24.14 -26.96
CA SER A 1068 7.94 22.93 -27.66
C SER A 1068 6.81 21.91 -27.84
N LEU A 1069 5.71 22.05 -27.08
CA LEU A 1069 4.55 21.17 -27.17
C LEU A 1069 3.72 21.46 -28.43
N ARG A 1070 3.46 20.44 -29.25
CA ARG A 1070 2.60 20.49 -30.45
C ARG A 1070 1.22 21.05 -30.13
N CYS A 1071 0.65 20.65 -28.99
CA CYS A 1071 -0.66 21.12 -28.54
C CYS A 1071 -0.73 22.64 -28.24
N LEU A 1072 0.40 23.35 -28.13
CA LEU A 1072 0.46 24.81 -27.93
C LEU A 1072 0.96 25.58 -29.17
N GLN A 1073 1.27 24.90 -30.28
CA GLN A 1073 1.88 25.49 -31.48
C GLN A 1073 0.87 26.01 -32.52
N GLY A 1074 -0.44 26.02 -32.21
CA GLY A 1074 -1.48 26.38 -33.18
C GLY A 1074 -2.84 26.71 -32.57
N ARG A 1075 -3.89 26.12 -33.15
CA ARG A 1075 -5.27 26.23 -32.66
C ARG A 1075 -5.54 25.15 -31.60
N TYR A 1076 -6.71 25.21 -30.96
CA TYR A 1076 -7.22 24.10 -30.16
C TYR A 1076 -7.18 22.80 -30.99
N PRO A 1077 -6.59 21.70 -30.47
CA PRO A 1077 -6.26 20.53 -31.29
C PRO A 1077 -7.48 19.65 -31.63
N GLY A 1078 -8.55 19.70 -30.82
CA GLY A 1078 -9.75 18.88 -30.97
C GLY A 1078 -10.93 19.60 -31.62
N HIS A 1079 -12.13 19.05 -31.41
CA HIS A 1079 -13.40 19.65 -31.82
C HIS A 1079 -14.09 20.41 -30.66
N ASP A 1080 -14.98 21.36 -30.98
CA ASP A 1080 -15.72 22.14 -29.97
C ASP A 1080 -17.06 21.47 -29.64
N TRP A 1081 -16.99 20.37 -28.91
CA TRP A 1081 -18.15 19.57 -28.49
C TRP A 1081 -19.21 20.36 -27.74
N PHE A 1082 -18.81 21.42 -27.02
CA PHE A 1082 -19.74 22.31 -26.32
C PHE A 1082 -20.54 23.18 -27.31
N VAL A 1083 -19.88 23.82 -28.28
CA VAL A 1083 -20.56 24.61 -29.32
C VAL A 1083 -21.46 23.72 -30.19
N SER A 1084 -21.00 22.52 -30.53
CA SER A 1084 -21.79 21.52 -31.27
C SER A 1084 -23.01 21.05 -30.49
N SER A 1085 -22.87 20.72 -29.21
CA SER A 1085 -24.00 20.37 -28.33
C SER A 1085 -25.00 21.53 -28.18
N LEU A 1086 -24.50 22.76 -28.00
CA LEU A 1086 -25.35 23.95 -27.91
C LEU A 1086 -26.12 24.20 -29.22
N PHE A 1087 -25.51 23.97 -30.38
CA PHE A 1087 -26.18 24.11 -31.68
C PHE A 1087 -27.33 23.10 -31.85
N LEU A 1088 -27.15 21.86 -31.39
CA LEU A 1088 -28.23 20.85 -31.33
C LEU A 1088 -29.35 21.27 -30.36
N ILE A 1089 -28.99 21.74 -29.15
CA ILE A 1089 -29.93 22.29 -28.16
C ILE A 1089 -30.74 23.48 -28.73
N MET A 1090 -30.13 24.29 -29.59
CA MET A 1090 -30.76 25.42 -30.27
C MET A 1090 -31.52 25.04 -31.56
N LEU A 1091 -31.71 23.74 -31.82
CA LEU A 1091 -32.42 23.19 -32.99
C LEU A 1091 -31.82 23.66 -34.34
N GLY A 1092 -30.49 23.77 -34.39
CA GLY A 1092 -29.73 24.22 -35.55
C GLY A 1092 -29.77 25.74 -35.81
N ASP A 1093 -30.25 26.55 -34.87
CA ASP A 1093 -30.35 28.01 -35.05
C ASP A 1093 -28.99 28.72 -34.86
N LYS A 1094 -28.36 29.10 -35.97
CA LYS A 1094 -27.10 29.87 -36.03
C LYS A 1094 -27.13 31.13 -35.14
N GLU A 1095 -28.22 31.90 -35.20
CA GLU A 1095 -28.31 33.18 -34.51
C GLU A 1095 -28.50 33.02 -32.99
N LYS A 1096 -29.36 32.10 -32.56
CA LYS A 1096 -29.55 31.81 -31.13
C LYS A 1096 -28.25 31.29 -30.51
N THR A 1097 -27.57 30.37 -31.20
CA THR A 1097 -26.30 29.78 -30.76
C THR A 1097 -25.24 30.85 -30.54
N LEU A 1098 -25.00 31.72 -31.53
CA LEU A 1098 -24.02 32.81 -31.42
C LEU A 1098 -24.37 33.85 -30.34
N LYS A 1099 -25.65 34.25 -30.24
CA LYS A 1099 -26.13 35.18 -29.20
C LYS A 1099 -26.00 34.59 -27.79
N PHE A 1100 -26.19 33.27 -27.64
CA PHE A 1100 -25.95 32.58 -26.38
C PHE A 1100 -24.46 32.56 -26.03
N LEU A 1101 -23.58 32.12 -26.93
CA LEU A 1101 -22.13 32.04 -26.68
C LEU A 1101 -21.54 33.39 -26.25
N GLN A 1102 -21.97 34.48 -26.89
CA GLN A 1102 -21.58 35.84 -26.50
C GLN A 1102 -22.00 36.19 -25.07
N LYS A 1103 -23.24 35.88 -24.65
CA LYS A 1103 -23.70 36.07 -23.26
C LYS A 1103 -22.94 35.14 -22.29
N PHE A 1104 -22.83 33.86 -22.64
CA PHE A 1104 -22.23 32.80 -21.82
C PHE A 1104 -20.75 33.04 -21.52
N SER A 1105 -20.00 33.63 -22.47
CA SER A 1105 -18.57 33.97 -22.33
C SER A 1105 -18.20 34.88 -21.14
N ARG A 1106 -19.19 35.47 -20.45
CA ARG A 1106 -19.02 36.30 -19.25
C ARG A 1106 -19.23 35.52 -17.93
N LEU A 1107 -19.83 34.33 -18.00
CA LEU A 1107 -20.13 33.48 -16.84
C LEU A 1107 -18.93 32.60 -16.48
N LEU A 1108 -18.75 32.29 -15.18
CA LEU A 1108 -17.67 31.40 -14.73
C LEU A 1108 -17.77 30.00 -15.35
N THR A 1109 -19.00 29.48 -15.55
CA THR A 1109 -19.25 28.18 -16.20
C THR A 1109 -18.60 28.06 -17.59
N SER A 1110 -18.39 29.17 -18.32
CA SER A 1110 -17.69 29.17 -19.61
C SER A 1110 -16.19 28.88 -19.52
N ALA A 1111 -15.60 28.79 -18.32
CA ALA A 1111 -14.25 28.26 -18.09
C ALA A 1111 -14.20 26.72 -18.02
N PHE A 1112 -15.34 26.07 -17.73
CA PHE A 1112 -15.39 24.64 -17.39
C PHE A 1112 -16.24 23.80 -18.36
N LEU A 1113 -17.21 24.39 -19.07
CA LEU A 1113 -17.93 23.71 -20.16
C LEU A 1113 -17.32 23.97 -21.55
N TRP A 1114 -16.76 25.16 -21.80
CA TRP A 1114 -16.29 25.56 -23.14
C TRP A 1114 -14.77 25.51 -23.23
N LEU A 1115 -14.21 24.29 -23.29
CA LEU A 1115 -12.76 24.03 -23.20
C LEU A 1115 -11.88 24.90 -24.14
N PRO A 1116 -12.22 25.10 -25.43
CA PRO A 1116 -11.44 25.96 -26.32
C PRO A 1116 -11.29 27.42 -25.84
N ARG A 1117 -12.14 27.91 -24.93
CA ARG A 1117 -12.11 29.29 -24.43
C ARG A 1117 -10.92 29.58 -23.50
N LEU A 1118 -10.43 28.59 -22.75
CA LEU A 1118 -9.26 28.76 -21.88
C LEU A 1118 -7.96 28.21 -22.47
N HIS A 1119 -8.03 27.50 -23.59
CA HIS A 1119 -6.86 27.08 -24.35
C HIS A 1119 -6.04 28.28 -24.85
N ILE A 1120 -4.79 28.42 -24.37
CA ILE A 1120 -3.85 29.52 -24.66
C ILE A 1120 -4.45 30.91 -24.31
N SER A 1121 -5.31 30.99 -23.28
CA SER A 1121 -6.10 32.19 -23.02
C SER A 1121 -5.36 33.26 -22.20
N LYS A 1122 -5.56 34.54 -22.56
CA LYS A 1122 -5.07 35.72 -21.82
C LYS A 1122 -5.63 35.84 -20.40
N TYR A 1123 -6.72 35.13 -20.09
CA TYR A 1123 -7.35 35.15 -18.77
C TYR A 1123 -6.66 34.21 -17.76
N LEU A 1124 -5.77 33.33 -18.23
CA LEU A 1124 -4.95 32.46 -17.39
C LEU A 1124 -3.54 33.07 -17.18
N PRO A 1125 -2.91 32.88 -16.01
CA PRO A 1125 -1.49 33.17 -15.81
C PRO A 1125 -0.59 32.46 -16.83
N ILE A 1126 0.50 33.11 -17.25
CA ILE A 1126 1.38 32.64 -18.34
C ILE A 1126 1.91 31.23 -18.05
N ASP A 1127 2.47 31.00 -16.86
CA ASP A 1127 2.98 29.70 -16.40
C ASP A 1127 1.91 28.62 -16.19
N ILE A 1128 0.61 28.93 -16.27
CA ILE A 1128 -0.46 27.92 -16.41
C ILE A 1128 -0.72 27.65 -17.89
N SER A 1129 -0.82 28.68 -18.73
CA SER A 1129 -1.03 28.52 -20.18
C SER A 1129 0.15 27.82 -20.88
N GLU A 1130 1.38 28.04 -20.44
CA GLU A 1130 2.58 27.33 -20.92
C GLU A 1130 2.63 25.86 -20.50
N SER A 1131 1.86 25.46 -19.47
CA SER A 1131 1.82 24.06 -19.02
C SER A 1131 0.97 23.15 -19.92
N ALA A 1132 0.08 23.73 -20.73
CA ALA A 1132 -1.03 23.05 -21.43
C ALA A 1132 -2.08 22.35 -20.53
N ILE A 1133 -1.97 22.41 -19.20
CA ILE A 1133 -2.93 21.76 -18.28
C ILE A 1133 -4.18 22.65 -18.12
N HIS A 1134 -5.33 22.14 -18.54
CA HIS A 1134 -6.62 22.86 -18.46
C HIS A 1134 -7.16 22.90 -17.01
N PRO A 1135 -7.89 23.97 -16.58
CA PRO A 1135 -8.56 24.05 -15.28
C PRO A 1135 -9.43 22.85 -14.87
N ILE A 1136 -10.07 22.19 -15.84
CA ILE A 1136 -10.85 20.97 -15.59
C ILE A 1136 -9.97 19.86 -14.99
N TYR A 1137 -8.68 19.81 -15.32
CA TYR A 1137 -7.74 18.86 -14.73
C TYR A 1137 -7.23 19.34 -13.36
N TYR A 1138 -6.51 20.46 -13.31
CA TYR A 1138 -5.78 20.86 -12.09
C TYR A 1138 -6.69 21.36 -10.95
N CYS A 1139 -7.95 21.74 -11.23
CA CYS A 1139 -8.92 22.17 -10.23
C CYS A 1139 -10.10 21.18 -10.19
N GLY A 1140 -10.76 20.94 -11.34
CA GLY A 1140 -11.92 20.05 -11.42
C GLY A 1140 -11.60 18.62 -10.98
N ALA A 1141 -10.64 17.98 -11.66
CA ALA A 1141 -10.30 16.59 -11.42
C ALA A 1141 -9.59 16.37 -10.07
N HIS A 1142 -8.88 17.39 -9.57
CA HIS A 1142 -8.34 17.42 -8.21
C HIS A 1142 -9.44 17.33 -7.14
N TYR A 1143 -10.51 18.13 -7.26
CA TYR A 1143 -11.65 18.02 -6.35
C TYR A 1143 -12.51 16.77 -6.59
N ILE A 1144 -12.49 16.17 -7.80
CA ILE A 1144 -13.08 14.84 -8.02
C ILE A 1144 -12.32 13.77 -7.23
N GLU A 1145 -10.98 13.72 -7.28
CA GLU A 1145 -10.20 12.78 -6.46
C GLU A 1145 -10.43 13.00 -4.96
N MET A 1146 -10.48 14.25 -4.51
CA MET A 1146 -10.74 14.61 -3.12
C MET A 1146 -12.14 14.15 -2.64
N LEU A 1147 -13.21 14.53 -3.34
CA LEU A 1147 -14.58 14.16 -2.94
C LEU A 1147 -14.84 12.66 -3.10
N LEU A 1148 -14.23 12.00 -4.09
CA LEU A 1148 -14.42 10.56 -4.28
C LEU A 1148 -13.82 9.76 -3.12
N LYS A 1149 -12.68 10.20 -2.59
CA LYS A 1149 -12.05 9.64 -1.38
C LYS A 1149 -12.96 9.77 -0.15
N THR A 1150 -13.56 10.93 0.06
CA THR A 1150 -14.42 11.20 1.24
C THR A 1150 -15.81 10.54 1.14
N GLU A 1151 -16.48 10.68 -0.02
CA GLU A 1151 -17.89 10.30 -0.19
C GLU A 1151 -18.09 8.85 -0.67
N VAL A 1152 -17.14 8.30 -1.44
CA VAL A 1152 -17.23 6.96 -2.04
C VAL A 1152 -15.90 6.18 -1.90
N PRO A 1153 -15.36 6.01 -0.67
CA PRO A 1153 -14.00 5.49 -0.42
C PRO A 1153 -13.73 4.09 -1.01
N LEU A 1154 -14.77 3.26 -1.18
CA LEU A 1154 -14.66 1.95 -1.83
C LEU A 1154 -14.31 2.08 -3.32
N VAL A 1155 -14.90 3.04 -4.03
CA VAL A 1155 -14.59 3.32 -5.44
C VAL A 1155 -13.21 3.96 -5.56
N PHE A 1156 -12.86 4.90 -4.68
CA PHE A 1156 -11.52 5.47 -4.63
C PHE A 1156 -10.44 4.38 -4.42
N SER A 1157 -10.71 3.41 -3.54
CA SER A 1157 -9.82 2.27 -3.30
C SER A 1157 -9.70 1.35 -4.53
N ALA A 1158 -10.79 1.14 -5.28
CA ALA A 1158 -10.78 0.37 -6.52
C ALA A 1158 -9.85 0.97 -7.58
N PHE A 1159 -9.94 2.28 -7.85
CA PHE A 1159 -9.02 2.99 -8.75
C PHE A 1159 -7.55 2.81 -8.35
N HIS A 1160 -7.24 2.97 -7.06
CA HIS A 1160 -5.88 2.76 -6.55
C HIS A 1160 -5.38 1.32 -6.69
N MET A 1161 -6.23 0.31 -6.45
CA MET A 1161 -5.87 -1.10 -6.63
C MET A 1161 -5.70 -1.48 -8.11
N SER A 1162 -6.49 -0.91 -9.01
CA SER A 1162 -6.32 -1.05 -10.47
C SER A 1162 -5.20 -0.16 -11.06
N GLY A 1163 -4.59 0.73 -10.26
CA GLY A 1163 -3.37 1.44 -10.63
C GLY A 1163 -3.53 2.67 -11.56
N PHE A 1164 -4.72 3.26 -11.64
CA PHE A 1164 -5.05 4.39 -12.52
C PHE A 1164 -5.94 5.43 -11.82
N THR A 1165 -6.23 6.59 -12.42
CA THR A 1165 -6.96 7.68 -11.76
C THR A 1165 -8.41 7.87 -12.23
N PRO A 1166 -9.33 8.27 -11.33
CA PRO A 1166 -10.67 8.72 -11.72
C PRO A 1166 -10.60 10.05 -12.51
N SER A 1167 -9.57 10.86 -12.29
CA SER A 1167 -9.33 12.10 -13.06
C SER A 1167 -9.23 11.86 -14.56
N GLN A 1168 -8.53 10.81 -15.01
CA GLN A 1168 -8.38 10.51 -16.44
C GLN A 1168 -9.73 10.13 -17.10
N ILE A 1169 -10.56 9.37 -16.38
CA ILE A 1169 -11.91 8.98 -16.84
C ILE A 1169 -12.84 10.19 -16.88
N CYS A 1170 -12.90 10.98 -15.82
CA CYS A 1170 -13.74 12.19 -15.79
C CYS A 1170 -13.29 13.24 -16.80
N GLN A 1171 -11.98 13.37 -17.06
CA GLN A 1171 -11.46 14.25 -18.11
C GLN A 1171 -12.03 13.86 -19.48
N GLN A 1172 -11.98 12.57 -19.85
CA GLN A 1172 -12.53 12.05 -21.11
C GLN A 1172 -14.06 12.24 -21.20
N TRP A 1173 -14.80 12.01 -20.12
CA TRP A 1173 -16.24 12.27 -20.08
C TRP A 1173 -16.58 13.75 -20.28
N ILE A 1174 -15.85 14.65 -19.60
CA ILE A 1174 -16.10 16.09 -19.64
C ILE A 1174 -15.68 16.73 -20.97
N THR A 1175 -14.54 16.35 -21.56
CA THR A 1175 -14.03 16.94 -22.82
C THR A 1175 -15.02 16.82 -23.97
N GLN A 1176 -15.67 15.65 -24.09
CA GLN A 1176 -16.69 15.38 -25.11
C GLN A 1176 -18.14 15.57 -24.62
N CYS A 1177 -18.36 16.31 -23.52
CA CYS A 1177 -19.69 16.61 -22.99
C CYS A 1177 -20.59 15.38 -22.76
N PHE A 1178 -20.01 14.26 -22.29
CA PHE A 1178 -20.66 12.96 -22.08
C PHE A 1178 -21.26 12.29 -23.35
N TRP A 1179 -20.92 12.75 -24.55
CA TRP A 1179 -21.23 12.02 -25.79
C TRP A 1179 -20.65 10.59 -25.72
N ASN A 1180 -21.37 9.61 -26.27
CA ASN A 1180 -21.17 8.16 -26.12
C ASN A 1180 -21.43 7.56 -24.73
N TYR A 1181 -21.63 8.36 -23.68
CA TYR A 1181 -21.81 7.87 -22.30
C TYR A 1181 -23.23 8.08 -21.76
N LEU A 1182 -23.84 9.23 -22.05
CA LEU A 1182 -25.22 9.58 -21.66
C LEU A 1182 -26.12 9.69 -22.89
N ASP A 1183 -27.41 9.42 -22.70
CA ASP A 1183 -28.44 9.75 -23.69
C ASP A 1183 -28.58 11.28 -23.83
N TRP A 1184 -29.04 11.74 -24.99
CA TRP A 1184 -29.11 13.17 -25.35
C TRP A 1184 -29.85 14.04 -24.32
N ILE A 1185 -30.89 13.50 -23.70
CA ILE A 1185 -31.69 14.18 -22.67
C ILE A 1185 -30.84 14.44 -21.40
N GLU A 1186 -30.03 13.46 -20.97
CA GLU A 1186 -29.17 13.62 -19.80
C GLU A 1186 -27.92 14.46 -20.11
N ILE A 1187 -27.44 14.49 -21.36
CA ILE A 1187 -26.46 15.48 -21.84
C ILE A 1187 -27.04 16.91 -21.72
N CYS A 1188 -28.31 17.09 -22.11
CA CYS A 1188 -29.01 18.37 -21.93
C CYS A 1188 -29.17 18.73 -20.46
N HIS A 1189 -29.52 17.77 -19.58
CA HIS A 1189 -29.59 17.99 -18.13
C HIS A 1189 -28.23 18.35 -17.52
N TYR A 1190 -27.14 17.67 -17.88
CA TYR A 1190 -25.78 17.99 -17.43
C TYR A 1190 -25.39 19.44 -17.78
N ILE A 1191 -25.55 19.83 -19.05
CA ILE A 1191 -25.24 21.18 -19.53
C ILE A 1191 -26.13 22.23 -18.82
N ALA A 1192 -27.43 21.96 -18.69
CA ALA A 1192 -28.37 22.83 -17.99
C ALA A 1192 -28.00 23.05 -16.51
N THR A 1193 -27.76 21.97 -15.76
CA THR A 1193 -27.42 22.02 -14.33
C THR A 1193 -26.14 22.83 -14.09
N CYS A 1194 -25.10 22.62 -14.91
CA CYS A 1194 -23.86 23.40 -14.81
C CYS A 1194 -24.03 24.89 -15.14
N ILE A 1195 -24.98 25.24 -16.02
CA ILE A 1195 -25.31 26.62 -16.39
C ILE A 1195 -26.14 27.32 -15.31
N PHE A 1196 -27.15 26.65 -14.74
CA PHE A 1196 -28.07 27.27 -13.78
C PHE A 1196 -27.54 27.27 -12.35
N LEU A 1197 -26.98 26.14 -11.90
CA LEU A 1197 -26.58 25.98 -10.50
C LEU A 1197 -25.12 26.36 -10.29
N GLY A 1198 -24.22 25.95 -11.17
CA GLY A 1198 -22.83 26.44 -11.20
C GLY A 1198 -21.82 25.43 -11.78
N PRO A 1199 -20.56 25.85 -12.05
CA PRO A 1199 -19.51 24.97 -12.57
C PRO A 1199 -19.12 23.85 -11.60
N ASP A 1200 -19.33 24.05 -10.31
CA ASP A 1200 -19.14 23.08 -9.24
C ASP A 1200 -20.02 21.83 -9.40
N TYR A 1201 -21.20 21.95 -10.03
CA TYR A 1201 -22.03 20.78 -10.35
C TYR A 1201 -21.42 19.82 -11.38
N GLN A 1202 -20.41 20.26 -12.16
CA GLN A 1202 -19.63 19.35 -13.01
C GLN A 1202 -18.92 18.28 -12.16
N ILE A 1203 -18.39 18.67 -10.99
CA ILE A 1203 -17.76 17.76 -10.03
C ILE A 1203 -18.83 16.88 -9.36
N TYR A 1204 -19.94 17.47 -8.88
CA TYR A 1204 -20.99 16.72 -8.19
C TYR A 1204 -21.68 15.68 -9.09
N ILE A 1205 -21.81 15.93 -10.39
CA ILE A 1205 -22.31 14.95 -11.36
C ILE A 1205 -21.32 13.78 -11.52
N CYS A 1206 -20.01 14.03 -11.65
CA CYS A 1206 -19.00 12.97 -11.69
C CYS A 1206 -19.00 12.10 -10.43
N ILE A 1207 -19.10 12.70 -9.23
CA ILE A 1207 -19.22 11.95 -7.96
C ILE A 1207 -20.54 11.14 -7.91
N SER A 1208 -21.63 11.69 -8.44
CA SER A 1208 -22.92 10.99 -8.53
C SER A 1208 -22.87 9.78 -9.48
N ILE A 1209 -22.16 9.89 -10.61
CA ILE A 1209 -21.93 8.78 -11.55
C ILE A 1209 -21.10 7.68 -10.89
N PHE A 1210 -20.02 8.02 -10.17
CA PHE A 1210 -19.23 7.01 -9.44
C PHE A 1210 -20.00 6.34 -8.29
N LYS A 1211 -20.93 7.06 -7.65
CA LYS A 1211 -21.85 6.50 -6.66
C LYS A 1211 -22.93 5.59 -7.28
N HIS A 1212 -23.36 5.88 -8.51
CA HIS A 1212 -24.26 5.03 -9.28
C HIS A 1212 -23.58 3.71 -9.64
N LEU A 1213 -22.40 3.79 -10.28
CA LEU A 1213 -21.61 2.63 -10.73
C LEU A 1213 -20.88 1.87 -9.60
N GLN A 1214 -21.18 2.13 -8.32
CA GLN A 1214 -20.36 1.63 -7.20
C GLN A 1214 -20.24 0.09 -7.18
N GLN A 1215 -21.31 -0.63 -7.52
CA GLN A 1215 -21.28 -2.10 -7.54
C GLN A 1215 -20.51 -2.63 -8.76
N ASP A 1216 -20.79 -2.07 -9.94
CA ASP A 1216 -20.15 -2.47 -11.20
C ASP A 1216 -18.64 -2.22 -11.14
N ILE A 1217 -18.22 -1.09 -10.58
CA ILE A 1217 -16.80 -0.78 -10.34
C ILE A 1217 -16.14 -1.83 -9.43
N LEU A 1218 -16.80 -2.22 -8.34
CA LEU A 1218 -16.27 -3.24 -7.42
C LEU A 1218 -16.23 -4.64 -8.04
N GLN A 1219 -17.14 -4.95 -8.97
CA GLN A 1219 -17.11 -6.18 -9.78
C GLN A 1219 -15.97 -6.15 -10.80
N HIS A 1220 -15.89 -5.12 -11.64
CA HIS A 1220 -14.86 -4.96 -12.68
C HIS A 1220 -13.43 -4.76 -12.12
N THR A 1221 -13.31 -4.41 -10.83
CA THR A 1221 -12.02 -4.48 -10.11
C THR A 1221 -11.53 -5.92 -9.92
N GLN A 1222 -12.44 -6.87 -9.68
CA GLN A 1222 -12.11 -8.27 -9.42
C GLN A 1222 -11.75 -9.02 -10.72
N THR A 1223 -12.44 -8.71 -11.82
CA THR A 1223 -12.15 -9.24 -13.17
C THR A 1223 -10.99 -8.55 -13.88
N GLN A 1224 -10.40 -7.50 -13.28
CA GLN A 1224 -9.20 -6.81 -13.75
C GLN A 1224 -9.37 -6.08 -15.10
N ASP A 1225 -10.60 -5.62 -15.39
CA ASP A 1225 -11.01 -4.97 -16.65
C ASP A 1225 -11.65 -3.58 -16.46
N LEU A 1226 -11.75 -3.09 -15.21
CA LEU A 1226 -12.34 -1.78 -14.83
C LEU A 1226 -11.99 -0.58 -15.74
N GLN A 1227 -10.75 -0.51 -16.22
CA GLN A 1227 -10.28 0.57 -17.11
C GLN A 1227 -10.91 0.51 -18.51
N VAL A 1228 -11.20 -0.71 -18.99
CA VAL A 1228 -11.87 -0.95 -20.26
C VAL A 1228 -13.36 -0.67 -20.09
N PHE A 1229 -13.99 -1.22 -19.04
CA PHE A 1229 -15.39 -0.96 -18.68
C PHE A 1229 -15.72 0.54 -18.66
N LEU A 1230 -15.03 1.34 -17.84
CA LEU A 1230 -15.28 2.79 -17.69
C LEU A 1230 -14.98 3.63 -18.93
N LYS A 1231 -14.28 3.08 -19.93
CA LYS A 1231 -13.99 3.74 -21.22
C LYS A 1231 -14.92 3.30 -22.34
N GLU A 1232 -15.24 2.01 -22.43
CA GLU A 1232 -15.94 1.44 -23.58
C GLU A 1232 -17.47 1.40 -23.43
N GLU A 1233 -17.99 1.28 -22.21
CA GLU A 1233 -19.41 1.12 -21.91
C GLU A 1233 -20.14 2.44 -21.63
N SER A 1234 -21.44 2.44 -21.86
CA SER A 1234 -22.35 3.57 -21.58
C SER A 1234 -22.85 3.58 -20.13
N LEU A 1235 -23.30 4.74 -19.64
CA LEU A 1235 -23.80 4.93 -18.27
C LEU A 1235 -25.27 4.49 -18.15
N HIS A 1236 -25.51 3.19 -18.29
CA HIS A 1236 -26.84 2.57 -18.27
C HIS A 1236 -27.61 2.91 -16.99
N GLY A 1237 -28.79 3.53 -17.12
CA GLY A 1237 -29.69 3.81 -15.99
C GLY A 1237 -29.36 5.08 -15.19
N PHE A 1238 -28.26 5.78 -15.47
CA PHE A 1238 -27.97 7.05 -14.81
C PHE A 1238 -28.89 8.17 -15.29
N ARG A 1239 -29.47 8.93 -14.36
CA ARG A 1239 -30.28 10.13 -14.64
C ARG A 1239 -29.93 11.24 -13.67
N VAL A 1240 -29.74 12.46 -14.17
CA VAL A 1240 -29.33 13.64 -13.38
C VAL A 1240 -30.39 14.01 -12.34
N SER A 1241 -31.67 13.75 -12.64
CA SER A 1241 -32.81 13.95 -11.73
C SER A 1241 -32.72 13.15 -10.43
N ASP A 1242 -32.20 11.93 -10.51
CA ASP A 1242 -32.34 10.92 -9.46
C ASP A 1242 -31.27 11.11 -8.36
N TYR A 1243 -30.21 11.85 -8.69
CA TYR A 1243 -29.11 12.21 -7.78
C TYR A 1243 -29.19 13.67 -7.28
N PHE A 1244 -30.27 14.40 -7.60
CA PHE A 1244 -30.36 15.84 -7.31
C PHE A 1244 -30.23 16.18 -5.81
N GLU A 1245 -30.98 15.49 -4.94
CA GLU A 1245 -30.91 15.65 -3.48
C GLU A 1245 -29.51 15.31 -2.91
N TYR A 1246 -28.81 14.36 -3.54
CA TYR A 1246 -27.42 14.06 -3.17
C TYR A 1246 -26.46 15.18 -3.59
N MET A 1247 -26.65 15.78 -4.77
CA MET A 1247 -25.87 16.94 -5.21
C MET A 1247 -26.15 18.19 -4.36
N GLU A 1248 -27.37 18.42 -3.87
CA GLU A 1248 -27.68 19.50 -2.92
C GLU A 1248 -26.99 19.32 -1.56
N ASN A 1249 -26.74 18.07 -1.12
CA ASN A 1249 -25.95 17.79 0.08
C ASN A 1249 -24.46 18.05 -0.16
N LEU A 1250 -23.91 17.61 -1.31
CA LEU A 1250 -22.54 17.95 -1.73
C LEU A 1250 -22.34 19.46 -1.88
N GLU A 1251 -23.35 20.19 -2.38
CA GLU A 1251 -23.34 21.65 -2.42
C GLU A 1251 -23.17 22.24 -1.02
N GLN A 1252 -24.03 21.87 -0.07
CA GLN A 1252 -24.01 22.41 1.29
C GLN A 1252 -22.66 22.21 2.00
N ASN A 1253 -22.02 21.06 1.79
CA ASN A 1253 -20.76 20.71 2.45
C ASN A 1253 -19.53 21.32 1.76
N TYR A 1254 -19.49 21.37 0.41
CA TYR A 1254 -18.26 21.65 -0.34
C TYR A 1254 -18.27 22.94 -1.18
N ARG A 1255 -19.44 23.53 -1.49
CA ARG A 1255 -19.55 24.74 -2.35
C ARG A 1255 -18.67 25.92 -1.90
N PRO A 1256 -18.55 26.27 -0.60
CA PRO A 1256 -17.73 27.40 -0.17
C PRO A 1256 -16.26 27.28 -0.58
N LEU A 1257 -15.71 26.06 -0.53
CA LEU A 1257 -14.32 25.76 -0.93
C LEU A 1257 -14.19 25.76 -2.47
N LEU A 1258 -14.97 24.92 -3.14
CA LEU A 1258 -14.86 24.68 -4.59
C LEU A 1258 -15.09 25.98 -5.39
N LEU A 1259 -16.12 26.76 -5.07
CA LEU A 1259 -16.36 28.02 -5.79
C LEU A 1259 -15.35 29.12 -5.46
N GLN A 1260 -14.71 29.10 -4.29
CA GLN A 1260 -13.63 30.05 -4.00
C GLN A 1260 -12.42 29.77 -4.88
N ASP A 1261 -12.01 28.50 -4.99
CA ASP A 1261 -10.87 28.11 -5.83
C ASP A 1261 -11.17 28.25 -7.33
N MET A 1262 -12.33 27.79 -7.81
CA MET A 1262 -12.75 27.96 -9.20
C MET A 1262 -12.82 29.44 -9.63
N ARG A 1263 -13.11 30.37 -8.69
CA ARG A 1263 -13.06 31.81 -8.93
C ARG A 1263 -11.63 32.37 -8.97
N SER A 1264 -10.68 31.77 -8.24
CA SER A 1264 -9.26 32.21 -8.19
C SER A 1264 -8.56 32.13 -9.55
N ILE A 1265 -9.04 31.27 -10.44
CA ILE A 1265 -8.57 31.09 -11.83
C ILE A 1265 -8.72 32.38 -12.66
N ARG A 1266 -9.56 33.33 -12.22
CA ARG A 1266 -9.75 34.63 -12.86
C ARG A 1266 -8.62 35.61 -12.51
N VAL A 1267 -7.77 35.93 -13.48
CA VAL A 1267 -7.21 37.29 -13.56
C VAL A 1267 -8.39 38.28 -13.63
N GLN A 1268 -8.26 39.46 -13.01
CA GLN A 1268 -9.37 40.33 -12.58
C GLN A 1268 -10.22 41.03 -13.69
N SER A 1269 -10.29 40.47 -14.91
CA SER A 1269 -10.84 41.13 -16.10
C SER A 1269 -11.63 40.20 -17.05
N MET A 1270 -12.51 39.34 -16.51
CA MET A 1270 -13.60 38.66 -17.24
C MET A 1270 -14.94 39.38 -17.08
#